data_AF-A0A2K6MVL3-F1
#
_entry.id   AF-A0A2K6MVL3-F1
#
_cell.length_a   1.000
_cell.length_b   1.000
_cell.length_c   1.000
_cell.angle_alpha   90.00
_cell.angle_beta   90.00
_cell.angle_gamma   90.00
#
_symmetry.space_group_name_H-M   'P 1'
#
loop_
_entity.id
_entity.type
_entity.pdbx_description
1 polymer ?
#
loop_
_entity_poly.entity_id
_entity_poly.type
_entity_poly.pdbx_seq_one_letter_code
_entity_poly.pdbx_strand_id
1 'polypeptide(L)'
;AQELKAIRRRRLARLAGGQTSQPTTPLTSPQRENPPGPPIAASAPGPSQSLGLNVHNMTPATSPIGASGVAHRSQSSEGVSSLSSSPSNSLETQSQSLSRSQSMDIDGEPSSGPEVSEEQALQLVCKIFRVSWKDRDRDVIFLSSLSAQFKQNPKEVFSDFKDLIGQILMEVLMMSTQTRDENPFASLTATSQPIAAAARSPDRNLLLNTGSNPGTSPMFCNVGSFGASSLSSLYESSPAPTPSFWSSVPVMGPSLASPSRAGGQLAVPSTPLSPHSAASGTAAGSQPSSPRYRPYTVTHPWASSGVSILSSSPSPPALASSPQAVPSSSSRQRPSSTGPPLPPASPSAASRRPSSLRISPSLGASGGASNWDSYSDHFTIETCKETDMLNYLIECFDRVGIEEKKAPKMCSQPAVSQLLSNIRSQCISHTALVLQGSLTQPRSLQQPSFLVPYMLCRNLPYGFIQELVRTTHQDEEVFKQIFIPILQGLALAAKECSLDSDYFKYPLMALGELCETKFGKTHPVCNLVASLPLWLPKSLSPGCGRELQRLSYLGAFFSFSVFAEDDVKVVEKYFSGPAITLENTRVVSQSLQHYLELGRQELFKILHSILLNGETREAALSYMAAVVNANMKKAQMQTDDRLVSTDGFMLNFLWVLQQLSTKIKLETVDPTYIFHPRCRITLPNDETRVNATMEDVNDWLTELYGDQPPFSEPKFPTECFFLTLHAHHLSILPSCRRYIRRLRAIRELNRTVEDLKNNESQWKDSPLATRHREMLKRCKTQLKKLVRCKACADAGLLDESFLRRCLNFYGLLIQLLLRILDPAYPDITLPLNSDVPKVFAALPEFYVEDVAEFLFFIVQYSPQALYEPCTQDIVMFLVVMLCNQNYIRNPYLVAKLVEVMFMTNPAVQPRTQKFFEMIENHPLSTKLLVPSLMKFYTDVEHTGATSEFYDKFTIRYHISTIFKSLWQNIAHHGTFMEEFNSGKQFVRYINMLINDTTFLLDESLESLKRIHEVQEEMKNKEQWDQLPRDQQQARQSQLAQDERVSRSYLALATETVDMFHILTKQVQKPFLRPELGPRLAAMLNFNLQQLCGPKCRDLKVENPEKYGFEPKKLLDQLTDIYLQLDCARFAKAIADDQRSYSKELFEEVISKMRKAGIKSTIAIEKFKLLAEKVEEIVAKNARAEIDYSDAPDEFRDPLMDTLMTDPVRLPSGTIMDRSIILRHLLNSPTDPFNRQTLTESMLEPVPELKEQIQAWMREKQSSDH
;
A
#
# COMPACT_ATOMS: atom_id res chain seq x y z
N ALA A 1 -7.49 65.12 18.26
CA ALA A 1 -6.35 64.44 17.58
C ALA A 1 -5.51 63.52 18.49
N GLN A 2 -4.82 64.03 19.53
CA GLN A 2 -4.04 63.18 20.45
C GLN A 2 -4.94 62.21 21.24
N GLU A 3 -6.14 62.65 21.61
CA GLU A 3 -7.16 61.86 22.31
C GLU A 3 -7.64 60.63 21.50
N LEU A 4 -7.92 60.80 20.20
CA LEU A 4 -8.14 59.70 19.26
C LEU A 4 -6.95 58.72 19.20
N LYS A 5 -5.71 59.19 19.35
CA LYS A 5 -4.53 58.28 19.49
C LYS A 5 -4.51 57.56 20.84
N ALA A 6 -5.02 58.16 21.92
CA ALA A 6 -5.15 57.51 23.23
C ALA A 6 -6.27 56.45 23.23
N ILE A 7 -7.44 56.76 22.65
CA ILE A 7 -8.55 55.81 22.45
C ILE A 7 -8.09 54.64 21.55
N ARG A 8 -7.41 54.93 20.44
CA ARG A 8 -6.83 53.90 19.55
C ARG A 8 -5.77 53.03 20.26
N ARG A 9 -4.97 53.59 21.17
CA ARG A 9 -4.08 52.81 22.05
C ARG A 9 -4.84 51.95 23.06
N ARG A 10 -5.93 52.44 23.66
CA ARG A 10 -6.79 51.65 24.57
C ARG A 10 -7.50 50.50 23.84
N ARG A 11 -8.08 50.73 22.65
CA ARG A 11 -8.69 49.68 21.82
C ARG A 11 -7.65 48.62 21.38
N LEU A 12 -6.45 49.03 20.95
CA LEU A 12 -5.35 48.10 20.66
C LEU A 12 -4.85 47.31 21.88
N ALA A 13 -4.75 47.95 23.06
CA ALA A 13 -4.33 47.29 24.30
C ALA A 13 -5.36 46.25 24.79
N ARG A 14 -6.66 46.49 24.60
CA ARG A 14 -7.71 45.49 24.87
C ARG A 14 -7.62 44.30 23.91
N LEU A 15 -7.46 44.55 22.60
CA LEU A 15 -7.29 43.49 21.60
C LEU A 15 -6.01 42.65 21.77
N ALA A 16 -4.93 43.25 22.28
CA ALA A 16 -3.69 42.56 22.62
C ALA A 16 -3.68 41.89 24.02
N GLY A 17 -4.79 42.00 24.78
CA GLY A 17 -4.88 41.52 26.16
C GLY A 17 -4.97 39.99 26.33
N GLY A 18 -5.21 39.24 25.24
CA GLY A 18 -5.28 37.79 25.24
C GLY A 18 -3.90 37.12 25.39
N GLN A 19 -3.33 37.14 26.60
CA GLN A 19 -2.03 36.50 26.86
C GLN A 19 -2.08 34.99 26.60
N THR A 20 -1.15 34.53 25.76
CA THR A 20 -0.78 33.11 25.60
C THR A 20 0.08 32.67 26.78
N SER A 21 -0.54 32.42 27.93
CA SER A 21 0.14 31.83 29.09
C SER A 21 0.35 30.33 28.90
N GLN A 22 1.58 29.86 29.19
CA GLN A 22 1.87 28.43 29.32
C GLN A 22 1.24 27.90 30.62
N PRO A 23 0.76 26.63 30.66
CA PRO A 23 0.16 26.08 31.87
C PRO A 23 1.22 25.73 32.93
N THR A 24 1.41 26.61 33.91
CA THR A 24 2.02 26.25 35.20
C THR A 24 0.96 25.67 36.13
N THR A 25 1.12 24.42 36.55
CA THR A 25 0.24 23.75 37.52
C THR A 25 0.53 24.19 38.96
N PRO A 26 -0.52 24.43 39.76
CA PRO A 26 -0.47 24.27 41.21
C PRO A 26 -1.22 23.00 41.63
N LEU A 27 -0.66 22.26 42.58
CA LEU A 27 -1.34 21.17 43.27
C LEU A 27 -2.22 21.73 44.41
N THR A 28 -3.51 21.43 44.37
CA THR A 28 -4.35 21.40 45.59
C THR A 28 -5.53 20.45 45.39
N SER A 29 -5.67 19.48 46.30
CA SER A 29 -6.82 18.58 46.39
C SER A 29 -7.86 19.10 47.38
N PRO A 30 -9.17 18.97 47.08
CA PRO A 30 -10.24 19.09 48.08
C PRO A 30 -10.63 17.72 48.66
N GLN A 31 -11.25 17.73 49.83
CA GLN A 31 -11.65 16.52 50.56
C GLN A 31 -13.09 16.08 50.25
N ARG A 32 -13.40 14.86 50.69
CA ARG A 32 -14.64 14.09 50.51
C ARG A 32 -15.69 14.47 51.56
N GLU A 33 -16.87 14.93 51.14
CA GLU A 33 -18.08 14.95 51.99
C GLU A 33 -19.31 14.40 51.26
N ASN A 34 -20.02 13.49 51.94
CA ASN A 34 -21.43 13.10 51.74
C ASN A 34 -22.24 13.81 52.87
N PRO A 35 -23.59 13.80 52.98
CA PRO A 35 -24.63 12.92 52.40
C PRO A 35 -25.84 13.78 51.85
N PRO A 36 -27.15 13.41 51.82
CA PRO A 36 -27.85 12.17 52.20
C PRO A 36 -28.87 11.59 51.18
N GLY A 37 -29.52 10.49 51.58
CA GLY A 37 -30.45 9.67 50.79
C GLY A 37 -31.96 9.88 51.06
N PRO A 38 -32.83 8.94 50.63
CA PRO A 38 -34.22 9.21 50.20
C PRO A 38 -35.32 8.68 51.15
N PRO A 39 -36.62 8.93 50.80
CA PRO A 39 -37.64 7.89 50.99
C PRO A 39 -38.81 7.81 49.94
N ILE A 40 -39.01 6.60 49.39
CA ILE A 40 -40.27 5.79 49.43
C ILE A 40 -41.55 6.17 48.60
N ALA A 41 -42.10 5.14 47.91
CA ALA A 41 -43.52 4.89 47.51
C ALA A 41 -44.20 5.71 46.36
N ALA A 42 -45.25 5.23 45.66
CA ALA A 42 -45.76 3.86 45.34
C ALA A 42 -46.96 3.91 44.34
N SER A 43 -47.48 2.72 43.98
CA SER A 43 -48.85 2.41 43.48
C SER A 43 -49.16 2.48 41.96
N ALA A 44 -50.14 1.66 41.56
CA ALA A 44 -50.76 1.56 40.23
C ALA A 44 -52.30 1.58 40.39
N PRO A 45 -53.08 1.76 39.31
CA PRO A 45 -54.08 0.71 39.00
C PRO A 45 -54.40 0.53 37.49
N GLY A 46 -55.19 -0.51 37.16
CA GLY A 46 -55.99 -0.62 35.92
C GLY A 46 -57.43 -0.07 36.12
N PRO A 47 -58.49 -0.54 35.42
CA PRO A 47 -58.53 -1.71 34.50
C PRO A 47 -59.52 -1.65 33.27
N SER A 48 -59.55 -2.75 32.50
CA SER A 48 -60.76 -3.45 31.93
C SER A 48 -61.48 -3.08 30.60
N GLN A 49 -61.90 -4.15 29.90
CA GLN A 49 -63.03 -4.33 28.93
C GLN A 49 -62.93 -3.76 27.47
N SER A 50 -63.51 -4.37 26.41
CA SER A 50 -64.15 -5.71 26.21
C SER A 50 -64.42 -6.06 24.71
N LEU A 51 -64.82 -7.33 24.40
CA LEU A 51 -65.34 -7.86 23.09
C LEU A 51 -64.30 -7.91 21.94
N GLY A 52 -64.38 -8.71 20.86
CA GLY A 52 -65.26 -9.82 20.42
C GLY A 52 -65.09 -10.05 18.88
N LEU A 53 -65.22 -11.23 18.25
CA LEU A 53 -65.52 -12.58 18.74
C LEU A 53 -64.79 -13.71 17.94
N ASN A 54 -65.44 -14.74 17.37
CA ASN A 54 -64.82 -16.05 16.99
C ASN A 54 -65.42 -16.74 15.72
N VAL A 55 -64.68 -17.73 15.14
CA VAL A 55 -65.13 -19.04 14.55
C VAL A 55 -65.23 -19.36 13.01
N HIS A 56 -64.56 -20.48 12.64
CA HIS A 56 -64.69 -21.54 11.57
C HIS A 56 -64.87 -21.33 10.03
N ASN A 57 -63.85 -21.79 9.27
CA ASN A 57 -63.76 -23.04 8.45
C ASN A 57 -64.60 -23.33 7.16
N MET A 58 -64.01 -24.15 6.26
CA MET A 58 -64.55 -24.92 5.09
C MET A 58 -64.62 -24.32 3.65
N THR A 59 -64.50 -25.25 2.68
CA THR A 59 -64.51 -25.18 1.19
C THR A 59 -65.93 -25.52 0.62
N PRO A 60 -66.27 -25.57 -0.71
CA PRO A 60 -65.45 -25.83 -1.91
C PRO A 60 -65.80 -25.04 -3.21
N ALA A 61 -65.45 -25.58 -4.39
CA ALA A 61 -65.33 -24.90 -5.69
C ALA A 61 -66.54 -25.05 -6.66
N THR A 62 -66.52 -24.27 -7.76
CA THR A 62 -67.05 -24.67 -9.09
C THR A 62 -66.57 -23.73 -10.23
N SER A 63 -66.55 -24.21 -11.47
CA SER A 63 -66.23 -23.46 -12.72
C SER A 63 -67.49 -23.23 -13.57
N PRO A 64 -67.46 -22.46 -14.70
CA PRO A 64 -67.23 -23.11 -16.01
C PRO A 64 -66.63 -22.25 -17.19
N ILE A 65 -66.02 -22.96 -18.17
CA ILE A 65 -66.14 -22.88 -19.66
C ILE A 65 -66.40 -21.50 -20.34
N GLY A 66 -65.70 -21.09 -21.44
CA GLY A 66 -64.57 -21.68 -22.18
C GLY A 66 -64.50 -21.32 -23.70
N ALA A 67 -63.38 -21.69 -24.37
CA ALA A 67 -63.15 -21.90 -25.83
C ALA A 67 -63.33 -20.70 -26.82
N SER A 68 -62.79 -20.66 -28.07
CA SER A 68 -62.15 -21.66 -28.96
C SER A 68 -61.15 -21.04 -29.98
N GLY A 69 -60.25 -21.83 -30.61
CA GLY A 69 -59.54 -21.50 -31.88
C GLY A 69 -57.99 -21.55 -31.81
N VAL A 70 -57.18 -22.53 -32.26
CA VAL A 70 -57.14 -23.51 -33.41
C VAL A 70 -56.40 -22.92 -34.65
N ALA A 71 -55.34 -23.51 -35.25
CA ALA A 71 -54.71 -24.84 -35.10
C ALA A 71 -53.22 -24.96 -35.57
N HIS A 72 -52.51 -26.01 -35.07
CA HIS A 72 -51.53 -26.90 -35.76
C HIS A 72 -50.23 -26.35 -36.41
N ARG A 73 -49.08 -27.08 -36.50
CA ARG A 73 -48.56 -28.41 -36.05
C ARG A 73 -47.00 -28.35 -36.16
N SER A 74 -46.11 -29.14 -35.54
CA SER A 74 -46.17 -30.46 -34.87
C SER A 74 -45.02 -30.62 -33.83
N GLN A 75 -45.20 -31.50 -32.82
CA GLN A 75 -44.22 -32.46 -32.24
C GLN A 75 -42.84 -31.93 -31.74
N SER A 76 -42.51 -31.87 -30.43
CA SER A 76 -42.37 -32.91 -29.36
C SER A 76 -40.89 -33.30 -29.13
N SER A 77 -40.37 -33.56 -27.93
CA SER A 77 -40.91 -33.60 -26.55
C SER A 77 -39.80 -33.31 -25.51
N GLU A 78 -40.12 -33.40 -24.22
CA GLU A 78 -39.23 -33.06 -23.08
C GLU A 78 -37.93 -33.90 -23.00
N GLY A 79 -36.88 -33.31 -22.42
CA GLY A 79 -35.62 -33.99 -22.06
C GLY A 79 -34.68 -33.09 -21.26
N VAL A 80 -34.34 -33.48 -20.01
CA VAL A 80 -33.48 -32.69 -19.11
C VAL A 80 -32.01 -33.09 -19.28
N SER A 81 -31.30 -32.39 -20.16
CA SER A 81 -29.88 -32.61 -20.51
C SER A 81 -29.38 -31.46 -21.42
N SER A 82 -28.12 -31.03 -21.44
CA SER A 82 -26.94 -31.32 -20.60
C SER A 82 -25.73 -30.47 -21.03
N LEU A 83 -24.70 -30.39 -20.16
CA LEU A 83 -23.26 -30.22 -20.48
C LEU A 83 -22.76 -28.93 -21.18
N SER A 84 -21.90 -28.20 -20.45
CA SER A 84 -20.84 -27.36 -21.04
C SER A 84 -19.60 -27.29 -20.11
N SER A 85 -18.96 -28.43 -19.85
CA SER A 85 -17.78 -28.56 -18.98
C SER A 85 -16.58 -29.12 -19.74
N SER A 86 -15.61 -28.26 -20.06
CA SER A 86 -14.33 -28.66 -20.66
C SER A 86 -13.40 -29.30 -19.62
N PRO A 87 -12.52 -30.25 -20.01
CA PRO A 87 -11.96 -31.22 -19.08
C PRO A 87 -10.74 -30.73 -18.29
N SER A 88 -10.62 -31.21 -17.06
CA SER A 88 -9.38 -31.25 -16.28
C SER A 88 -9.10 -32.70 -15.89
N ASN A 89 -8.17 -33.35 -16.59
CA ASN A 89 -7.81 -34.74 -16.32
C ASN A 89 -6.81 -34.83 -15.17
N SER A 90 -7.31 -35.20 -13.98
CA SER A 90 -6.48 -35.65 -12.85
C SER A 90 -7.11 -36.90 -12.25
N LEU A 91 -6.66 -38.07 -12.71
CA LEU A 91 -7.09 -39.37 -12.21
C LEU A 91 -6.26 -39.77 -10.98
N GLU A 92 -6.82 -39.55 -9.79
CA GLU A 92 -6.32 -40.19 -8.57
C GLU A 92 -6.95 -41.58 -8.42
N THR A 93 -6.19 -42.64 -8.71
CA THR A 93 -6.66 -44.02 -8.57
C THR A 93 -6.46 -44.51 -7.12
N GLN A 94 -7.45 -44.33 -6.25
CA GLN A 94 -7.52 -45.03 -4.96
C GLN A 94 -8.23 -46.37 -5.10
N SER A 95 -7.46 -47.47 -5.15
CA SER A 95 -7.97 -48.84 -5.15
C SER A 95 -7.93 -49.46 -3.74
N GLN A 96 -8.93 -49.16 -2.90
CA GLN A 96 -9.24 -49.99 -1.74
C GLN A 96 -10.16 -51.14 -2.13
N SER A 97 -9.84 -52.35 -1.66
CA SER A 97 -10.67 -53.54 -1.85
C SER A 97 -11.78 -53.61 -0.81
N LEU A 98 -13.01 -53.88 -1.25
CA LEU A 98 -14.05 -54.53 -0.45
C LEU A 98 -15.11 -55.14 -1.37
N SER A 99 -15.71 -56.25 -0.95
CA SER A 99 -16.48 -57.15 -1.80
C SER A 99 -17.98 -57.13 -1.52
N ARG A 100 -18.80 -57.04 -2.58
CA ARG A 100 -20.09 -57.77 -2.63
C ARG A 100 -20.54 -58.02 -4.06
N SER A 101 -21.20 -59.16 -4.25
CA SER A 101 -21.66 -59.71 -5.52
C SER A 101 -23.02 -59.18 -5.96
N GLN A 102 -23.25 -59.09 -7.27
CA GLN A 102 -24.39 -59.80 -7.89
C GLN A 102 -24.17 -60.05 -9.40
N SER A 103 -24.91 -61.03 -9.90
CA SER A 103 -24.74 -61.74 -11.17
C SER A 103 -25.41 -61.09 -12.38
N MET A 104 -24.85 -61.32 -13.58
CA MET A 104 -25.66 -61.72 -14.73
C MET A 104 -24.81 -62.52 -15.72
N ASP A 105 -25.31 -63.69 -16.13
CA ASP A 105 -24.55 -64.68 -16.88
C ASP A 105 -24.60 -64.44 -18.41
N ILE A 106 -23.48 -64.67 -19.08
CA ILE A 106 -23.41 -64.96 -20.51
C ILE A 106 -22.40 -66.10 -20.68
N ASP A 107 -22.87 -67.27 -21.10
CA ASP A 107 -22.00 -68.43 -21.33
C ASP A 107 -21.01 -68.18 -22.48
N GLY A 108 -19.74 -68.43 -22.20
CA GLY A 108 -18.63 -68.39 -23.15
C GLY A 108 -17.40 -69.05 -22.54
N GLU A 109 -16.91 -70.12 -23.18
CA GLU A 109 -15.85 -70.95 -22.61
C GLU A 109 -14.54 -70.15 -22.36
N PRO A 110 -13.85 -70.38 -21.22
CA PRO A 110 -12.60 -69.70 -20.93
C PRO A 110 -11.48 -70.25 -21.82
N SER A 111 -11.25 -69.61 -22.97
CA SER A 111 -10.05 -69.85 -23.77
C SER A 111 -8.79 -69.51 -22.94
N SER A 112 -8.04 -70.54 -22.58
CA SER A 112 -6.83 -70.41 -21.77
C SER A 112 -5.74 -69.67 -22.56
N GLY A 113 -5.59 -68.37 -22.31
CA GLY A 113 -4.40 -67.64 -22.72
C GLY A 113 -3.15 -68.28 -22.11
N PRO A 114 -2.00 -68.30 -22.81
CA PRO A 114 -0.81 -68.97 -22.32
C PRO A 114 -0.32 -68.31 -21.03
N GLU A 115 -0.16 -69.13 -19.99
CA GLU A 115 0.56 -68.75 -18.77
C GLU A 115 2.03 -68.46 -19.14
N VAL A 116 2.55 -67.32 -18.66
CA VAL A 116 3.95 -66.96 -18.85
C VAL A 116 4.83 -67.94 -18.08
N SER A 117 5.76 -68.59 -18.79
CA SER A 117 6.63 -69.59 -18.19
C SER A 117 7.67 -68.95 -17.26
N GLU A 118 8.15 -69.72 -16.28
CA GLU A 118 9.22 -69.30 -15.38
C GLU A 118 10.46 -68.81 -16.15
N GLU A 119 10.80 -69.47 -17.26
CA GLU A 119 11.89 -69.07 -18.15
C GLU A 119 11.67 -67.69 -18.79
N GLN A 120 10.44 -67.34 -19.18
CA GLN A 120 10.09 -66.03 -19.73
C GLN A 120 10.15 -64.94 -18.64
N ALA A 121 9.71 -65.25 -17.42
CA ALA A 121 9.85 -64.38 -16.26
C ALA A 121 11.33 -64.11 -15.93
N LEU A 122 12.18 -65.14 -15.91
CA LEU A 122 13.63 -65.01 -15.70
C LEU A 122 14.30 -64.20 -16.82
N GLN A 123 13.93 -64.42 -18.09
CA GLN A 123 14.41 -63.60 -19.22
C GLN A 123 14.03 -62.11 -19.06
N LEU A 124 12.81 -61.82 -18.59
CA LEU A 124 12.35 -60.46 -18.34
C LEU A 124 13.13 -59.78 -17.20
N VAL A 125 13.43 -60.51 -16.11
CA VAL A 125 14.31 -60.05 -15.02
C VAL A 125 15.71 -59.73 -15.55
N CYS A 126 16.36 -60.66 -16.27
CA CYS A 126 17.67 -60.44 -16.88
C CYS A 126 17.70 -59.19 -17.78
N LYS A 127 16.66 -59.01 -18.59
CA LYS A 127 16.51 -57.90 -19.53
C LYS A 127 16.33 -56.54 -18.85
N ILE A 128 15.57 -56.46 -17.76
CA ILE A 128 15.33 -55.20 -17.04
C ILE A 128 16.57 -54.77 -16.23
N PHE A 129 17.28 -55.72 -15.62
CA PHE A 129 18.50 -55.44 -14.86
C PHE A 129 19.77 -55.39 -15.72
N ARG A 130 19.72 -55.80 -16.99
CA ARG A 130 20.90 -56.04 -17.86
C ARG A 130 21.92 -56.95 -17.15
N VAL A 131 21.48 -58.12 -16.70
CA VAL A 131 22.31 -59.11 -15.99
C VAL A 131 22.32 -60.48 -16.68
N SER A 132 23.36 -61.26 -16.43
CA SER A 132 23.46 -62.68 -16.81
C SER A 132 24.22 -63.47 -15.76
N TRP A 133 23.78 -64.71 -15.49
CA TRP A 133 24.51 -65.70 -14.70
C TRP A 133 24.81 -66.99 -15.48
N LYS A 134 24.43 -67.04 -16.77
CA LYS A 134 24.73 -68.15 -17.69
C LYS A 134 26.04 -67.87 -18.42
N ASP A 135 26.03 -66.81 -19.23
CA ASP A 135 27.12 -66.44 -20.13
C ASP A 135 27.68 -65.04 -19.83
N ARG A 136 28.96 -64.81 -20.14
CA ARG A 136 29.59 -63.49 -20.09
C ARG A 136 29.47 -62.80 -21.45
N ASP A 137 28.78 -61.67 -21.48
CA ASP A 137 28.61 -60.83 -22.67
C ASP A 137 28.89 -59.35 -22.34
N ARG A 138 29.13 -58.51 -23.34
CA ARG A 138 29.61 -57.12 -23.16
C ARG A 138 28.55 -56.17 -22.64
N ASP A 139 27.28 -56.43 -22.93
CA ASP A 139 26.16 -55.51 -22.66
C ASP A 139 25.37 -55.83 -21.38
N VAL A 140 25.87 -56.77 -20.55
CA VAL A 140 25.24 -57.21 -19.29
C VAL A 140 26.28 -57.38 -18.17
N ILE A 141 25.85 -57.19 -16.92
CA ILE A 141 26.67 -57.49 -15.74
C ILE A 141 26.62 -59.00 -15.47
N PHE A 142 27.78 -59.64 -15.34
CA PHE A 142 27.88 -61.07 -15.04
C PHE A 142 27.86 -61.34 -13.53
N LEU A 143 26.81 -62.01 -13.05
CA LEU A 143 26.60 -62.33 -11.64
C LEU A 143 27.31 -63.64 -11.28
N SER A 144 28.47 -63.51 -10.64
CA SER A 144 29.41 -64.58 -10.36
C SER A 144 28.98 -65.49 -9.20
N SER A 145 28.41 -64.93 -8.14
CA SER A 145 27.89 -65.67 -6.98
C SER A 145 26.62 -66.40 -7.37
N LEU A 146 25.67 -65.70 -8.00
CA LEU A 146 24.44 -66.30 -8.50
C LEU A 146 24.72 -67.42 -9.54
N SER A 147 25.72 -67.24 -10.41
CA SER A 147 26.17 -68.29 -11.34
C SER A 147 26.75 -69.52 -10.64
N ALA A 148 27.40 -69.37 -9.49
CA ALA A 148 27.90 -70.48 -8.69
C ALA A 148 26.76 -71.23 -7.98
N GLN A 149 25.77 -70.51 -7.44
CA GLN A 149 24.60 -71.10 -6.77
C GLN A 149 23.74 -71.91 -7.76
N PHE A 150 23.41 -71.35 -8.93
CA PHE A 150 22.70 -72.07 -10.00
C PHE A 150 23.46 -73.29 -10.54
N LYS A 151 24.79 -73.38 -10.34
CA LYS A 151 25.60 -74.56 -10.69
C LYS A 151 25.65 -75.61 -9.58
N GLN A 152 25.31 -75.27 -8.34
CA GLN A 152 25.26 -76.21 -7.21
C GLN A 152 23.88 -76.88 -7.08
N ASN A 153 22.81 -76.10 -6.96
CA ASN A 153 21.44 -76.63 -6.95
C ASN A 153 20.43 -75.64 -7.54
N PRO A 154 20.03 -75.78 -8.83
CA PRO A 154 19.12 -74.84 -9.49
C PRO A 154 17.78 -74.62 -8.80
N LYS A 155 17.31 -75.57 -7.98
CA LYS A 155 15.98 -75.53 -7.34
C LYS A 155 15.95 -74.86 -5.97
N GLU A 156 17.09 -74.45 -5.44
CA GLU A 156 17.22 -73.88 -4.08
C GLU A 156 17.84 -72.47 -4.07
N VAL A 157 18.07 -71.87 -5.25
CA VAL A 157 18.75 -70.55 -5.36
C VAL A 157 17.87 -69.39 -4.87
N PHE A 158 16.56 -69.47 -5.06
CA PHE A 158 15.61 -68.46 -4.63
C PHE A 158 14.29 -69.09 -4.17
N SER A 159 13.66 -68.46 -3.17
CA SER A 159 12.37 -68.89 -2.61
C SER A 159 11.17 -68.31 -3.35
N ASP A 160 11.28 -67.07 -3.86
CA ASP A 160 10.36 -66.45 -4.80
C ASP A 160 11.09 -65.46 -5.73
N PHE A 161 10.38 -64.85 -6.68
CA PHE A 161 10.99 -63.84 -7.56
C PHE A 161 11.45 -62.58 -6.82
N LYS A 162 10.87 -62.22 -5.67
CA LYS A 162 11.25 -61.03 -4.91
C LYS A 162 12.60 -61.23 -4.20
N ASP A 163 12.83 -62.43 -3.68
CA ASP A 163 14.12 -62.93 -3.17
C ASP A 163 15.17 -62.90 -4.28
N LEU A 164 14.91 -63.54 -5.42
CA LEU A 164 15.83 -63.54 -6.58
C LEU A 164 16.22 -62.11 -7.02
N ILE A 165 15.25 -61.21 -7.14
CA ILE A 165 15.51 -59.80 -7.50
C ILE A 165 16.36 -59.10 -6.43
N GLY A 166 16.13 -59.40 -5.14
CA GLY A 166 16.93 -58.89 -4.04
C GLY A 166 18.38 -59.37 -4.10
N GLN A 167 18.60 -60.67 -4.36
CA GLN A 167 19.94 -61.24 -4.54
C GLN A 167 20.67 -60.62 -5.75
N ILE A 168 19.98 -60.47 -6.88
CA ILE A 168 20.51 -59.81 -8.09
C ILE A 168 20.96 -58.37 -7.78
N LEU A 169 20.09 -57.55 -7.17
CA LEU A 169 20.43 -56.17 -6.84
C LEU A 169 21.56 -56.07 -5.81
N MET A 170 21.56 -56.93 -4.79
CA MET A 170 22.61 -56.94 -3.79
C MET A 170 23.97 -57.34 -4.37
N GLU A 171 24.04 -58.36 -5.25
CA GLU A 171 25.31 -58.71 -5.91
C GLU A 171 25.80 -57.55 -6.80
N VAL A 172 24.94 -56.98 -7.66
CA VAL A 172 25.31 -55.87 -8.56
C VAL A 172 25.80 -54.64 -7.79
N LEU A 173 25.09 -54.23 -6.74
CA LEU A 173 25.45 -53.06 -5.96
C LEU A 173 26.74 -53.32 -5.16
N MET A 174 26.89 -54.50 -4.55
CA MET A 174 28.11 -54.84 -3.79
C MET A 174 29.34 -55.01 -4.68
N MET A 175 29.22 -55.50 -5.92
CA MET A 175 30.32 -55.49 -6.89
C MET A 175 30.90 -54.08 -7.04
N SER A 176 30.06 -53.05 -7.13
CA SER A 176 30.52 -51.66 -7.25
C SER A 176 31.23 -51.12 -6.00
N THR A 177 31.01 -51.72 -4.82
CA THR A 177 31.72 -51.35 -3.58
C THR A 177 33.11 -51.99 -3.50
N GLN A 178 33.23 -53.25 -3.89
CA GLN A 178 34.38 -54.13 -3.63
C GLN A 178 35.58 -53.85 -4.54
N THR A 179 35.36 -53.59 -5.83
CA THR A 179 36.43 -53.21 -6.76
C THR A 179 36.86 -51.76 -6.54
N ARG A 180 38.16 -51.50 -6.63
CA ARG A 180 38.73 -50.15 -6.50
C ARG A 180 38.89 -49.45 -7.86
N ASP A 181 39.20 -50.20 -8.90
CA ASP A 181 39.62 -49.69 -10.22
C ASP A 181 38.69 -50.08 -11.38
N GLU A 182 37.72 -50.98 -11.16
CA GLU A 182 36.70 -51.37 -12.15
C GLU A 182 35.29 -51.01 -11.67
N ASN A 183 34.57 -50.21 -12.45
CA ASN A 183 33.16 -49.86 -12.22
C ASN A 183 32.26 -50.83 -13.02
N PRO A 184 31.41 -51.66 -12.36
CA PRO A 184 30.60 -52.67 -13.07
C PRO A 184 29.54 -52.07 -13.99
N PHE A 185 29.21 -50.78 -13.84
CA PHE A 185 28.25 -50.08 -14.69
C PHE A 185 28.87 -49.50 -15.97
N ALA A 186 30.21 -49.39 -16.04
CA ALA A 186 30.90 -48.72 -17.15
C ALA A 186 30.72 -49.42 -18.52
N SER A 187 30.50 -50.73 -18.52
CA SER A 187 30.15 -51.50 -19.72
C SER A 187 28.77 -51.12 -20.26
N LEU A 188 27.78 -50.91 -19.37
CA LEU A 188 26.40 -50.60 -19.73
C LEU A 188 26.29 -49.22 -20.43
N THR A 189 27.12 -48.25 -20.02
CA THR A 189 27.19 -46.90 -20.60
C THR A 189 27.77 -46.83 -22.01
N ALA A 190 28.29 -47.93 -22.57
CA ALA A 190 28.77 -47.95 -23.96
C ALA A 190 27.63 -47.98 -25.01
N THR A 191 26.44 -48.47 -24.63
CA THR A 191 25.30 -48.68 -25.54
C THR A 191 24.05 -47.84 -25.20
N SER A 192 24.11 -46.99 -24.17
CA SER A 192 23.06 -46.03 -23.84
C SER A 192 23.66 -44.69 -23.40
N GLN A 193 23.09 -43.57 -23.88
CA GLN A 193 23.55 -42.23 -23.48
C GLN A 193 23.43 -42.03 -21.96
N PRO A 194 24.51 -41.67 -21.24
CA PRO A 194 24.43 -41.49 -19.79
C PRO A 194 23.50 -40.35 -19.38
N ILE A 195 22.76 -40.52 -18.29
CA ILE A 195 21.92 -39.47 -17.68
C ILE A 195 22.76 -38.21 -17.38
N ALA A 196 24.00 -38.39 -16.89
CA ALA A 196 24.96 -37.31 -16.64
C ALA A 196 25.49 -36.61 -17.92
N ALA A 197 25.37 -37.25 -19.09
CA ALA A 197 25.72 -36.63 -20.39
C ALA A 197 24.52 -35.88 -20.99
N ALA A 198 23.30 -36.41 -20.82
CA ALA A 198 22.07 -35.76 -21.27
C ALA A 198 21.84 -34.39 -20.59
N ALA A 199 22.28 -34.24 -19.33
CA ALA A 199 22.22 -32.99 -18.57
C ALA A 199 22.98 -31.79 -19.22
N ARG A 200 23.90 -32.05 -20.16
CA ARG A 200 24.69 -31.01 -20.86
C ARG A 200 24.09 -30.51 -22.16
N SER A 201 22.84 -30.88 -22.48
CA SER A 201 22.16 -30.50 -23.72
C SER A 201 20.97 -29.57 -23.46
N PRO A 202 21.04 -28.26 -23.82
CA PRO A 202 19.94 -27.33 -23.57
C PRO A 202 18.66 -27.60 -24.39
N ASP A 203 18.82 -28.16 -25.59
CA ASP A 203 17.73 -28.30 -26.56
C ASP A 203 17.11 -29.70 -26.56
N ARG A 204 15.94 -29.84 -25.92
CA ARG A 204 15.00 -30.92 -26.23
C ARG A 204 13.56 -30.42 -26.27
N ASN A 205 13.26 -29.64 -27.31
CA ASN A 205 11.89 -29.24 -27.65
C ASN A 205 10.98 -30.46 -27.86
N LEU A 206 9.73 -30.35 -27.42
CA LEU A 206 8.68 -31.35 -27.65
C LEU A 206 8.20 -31.28 -29.10
N LEU A 207 8.55 -32.28 -29.91
CA LEU A 207 8.01 -32.43 -31.27
C LEU A 207 6.66 -33.16 -31.22
N LEU A 208 5.60 -32.44 -31.58
CA LEU A 208 4.34 -33.05 -32.04
C LEU A 208 4.56 -33.69 -33.41
N ASN A 209 3.87 -34.80 -33.65
CA ASN A 209 4.11 -35.68 -34.80
C ASN A 209 3.35 -35.20 -36.05
N THR A 210 4.06 -34.84 -37.11
CA THR A 210 3.51 -34.57 -38.45
C THR A 210 4.33 -35.31 -39.52
N GLY A 211 3.65 -35.94 -40.48
CA GLY A 211 4.26 -36.92 -41.37
C GLY A 211 4.90 -36.38 -42.65
N SER A 212 5.97 -37.05 -43.06
CA SER A 212 6.38 -37.34 -44.45
C SER A 212 6.54 -36.20 -45.48
N ASN A 213 7.80 -35.76 -45.60
CA ASN A 213 8.60 -35.65 -46.84
C ASN A 213 8.25 -34.60 -47.95
N PRO A 214 9.23 -34.25 -48.83
CA PRO A 214 9.43 -32.84 -49.19
C PRO A 214 9.34 -32.49 -50.69
N GLY A 215 9.25 -31.19 -51.00
CA GLY A 215 9.40 -30.64 -52.35
C GLY A 215 9.63 -29.12 -52.41
N THR A 216 10.84 -28.72 -52.82
CA THR A 216 11.24 -27.48 -53.55
C THR A 216 10.39 -26.19 -53.51
N SER A 217 11.04 -25.07 -53.17
CA SER A 217 10.59 -23.69 -53.41
C SER A 217 10.35 -23.37 -54.90
N PRO A 218 9.54 -22.33 -55.23
CA PRO A 218 10.12 -21.01 -55.52
C PRO A 218 9.29 -19.79 -55.06
N MET A 219 9.81 -18.58 -55.24
CA MET A 219 9.07 -17.31 -55.09
C MET A 219 8.47 -16.85 -56.42
N PHE A 220 7.22 -16.32 -56.44
CA PHE A 220 6.90 -14.89 -56.65
C PHE A 220 5.39 -14.60 -56.90
N CYS A 221 4.98 -13.39 -56.50
CA CYS A 221 3.84 -12.56 -56.99
C CYS A 221 2.37 -13.05 -56.94
N ASN A 222 1.63 -12.39 -56.03
CA ASN A 222 0.20 -11.98 -56.10
C ASN A 222 -0.44 -11.88 -57.50
N VAL A 223 -1.73 -12.26 -57.60
CA VAL A 223 -2.90 -11.36 -57.77
C VAL A 223 -4.16 -12.09 -57.26
N GLY A 224 -5.05 -11.41 -56.52
CA GLY A 224 -6.37 -11.92 -56.13
C GLY A 224 -7.08 -10.97 -55.16
N SER A 225 -8.13 -10.27 -55.63
CA SER A 225 -8.78 -9.16 -54.91
C SER A 225 -10.30 -9.34 -54.83
N PHE A 226 -10.95 -8.36 -54.18
CA PHE A 226 -12.39 -8.18 -53.96
C PHE A 226 -13.02 -9.03 -52.83
N GLY A 227 -13.83 -8.44 -51.96
CA GLY A 227 -14.15 -7.01 -51.86
C GLY A 227 -14.92 -6.64 -50.59
N ALA A 228 -14.72 -5.41 -50.12
CA ALA A 228 -15.45 -4.85 -49.00
C ALA A 228 -16.73 -4.14 -49.47
N SER A 229 -17.75 -4.12 -48.62
CA SER A 229 -18.85 -3.18 -48.71
C SER A 229 -19.16 -2.60 -47.33
N SER A 230 -19.15 -1.26 -47.26
CA SER A 230 -19.81 -0.47 -46.23
C SER A 230 -20.70 0.51 -46.96
N LEU A 231 -21.91 0.75 -46.46
CA LEU A 231 -22.66 1.95 -46.82
C LEU A 231 -23.39 2.52 -45.60
N SER A 232 -23.21 3.82 -45.43
CA SER A 232 -23.63 4.61 -44.27
C SER A 232 -24.89 5.42 -44.57
N SER A 233 -25.61 5.85 -43.53
CA SER A 233 -26.63 6.93 -43.57
C SER A 233 -27.08 7.28 -42.14
N LEU A 234 -27.20 8.54 -41.68
CA LEU A 234 -26.99 9.84 -42.33
C LEU A 234 -26.56 10.95 -41.33
N TYR A 235 -25.91 11.98 -41.89
CA TYR A 235 -25.80 13.40 -41.50
C TYR A 235 -25.08 13.94 -40.22
N GLU A 236 -24.31 15.00 -40.52
CA GLU A 236 -24.04 16.26 -39.77
C GLU A 236 -23.10 16.37 -38.56
N SER A 237 -21.88 16.82 -38.88
CA SER A 237 -21.11 17.93 -38.25
C SER A 237 -20.94 18.03 -36.73
N SER A 238 -19.68 18.05 -36.30
CA SER A 238 -19.23 18.73 -35.06
C SER A 238 -17.78 19.24 -35.19
N PRO A 239 -17.38 20.27 -34.41
CA PRO A 239 -16.16 21.06 -34.67
C PRO A 239 -14.90 20.47 -34.03
N ALA A 240 -13.75 21.03 -34.41
CA ALA A 240 -12.46 20.69 -33.83
C ALA A 240 -12.23 21.30 -32.44
N PRO A 241 -11.51 20.62 -31.53
CA PRO A 241 -10.83 21.28 -30.42
C PRO A 241 -9.57 22.00 -30.97
N THR A 242 -9.55 23.33 -30.88
CA THR A 242 -8.40 24.15 -31.30
C THR A 242 -7.20 23.99 -30.36
N PRO A 243 -5.96 23.90 -30.87
CA PRO A 243 -4.77 23.92 -30.03
C PRO A 243 -4.37 25.36 -29.65
N SER A 244 -3.96 25.57 -28.41
CA SER A 244 -3.29 26.79 -27.92
C SER A 244 -2.31 26.37 -26.82
N PHE A 245 -1.09 26.00 -27.19
CA PHE A 245 0.11 26.86 -27.36
C PHE A 245 0.60 27.43 -26.00
N TRP A 246 1.75 27.00 -25.45
CA TRP A 246 3.16 27.08 -25.93
C TRP A 246 3.78 28.45 -25.59
N SER A 247 5.09 28.59 -25.31
CA SER A 247 6.20 27.98 -26.06
C SER A 247 7.54 27.90 -25.32
N SER A 248 8.42 27.03 -25.84
CA SER A 248 9.88 27.17 -25.76
C SER A 248 10.40 27.47 -27.17
N VAL A 249 11.39 28.36 -27.31
CA VAL A 249 11.92 28.80 -28.62
C VAL A 249 13.40 28.39 -28.75
N PRO A 250 13.85 27.85 -29.91
CA PRO A 250 15.22 27.37 -30.11
C PRO A 250 16.18 28.47 -30.60
N VAL A 251 17.49 28.18 -30.57
CA VAL A 251 18.55 29.04 -31.12
C VAL A 251 19.46 28.23 -32.05
N MET A 252 19.75 28.76 -33.24
CA MET A 252 20.75 28.22 -34.17
C MET A 252 22.13 28.80 -33.88
N GLY A 253 23.20 28.03 -34.12
CA GLY A 253 24.58 28.55 -34.09
C GLY A 253 24.92 29.41 -35.33
N PRO A 254 26.00 30.19 -35.25
CA PRO A 254 27.18 29.80 -36.04
C PRO A 254 28.51 29.90 -35.28
N SER A 255 29.56 29.38 -35.91
CA SER A 255 30.94 29.28 -35.39
C SER A 255 31.76 30.55 -35.61
N LEU A 256 32.74 30.85 -34.72
CA LEU A 256 34.19 30.93 -35.05
C LEU A 256 35.09 31.52 -33.91
N ALA A 257 36.36 31.08 -33.94
CA ALA A 257 37.59 31.77 -33.50
C ALA A 257 37.72 32.43 -32.09
N SER A 258 38.49 31.77 -31.23
CA SER A 258 39.42 32.39 -30.24
C SER A 258 40.58 33.12 -30.98
N PRO A 259 41.45 33.99 -30.37
CA PRO A 259 42.29 33.61 -29.21
C PRO A 259 42.85 34.70 -28.24
N SER A 260 43.12 34.29 -26.99
CA SER A 260 44.21 34.80 -26.10
C SER A 260 44.11 36.26 -25.57
N ARG A 261 44.90 36.76 -24.60
CA ARG A 261 46.11 36.22 -23.90
C ARG A 261 46.34 36.89 -22.51
N ALA A 262 46.88 36.11 -21.55
CA ALA A 262 47.77 36.45 -20.40
C ALA A 262 47.66 37.73 -19.53
N GLY A 263 47.88 37.55 -18.21
CA GLY A 263 48.90 38.35 -17.47
C GLY A 263 48.59 38.78 -16.02
N GLY A 264 49.50 38.51 -15.06
CA GLY A 264 49.47 39.03 -13.66
C GLY A 264 48.59 38.21 -12.67
N GLN A 265 48.95 37.80 -11.45
CA GLN A 265 50.04 38.13 -10.48
C GLN A 265 50.03 39.59 -9.98
N LEU A 266 50.19 39.90 -8.68
CA LEU A 266 50.66 39.12 -7.50
C LEU A 266 50.21 39.75 -6.14
N ALA A 267 50.29 38.98 -5.04
CA ALA A 267 50.35 39.34 -3.59
C ALA A 267 49.19 40.16 -2.91
N VAL A 268 48.50 39.76 -1.81
CA VAL A 268 48.82 39.59 -0.35
C VAL A 268 49.57 40.74 0.37
N PRO A 269 49.42 40.96 1.72
CA PRO A 269 48.46 40.42 2.73
C PRO A 269 47.87 41.48 3.72
N SER A 270 47.17 41.01 4.78
CA SER A 270 47.29 41.44 6.21
C SER A 270 46.05 41.92 6.98
N THR A 271 45.68 41.09 7.95
CA THR A 271 44.94 41.33 9.22
C THR A 271 45.78 42.15 10.24
N PRO A 272 45.41 42.36 11.54
CA PRO A 272 44.19 42.01 12.31
C PRO A 272 43.62 43.18 13.19
N LEU A 273 42.52 42.95 13.95
CA LEU A 273 42.50 42.93 15.44
C LEU A 273 41.08 42.97 16.06
N SER A 274 40.92 42.34 17.24
CA SER A 274 39.77 42.43 18.16
C SER A 274 40.20 43.11 19.47
N PRO A 275 39.29 43.46 20.42
CA PRO A 275 39.21 42.61 21.64
C PRO A 275 37.90 42.59 22.48
N HIS A 276 37.57 41.37 22.98
CA HIS A 276 37.16 40.97 24.35
C HIS A 276 35.90 41.44 25.14
N SER A 277 35.54 40.53 26.08
CA SER A 277 34.63 40.58 27.27
C SER A 277 33.10 40.53 27.02
N ALA A 278 32.28 39.59 27.54
CA ALA A 278 32.15 38.86 28.84
C ALA A 278 31.26 39.62 29.86
N ALA A 279 30.36 39.03 30.67
CA ALA A 279 29.64 37.72 30.72
C ALA A 279 28.40 37.92 31.67
N SER A 280 27.63 36.98 32.27
CA SER A 280 27.50 35.50 32.33
C SER A 280 26.18 35.15 33.07
N GLY A 281 25.52 34.00 32.83
CA GLY A 281 24.40 33.52 33.68
C GLY A 281 23.68 32.25 33.17
N THR A 282 23.30 31.34 34.07
CA THR A 282 22.79 29.98 33.74
C THR A 282 21.39 29.68 34.31
N ALA A 283 20.58 28.94 33.53
CA ALA A 283 19.53 28.05 34.03
C ALA A 283 19.24 26.97 32.97
N ALA A 284 18.88 25.75 33.39
CA ALA A 284 18.54 24.64 32.50
C ALA A 284 17.25 23.95 32.97
N GLY A 285 16.41 23.54 32.02
CA GLY A 285 15.17 22.80 32.26
C GLY A 285 14.91 21.82 31.13
N SER A 286 14.58 20.58 31.46
CA SER A 286 14.35 19.49 30.50
C SER A 286 12.87 19.36 30.14
N GLN A 287 12.60 18.97 28.88
CA GLN A 287 11.27 18.56 28.43
C GLN A 287 11.27 17.10 27.96
N PRO A 288 10.14 16.37 28.10
CA PRO A 288 9.99 15.01 27.62
C PRO A 288 9.83 14.94 26.09
N SER A 289 10.12 13.78 25.51
CA SER A 289 10.07 13.53 24.06
C SER A 289 8.85 12.70 23.65
N SER A 290 8.10 13.17 22.66
CA SER A 290 6.99 12.45 21.99
C SER A 290 6.98 12.80 20.49
N PRO A 291 6.36 11.97 19.62
CA PRO A 291 6.75 11.91 18.21
C PRO A 291 6.26 13.09 17.38
N ARG A 292 7.12 13.58 16.46
CA ARG A 292 6.76 14.61 15.48
C ARG A 292 6.29 13.99 14.17
N TYR A 293 5.01 14.12 13.88
CA TYR A 293 4.55 14.24 12.50
C TYR A 293 5.11 15.56 11.91
N ARG A 294 5.46 15.60 10.63
CA ARG A 294 5.96 16.82 9.96
C ARG A 294 5.52 16.89 8.50
N PRO A 295 4.96 18.02 8.03
CA PRO A 295 4.73 18.26 6.60
C PRO A 295 6.06 18.50 5.85
N TYR A 296 6.03 18.32 4.53
CA TYR A 296 7.23 18.24 3.68
C TYR A 296 8.02 19.55 3.55
N THR A 297 9.13 19.63 4.29
CA THR A 297 10.20 20.62 4.11
C THR A 297 11.51 19.93 3.72
N VAL A 298 12.31 20.58 2.87
CA VAL A 298 13.47 19.96 2.21
C VAL A 298 14.74 20.14 3.07
N THR A 299 15.43 19.04 3.37
CA THR A 299 16.77 19.04 3.97
C THR A 299 17.63 17.94 3.35
N HIS A 300 18.78 18.29 2.78
CA HIS A 300 19.64 17.37 2.04
C HIS A 300 20.30 16.29 2.91
N PRO A 301 20.26 15.00 2.52
CA PRO A 301 21.08 13.96 3.13
C PRO A 301 22.43 13.83 2.43
N TRP A 302 23.47 14.50 2.94
CA TRP A 302 24.85 14.26 2.46
C TRP A 302 25.88 14.19 3.59
N ALA A 303 25.98 13.01 4.20
CA ALA A 303 27.08 12.63 5.09
C ALA A 303 27.69 11.32 4.57
N SER A 304 28.97 11.33 4.21
CA SER A 304 29.72 10.15 3.79
C SER A 304 30.31 9.42 5.01
N SER A 305 30.22 8.09 5.04
CA SER A 305 30.86 7.26 6.05
C SER A 305 32.37 7.53 6.14
N GLY A 306 32.84 7.98 7.30
CA GLY A 306 34.25 8.15 7.61
C GLY A 306 34.51 7.67 9.04
N VAL A 307 35.45 6.75 9.22
CA VAL A 307 35.79 6.18 10.54
C VAL A 307 36.95 6.94 11.14
N SER A 308 36.74 7.55 12.31
CA SER A 308 37.78 8.01 13.23
C SER A 308 37.31 7.77 14.67
N ILE A 309 38.18 7.17 15.49
CA ILE A 309 37.91 6.85 16.89
C ILE A 309 38.58 7.89 17.77
N LEU A 310 37.82 8.54 18.65
CA LEU A 310 38.30 9.14 19.89
C LEU A 310 37.17 9.10 20.92
N SER A 311 37.36 8.31 21.98
CA SER A 311 36.35 8.07 23.03
C SER A 311 36.93 8.38 24.40
N SER A 312 36.54 9.52 24.99
CA SER A 312 36.91 9.94 26.34
C SER A 312 35.71 9.87 27.27
N SER A 313 35.58 8.79 28.02
CA SER A 313 34.47 8.56 28.95
C SER A 313 34.80 9.05 30.37
N PRO A 314 33.94 9.85 31.01
CA PRO A 314 33.94 10.04 32.46
C PRO A 314 32.99 9.04 33.14
N SER A 315 33.43 8.43 34.24
CA SER A 315 32.64 7.46 35.03
C SER A 315 31.66 8.15 36.00
N PRO A 316 30.51 7.54 36.33
CA PRO A 316 29.65 8.01 37.41
C PRO A 316 30.22 7.64 38.80
N PRO A 317 30.05 8.49 39.84
CA PRO A 317 30.34 8.14 41.23
C PRO A 317 29.20 7.32 41.88
N ALA A 318 29.45 6.82 43.09
CA ALA A 318 28.55 5.91 43.82
C ALA A 318 28.04 6.53 45.15
N LEU A 319 27.39 5.69 45.98
CA LEU A 319 26.82 5.92 47.33
C LEU A 319 25.36 6.45 47.35
N ALA A 320 24.51 6.11 48.33
CA ALA A 320 24.43 4.93 49.22
C ALA A 320 23.11 4.94 50.03
N SER A 321 22.47 3.78 50.23
CA SER A 321 21.67 3.47 51.44
C SER A 321 21.23 1.99 51.48
N SER A 322 21.06 1.48 52.70
CA SER A 322 20.69 0.09 53.10
C SER A 322 19.84 0.22 54.41
N PRO A 323 19.47 -0.83 55.19
CA PRO A 323 19.65 -2.29 55.03
C PRO A 323 18.43 -3.18 55.40
N GLN A 324 18.55 -4.51 55.16
CA GLN A 324 18.06 -5.70 55.94
C GLN A 324 18.04 -6.95 55.01
N ALA A 325 18.24 -8.22 55.42
CA ALA A 325 18.86 -8.79 56.63
C ALA A 325 19.20 -10.32 56.51
N VAL A 326 20.49 -10.66 56.32
CA VAL A 326 21.21 -11.88 56.82
C VAL A 326 20.79 -13.31 56.28
N PRO A 327 21.44 -14.48 56.59
CA PRO A 327 22.29 -15.19 55.60
C PRO A 327 22.17 -16.75 55.53
N SER A 328 23.03 -17.43 54.71
CA SER A 328 23.85 -18.60 55.16
C SER A 328 24.90 -19.14 54.12
N SER A 329 26.18 -19.26 54.52
CA SER A 329 27.23 -20.32 54.22
C SER A 329 27.35 -21.08 52.86
N SER A 330 28.53 -21.55 52.37
CA SER A 330 29.93 -21.53 52.87
C SER A 330 31.05 -22.00 51.87
N SER A 331 32.27 -21.44 52.03
CA SER A 331 33.63 -22.07 51.98
C SER A 331 34.26 -22.78 50.74
N ARG A 332 35.08 -22.03 49.97
CA ARG A 332 36.58 -22.02 49.92
C ARG A 332 37.42 -23.34 50.00
N GLN A 333 38.36 -23.58 49.04
CA GLN A 333 39.78 -24.01 49.29
C GLN A 333 40.76 -24.02 48.06
N ARG A 334 42.09 -24.07 48.33
CA ARG A 334 43.32 -24.05 47.44
C ARG A 334 44.60 -24.21 48.33
N PRO A 335 45.92 -24.18 47.91
CA PRO A 335 46.61 -23.88 46.61
C PRO A 335 47.85 -24.79 46.24
N SER A 336 48.73 -24.32 45.31
CA SER A 336 50.21 -24.62 45.12
C SER A 336 50.70 -26.02 44.67
N SER A 337 51.82 -26.22 43.93
CA SER A 337 52.81 -25.41 43.13
C SER A 337 53.56 -26.37 42.13
N THR A 338 54.61 -26.13 41.32
CA THR A 338 55.61 -25.05 40.95
C THR A 338 55.98 -25.28 39.43
N GLY A 339 56.98 -24.79 38.65
CA GLY A 339 58.19 -23.91 38.73
C GLY A 339 59.55 -24.67 38.84
N PRO A 340 60.71 -24.29 38.21
CA PRO A 340 61.06 -23.15 37.30
C PRO A 340 61.97 -23.56 36.06
N PRO A 341 62.85 -22.75 35.39
CA PRO A 341 62.80 -21.36 34.83
C PRO A 341 63.37 -21.10 33.37
N LEU A 342 62.80 -20.12 32.63
CA LEU A 342 63.45 -19.01 31.83
C LEU A 342 64.43 -19.26 30.63
N PRO A 343 64.79 -18.25 29.77
CA PRO A 343 64.13 -17.00 29.28
C PRO A 343 64.18 -16.90 27.69
N PRO A 344 64.09 -15.76 26.94
CA PRO A 344 63.70 -14.36 27.23
C PRO A 344 62.68 -13.66 26.26
N ALA A 345 62.20 -12.48 26.69
CA ALA A 345 61.83 -11.27 25.91
C ALA A 345 60.54 -11.19 25.02
N SER A 346 60.01 -9.94 24.96
CA SER A 346 58.70 -9.47 24.42
C SER A 346 58.89 -8.77 23.04
N PRO A 347 57.90 -8.09 22.35
CA PRO A 347 56.63 -7.52 22.85
C PRO A 347 55.39 -7.51 21.90
N SER A 348 54.36 -6.77 22.32
CA SER A 348 53.19 -6.24 21.57
C SER A 348 51.98 -7.18 21.37
N ALA A 349 50.78 -6.60 21.38
CA ALA A 349 49.51 -7.31 21.40
C ALA A 349 48.53 -6.72 20.37
N ALA A 350 47.78 -7.60 19.68
CA ALA A 350 46.70 -7.24 18.77
C ALA A 350 45.49 -8.16 19.01
N SER A 351 44.28 -7.58 19.02
CA SER A 351 43.06 -8.31 19.34
C SER A 351 42.60 -9.23 18.20
N ARG A 352 42.30 -10.49 18.52
CA ARG A 352 41.78 -11.48 17.56
C ARG A 352 40.25 -11.50 17.55
N ARG A 353 39.65 -11.42 16.36
CA ARG A 353 38.31 -11.96 16.11
C ARG A 353 38.41 -13.49 15.95
N PRO A 354 37.38 -14.28 16.32
CA PRO A 354 37.34 -15.70 16.00
C PRO A 354 37.09 -15.90 14.50
N SER A 355 37.84 -16.81 13.88
CA SER A 355 37.73 -17.17 12.46
C SER A 355 36.86 -18.42 12.30
N SER A 356 35.99 -18.45 11.29
CA SER A 356 35.27 -19.67 10.91
C SER A 356 36.24 -20.77 10.47
N LEU A 357 36.02 -21.99 10.95
CA LEU A 357 36.82 -23.16 10.58
C LEU A 357 36.59 -23.52 9.10
N ARG A 358 37.69 -23.64 8.35
CA ARG A 358 37.71 -24.36 7.06
C ARG A 358 38.19 -25.78 7.31
N ILE A 359 37.53 -26.76 6.70
CA ILE A 359 37.99 -28.15 6.64
C ILE A 359 38.77 -28.32 5.34
N SER A 360 39.91 -29.01 5.39
CA SER A 360 40.79 -29.26 4.24
C SER A 360 40.78 -30.75 3.87
N PRO A 361 40.73 -31.10 2.57
CA PRO A 361 41.20 -32.39 2.09
C PRO A 361 42.73 -32.41 1.91
N SER A 362 43.31 -33.60 1.76
CA SER A 362 44.76 -33.87 1.77
C SER A 362 45.45 -33.76 0.41
N LEU A 363 46.79 -33.79 0.41
CA LEU A 363 47.65 -33.52 -0.74
C LEU A 363 47.53 -34.56 -1.88
N GLY A 364 47.57 -34.05 -3.11
CA GLY A 364 47.99 -34.74 -4.34
C GLY A 364 48.45 -33.67 -5.34
N ALA A 365 49.63 -33.83 -5.97
CA ALA A 365 50.30 -32.71 -6.64
C ALA A 365 50.47 -32.91 -8.16
N SER A 366 50.00 -31.95 -8.96
CA SER A 366 50.80 -31.30 -10.02
C SER A 366 50.13 -29.99 -10.47
N GLY A 367 50.88 -29.10 -11.13
CA GLY A 367 50.45 -27.73 -11.40
C GLY A 367 49.60 -27.54 -12.67
N GLY A 368 48.79 -26.48 -12.67
CA GLY A 368 48.02 -26.00 -13.83
C GLY A 368 47.41 -24.63 -13.53
N ALA A 369 47.42 -23.70 -14.50
CA ALA A 369 46.99 -22.32 -14.27
C ALA A 369 45.48 -22.19 -14.06
N SER A 370 45.06 -21.26 -13.20
CA SER A 370 43.66 -20.91 -12.99
C SER A 370 43.06 -20.20 -14.21
N ASN A 371 41.91 -20.67 -14.69
CA ASN A 371 41.07 -19.93 -15.64
C ASN A 371 39.65 -19.76 -15.06
N TRP A 372 39.00 -18.62 -15.31
CA TRP A 372 37.78 -18.19 -14.60
C TRP A 372 36.46 -18.60 -15.29
N ASP A 373 36.50 -19.65 -16.10
CA ASP A 373 35.38 -20.10 -16.94
C ASP A 373 34.70 -21.36 -16.40
N SER A 374 33.64 -21.18 -15.60
CA SER A 374 32.63 -22.22 -15.29
C SER A 374 31.32 -21.57 -14.83
N TYR A 375 30.46 -21.27 -15.80
CA TYR A 375 29.08 -20.78 -15.60
C TYR A 375 28.05 -21.64 -16.37
N SER A 376 28.41 -22.90 -16.66
CA SER A 376 27.53 -23.95 -17.19
C SER A 376 27.27 -25.00 -16.11
N ASP A 377 26.07 -25.60 -16.15
CA ASP A 377 25.59 -26.65 -15.24
C ASP A 377 25.41 -26.20 -13.77
N HIS A 378 24.31 -25.49 -13.48
CA HIS A 378 23.98 -25.00 -12.11
C HIS A 378 23.53 -26.11 -11.13
N PHE A 379 23.21 -27.30 -11.64
CA PHE A 379 22.83 -28.49 -10.87
C PHE A 379 23.58 -29.71 -11.40
N THR A 380 24.83 -29.91 -10.98
CA THR A 380 25.64 -31.07 -11.38
C THR A 380 25.33 -32.30 -10.52
N ILE A 381 25.37 -33.48 -11.15
CA ILE A 381 25.41 -34.76 -10.44
C ILE A 381 26.89 -35.07 -10.17
N GLU A 382 27.26 -35.17 -8.90
CA GLU A 382 28.60 -35.62 -8.48
C GLU A 382 28.82 -37.08 -8.92
N THR A 383 30.02 -37.44 -9.37
CA THR A 383 30.33 -38.81 -9.80
C THR A 383 30.97 -39.60 -8.67
N CYS A 384 30.15 -40.30 -7.88
CA CYS A 384 30.57 -41.20 -6.80
C CYS A 384 29.93 -42.61 -6.94
N LYS A 385 30.35 -43.56 -6.11
CA LYS A 385 29.83 -44.95 -6.14
C LYS A 385 28.32 -44.97 -5.91
N GLU A 386 27.84 -44.16 -4.98
CA GLU A 386 26.42 -44.05 -4.63
C GLU A 386 25.57 -43.44 -5.76
N THR A 387 26.07 -42.47 -6.52
CA THR A 387 25.35 -41.96 -7.69
C THR A 387 25.34 -42.95 -8.84
N ASP A 388 26.38 -43.76 -9.00
CA ASP A 388 26.39 -44.82 -10.02
C ASP A 388 25.39 -45.94 -9.67
N MET A 389 25.30 -46.32 -8.39
CA MET A 389 24.23 -47.18 -7.87
C MET A 389 22.84 -46.57 -8.13
N LEU A 390 22.65 -45.28 -7.84
CA LEU A 390 21.38 -44.59 -8.06
C LEU A 390 21.02 -44.52 -9.55
N ASN A 391 21.98 -44.18 -10.43
CA ASN A 391 21.81 -44.21 -11.89
C ASN A 391 21.26 -45.58 -12.35
N TYR A 392 21.92 -46.66 -11.93
CA TYR A 392 21.51 -48.01 -12.28
C TYR A 392 20.11 -48.38 -11.75
N LEU A 393 19.80 -48.07 -10.49
CA LEU A 393 18.49 -48.35 -9.88
C LEU A 393 17.36 -47.53 -10.52
N ILE A 394 17.62 -46.26 -10.81
CA ILE A 394 16.71 -45.34 -11.52
C ILE A 394 16.42 -45.86 -12.94
N GLU A 395 17.47 -46.24 -13.69
CA GLU A 395 17.30 -46.84 -15.02
C GLU A 395 16.54 -48.16 -14.98
N CYS A 396 16.78 -49.03 -14.00
CA CYS A 396 16.05 -50.30 -13.87
C CYS A 396 14.56 -50.05 -13.59
N PHE A 397 14.23 -49.04 -12.79
CA PHE A 397 12.84 -48.61 -12.56
C PHE A 397 12.18 -48.07 -13.83
N ASP A 398 12.88 -47.24 -14.62
CA ASP A 398 12.34 -46.74 -15.90
C ASP A 398 12.20 -47.85 -16.94
N ARG A 399 13.15 -48.80 -17.00
CA ARG A 399 13.08 -49.97 -17.88
C ARG A 399 11.82 -50.79 -17.67
N VAL A 400 11.27 -50.89 -16.44
CA VAL A 400 9.94 -51.47 -16.20
C VAL A 400 8.85 -50.70 -16.94
N GLY A 401 8.78 -49.38 -16.74
CA GLY A 401 7.78 -48.51 -17.37
C GLY A 401 7.91 -48.40 -18.89
N ILE A 402 9.11 -48.59 -19.44
CA ILE A 402 9.37 -48.72 -20.87
C ILE A 402 8.80 -50.05 -21.40
N GLU A 403 9.00 -51.17 -20.68
CA GLU A 403 8.58 -52.49 -21.15
C GLU A 403 7.05 -52.69 -21.04
N GLU A 404 6.40 -52.13 -20.02
CA GLU A 404 4.92 -52.01 -19.95
C GLU A 404 4.33 -51.27 -21.14
N LYS A 405 4.98 -50.20 -21.62
CA LYS A 405 4.54 -49.45 -22.81
C LYS A 405 4.75 -50.23 -24.12
N LYS A 406 5.76 -51.09 -24.20
CA LYS A 406 6.04 -51.93 -25.38
C LYS A 406 5.15 -53.16 -25.45
N ALA A 407 4.87 -53.82 -24.32
CA ALA A 407 4.19 -55.11 -24.26
C ALA A 407 2.96 -55.10 -23.33
N PRO A 408 2.03 -54.11 -23.41
CA PRO A 408 1.00 -53.91 -22.40
C PRO A 408 0.13 -55.15 -22.17
N LYS A 409 -0.28 -55.86 -23.22
CA LYS A 409 -1.08 -57.10 -23.11
C LYS A 409 -0.38 -58.23 -22.32
N MET A 410 0.95 -58.28 -22.34
CA MET A 410 1.73 -59.25 -21.56
C MET A 410 1.92 -58.75 -20.13
N CYS A 411 2.27 -57.47 -19.95
CA CYS A 411 2.49 -56.86 -18.64
C CYS A 411 1.21 -56.72 -17.81
N SER A 412 0.03 -56.74 -18.43
CA SER A 412 -1.27 -56.83 -17.75
C SER A 412 -1.63 -58.23 -17.25
N GLN A 413 -0.87 -59.30 -17.58
CA GLN A 413 -1.12 -60.61 -16.97
C GLN A 413 -0.73 -60.58 -15.48
N PRO A 414 -1.53 -61.17 -14.56
CA PRO A 414 -1.30 -61.03 -13.11
C PRO A 414 0.11 -61.42 -12.64
N ALA A 415 0.66 -62.54 -13.13
CA ALA A 415 2.00 -63.00 -12.75
C ALA A 415 3.10 -62.02 -13.19
N VAL A 416 3.00 -61.48 -14.42
CA VAL A 416 3.95 -60.48 -14.93
C VAL A 416 3.78 -59.15 -14.21
N SER A 417 2.55 -58.71 -13.98
CA SER A 417 2.26 -57.46 -13.27
C SER A 417 2.81 -57.50 -11.84
N GLN A 418 2.65 -58.61 -11.14
CA GLN A 418 3.24 -58.83 -9.81
C GLN A 418 4.77 -58.87 -9.87
N LEU A 419 5.38 -59.50 -10.89
CA LEU A 419 6.82 -59.51 -11.10
C LEU A 419 7.38 -58.09 -11.31
N LEU A 420 6.75 -57.29 -12.17
CA LEU A 420 7.14 -55.90 -12.43
C LEU A 420 6.92 -55.00 -11.19
N SER A 421 5.89 -55.26 -10.39
CA SER A 421 5.69 -54.63 -9.08
C SER A 421 6.81 -54.99 -8.09
N ASN A 422 7.19 -56.27 -8.01
CA ASN A 422 8.31 -56.74 -7.19
C ASN A 422 9.63 -56.09 -7.63
N ILE A 423 9.89 -55.94 -8.94
CA ILE A 423 11.06 -55.22 -9.47
C ILE A 423 11.07 -53.76 -8.97
N ARG A 424 9.97 -53.01 -9.16
CA ARG A 424 9.88 -51.62 -8.67
C ARG A 424 10.11 -51.50 -7.17
N SER A 425 9.42 -52.34 -6.39
CA SER A 425 9.53 -52.39 -4.93
C SER A 425 10.97 -52.67 -4.49
N GLN A 426 11.67 -53.60 -5.15
CA GLN A 426 13.06 -53.91 -4.83
C GLN A 426 14.04 -52.81 -5.27
N CYS A 427 13.88 -52.21 -6.46
CA CYS A 427 14.69 -51.06 -6.89
C CYS A 427 14.59 -49.90 -5.89
N ILE A 428 13.38 -49.63 -5.38
CA ILE A 428 13.13 -48.57 -4.40
C ILE A 428 13.64 -48.95 -3.00
N SER A 429 13.52 -50.21 -2.59
CA SER A 429 14.09 -50.69 -1.32
C SER A 429 15.62 -50.56 -1.31
N HIS A 430 16.28 -50.94 -2.41
CA HIS A 430 17.73 -50.75 -2.55
C HIS A 430 18.12 -49.28 -2.71
N THR A 431 17.28 -48.45 -3.34
CA THR A 431 17.47 -46.98 -3.36
C THR A 431 17.49 -46.41 -1.94
N ALA A 432 16.60 -46.86 -1.05
CA ALA A 432 16.61 -46.46 0.35
C ALA A 432 17.92 -46.85 1.06
N LEU A 433 18.42 -48.09 0.86
CA LEU A 433 19.71 -48.55 1.42
C LEU A 433 20.90 -47.71 0.93
N VAL A 434 20.91 -47.31 -0.35
CA VAL A 434 21.96 -46.42 -0.91
C VAL A 434 21.86 -45.01 -0.32
N LEU A 435 20.66 -44.45 -0.16
CA LEU A 435 20.48 -43.10 0.40
C LEU A 435 20.80 -43.02 1.90
N GLN A 436 20.58 -44.09 2.67
CA GLN A 436 21.07 -44.24 4.05
C GLN A 436 22.60 -44.34 4.14
N GLY A 437 23.27 -44.78 3.07
CA GLY A 437 24.68 -45.18 3.07
C GLY A 437 24.94 -46.58 3.63
N SER A 438 23.92 -47.42 3.75
CA SER A 438 24.00 -48.76 4.33
C SER A 438 24.88 -49.73 3.52
N LEU A 439 25.17 -49.41 2.27
CA LEU A 439 26.10 -50.16 1.39
C LEU A 439 27.50 -49.54 1.31
N THR A 440 27.73 -48.35 1.86
CA THR A 440 29.02 -47.63 1.75
C THR A 440 29.50 -47.07 3.09
N GLN A 441 28.98 -45.92 3.54
CA GLN A 441 29.20 -45.36 4.86
C GLN A 441 27.92 -44.65 5.37
N PRO A 442 27.49 -44.89 6.63
CA PRO A 442 26.26 -44.29 7.17
C PRO A 442 26.23 -42.75 7.05
N ARG A 443 25.19 -42.23 6.39
CA ARG A 443 25.08 -40.80 6.08
C ARG A 443 24.39 -40.03 7.21
N SER A 444 24.93 -38.86 7.55
CA SER A 444 24.34 -37.97 8.55
C SER A 444 23.32 -37.01 7.93
N LEU A 445 22.35 -36.56 8.74
CA LEU A 445 21.28 -35.62 8.36
C LEU A 445 21.76 -34.23 7.86
N GLN A 446 23.08 -33.97 7.88
CA GLN A 446 23.72 -32.72 7.44
C GLN A 446 24.45 -32.87 6.10
N GLN A 447 24.57 -34.09 5.55
CA GLN A 447 25.15 -34.29 4.23
C GLN A 447 24.13 -33.96 3.12
N PRO A 448 24.57 -33.46 1.96
CA PRO A 448 23.68 -33.24 0.83
C PRO A 448 23.14 -34.58 0.29
N SER A 449 21.82 -34.66 0.06
CA SER A 449 21.22 -35.84 -0.56
C SER A 449 21.63 -35.96 -2.03
N PHE A 450 22.13 -37.14 -2.41
CA PHE A 450 22.45 -37.44 -3.81
C PHE A 450 21.21 -37.48 -4.72
N LEU A 451 19.98 -37.55 -4.17
CA LEU A 451 18.75 -37.55 -4.95
C LEU A 451 18.33 -36.15 -5.44
N VAL A 452 18.75 -35.08 -4.74
CA VAL A 452 18.32 -33.69 -5.04
C VAL A 452 18.75 -33.23 -6.44
N PRO A 453 19.99 -33.47 -6.92
CA PRO A 453 20.35 -33.19 -8.31
C PRO A 453 19.43 -33.87 -9.34
N TYR A 454 19.01 -35.12 -9.12
CA TYR A 454 18.08 -35.81 -10.03
C TYR A 454 16.68 -35.19 -10.03
N MET A 455 16.19 -34.75 -8.86
CA MET A 455 14.92 -34.01 -8.77
C MET A 455 15.00 -32.69 -9.53
N LEU A 456 16.08 -31.92 -9.34
CA LEU A 456 16.25 -30.60 -9.94
C LEU A 456 16.45 -30.68 -11.46
N CYS A 457 17.20 -31.67 -11.95
CA CYS A 457 17.35 -31.95 -13.39
C CYS A 457 16.14 -32.66 -14.02
N ARG A 458 15.12 -33.07 -13.22
CA ARG A 458 13.98 -33.91 -13.64
C ARG A 458 14.38 -35.25 -14.26
N ASN A 459 15.47 -35.84 -13.77
CA ASN A 459 16.00 -37.14 -14.22
C ASN A 459 15.36 -38.34 -13.46
N LEU A 460 14.23 -38.15 -12.80
CA LEU A 460 13.53 -39.21 -12.06
C LEU A 460 12.30 -39.72 -12.84
N PRO A 461 12.12 -41.05 -12.97
CA PRO A 461 10.94 -41.64 -13.60
C PRO A 461 9.64 -41.32 -12.86
N TYR A 462 8.55 -41.26 -13.61
CA TYR A 462 7.22 -41.01 -13.05
C TYR A 462 6.87 -42.04 -11.95
N GLY A 463 6.42 -41.53 -10.79
CA GLY A 463 6.08 -42.34 -9.63
C GLY A 463 7.26 -42.79 -8.75
N PHE A 464 8.52 -42.57 -9.15
CA PHE A 464 9.70 -43.02 -8.38
C PHE A 464 9.73 -42.42 -6.96
N ILE A 465 9.51 -41.11 -6.82
CA ILE A 465 9.44 -40.42 -5.52
C ILE A 465 8.23 -40.90 -4.70
N GLN A 466 7.07 -41.05 -5.32
CA GLN A 466 5.83 -41.50 -4.65
C GLN A 466 6.00 -42.92 -4.09
N GLU A 467 6.58 -43.83 -4.88
CA GLU A 467 6.91 -45.20 -4.48
C GLU A 467 7.95 -45.21 -3.34
N LEU A 468 8.96 -44.31 -3.38
CA LEU A 468 9.96 -44.15 -2.31
C LEU A 468 9.35 -43.66 -1.00
N VAL A 469 8.54 -42.59 -1.00
CA VAL A 469 7.81 -42.12 0.20
C VAL A 469 6.93 -43.25 0.73
N ARG A 470 6.18 -43.92 -0.14
CA ARG A 470 5.28 -45.03 0.23
C ARG A 470 6.03 -46.20 0.89
N THR A 471 7.21 -46.56 0.39
CA THR A 471 8.03 -47.64 0.97
C THR A 471 8.68 -47.25 2.30
N THR A 472 9.01 -45.96 2.50
CA THR A 472 9.82 -45.51 3.65
C THR A 472 9.02 -44.90 4.81
N HIS A 473 7.87 -44.24 4.57
CA HIS A 473 7.12 -43.52 5.61
C HIS A 473 6.57 -44.38 6.77
N GLN A 474 6.63 -45.71 6.67
CA GLN A 474 6.24 -46.64 7.74
C GLN A 474 7.33 -46.78 8.81
N ASP A 475 8.58 -46.44 8.49
CA ASP A 475 9.70 -46.36 9.42
C ASP A 475 10.10 -44.89 9.55
N GLU A 476 9.77 -44.29 10.70
CA GLU A 476 9.93 -42.84 10.92
C GLU A 476 11.40 -42.40 10.86
N GLU A 477 12.33 -43.23 11.32
CA GLU A 477 13.76 -42.89 11.36
C GLU A 477 14.41 -43.05 9.98
N VAL A 478 14.07 -44.10 9.24
CA VAL A 478 14.48 -44.25 7.83
C VAL A 478 13.91 -43.12 6.97
N PHE A 479 12.64 -42.75 7.18
CA PHE A 479 12.00 -41.65 6.48
C PHE A 479 12.69 -40.30 6.77
N LYS A 480 12.98 -40.00 8.04
CA LYS A 480 13.80 -38.84 8.43
C LYS A 480 15.18 -38.86 7.79
N GLN A 481 15.88 -39.99 7.83
CA GLN A 481 17.25 -40.11 7.31
C GLN A 481 17.34 -39.81 5.81
N ILE A 482 16.33 -40.20 5.03
CA ILE A 482 16.29 -39.96 3.59
C ILE A 482 15.75 -38.56 3.27
N PHE A 483 14.62 -38.16 3.85
CA PHE A 483 13.90 -36.96 3.40
C PHE A 483 14.32 -35.66 4.07
N ILE A 484 14.92 -35.66 5.27
CA ILE A 484 15.48 -34.42 5.85
C ILE A 484 16.62 -33.87 4.98
N PRO A 485 17.62 -34.65 4.54
CA PRO A 485 18.62 -34.21 3.56
C PRO A 485 18.05 -33.74 2.21
N ILE A 486 16.96 -34.34 1.73
CA ILE A 486 16.28 -33.90 0.49
C ILE A 486 15.66 -32.52 0.69
N LEU A 487 14.85 -32.35 1.74
CA LEU A 487 14.19 -31.09 2.07
C LEU A 487 15.20 -29.96 2.30
N GLN A 488 16.29 -30.22 3.03
CA GLN A 488 17.38 -29.26 3.22
C GLN A 488 18.06 -28.90 1.89
N GLY A 489 18.36 -29.88 1.03
CA GLY A 489 18.96 -29.64 -0.29
C GLY A 489 18.08 -28.79 -1.21
N LEU A 490 16.77 -29.03 -1.24
CA LEU A 490 15.82 -28.19 -2.00
C LEU A 490 15.77 -26.76 -1.46
N ALA A 491 15.81 -26.57 -0.14
CA ALA A 491 15.84 -25.24 0.48
C ALA A 491 17.17 -24.49 0.30
N LEU A 492 18.29 -25.21 0.09
CA LEU A 492 19.56 -24.62 -0.31
C LEU A 492 19.52 -24.22 -1.80
N ALA A 493 19.10 -25.10 -2.70
CA ALA A 493 18.94 -24.78 -4.12
C ALA A 493 18.02 -23.56 -4.35
N ALA A 494 16.92 -23.47 -3.60
CA ALA A 494 16.02 -22.32 -3.62
C ALA A 494 16.69 -20.99 -3.19
N LYS A 495 17.71 -21.03 -2.30
CA LYS A 495 18.45 -19.84 -1.85
C LYS A 495 19.52 -19.37 -2.85
N GLU A 496 19.92 -20.22 -3.79
CA GLU A 496 20.93 -19.89 -4.82
C GLU A 496 20.28 -19.43 -6.13
N CYS A 497 19.08 -19.94 -6.43
CA CYS A 497 18.23 -19.56 -7.55
C CYS A 497 17.80 -18.08 -7.52
N SER A 498 17.38 -17.58 -8.69
CA SER A 498 16.89 -16.22 -8.91
C SER A 498 15.81 -16.22 -9.99
N LEU A 499 15.07 -15.11 -10.11
CA LEU A 499 14.19 -14.84 -11.25
C LEU A 499 14.95 -14.33 -12.48
N ASP A 500 16.30 -14.34 -12.44
CA ASP A 500 17.16 -14.14 -13.61
C ASP A 500 17.14 -15.29 -14.63
N SER A 501 16.52 -16.43 -14.29
CA SER A 501 16.58 -17.67 -15.06
C SER A 501 15.35 -18.53 -14.77
N ASP A 502 15.13 -19.60 -15.53
CA ASP A 502 14.05 -20.55 -15.23
C ASP A 502 14.36 -21.47 -14.04
N TYR A 503 15.57 -21.40 -13.46
CA TYR A 503 16.04 -22.37 -12.46
C TYR A 503 15.26 -22.36 -11.14
N PHE A 504 14.62 -21.24 -10.75
CA PHE A 504 13.76 -21.18 -9.54
C PHE A 504 12.57 -22.15 -9.58
N LYS A 505 12.14 -22.59 -10.78
CA LYS A 505 10.99 -23.48 -10.97
C LYS A 505 11.25 -24.89 -10.44
N TYR A 506 12.48 -25.39 -10.54
CA TYR A 506 12.81 -26.76 -10.17
C TYR A 506 12.70 -27.04 -8.66
N PRO A 507 13.30 -26.26 -7.74
CA PRO A 507 13.15 -26.53 -6.29
C PRO A 507 11.71 -26.29 -5.79
N LEU A 508 10.96 -25.37 -6.41
CA LEU A 508 9.53 -25.19 -6.12
C LEU A 508 8.70 -26.41 -6.51
N MET A 509 8.79 -26.87 -7.76
CA MET A 509 7.98 -28.00 -8.24
C MET A 509 8.38 -29.31 -7.55
N ALA A 510 9.66 -29.51 -7.23
CA ALA A 510 10.13 -30.67 -6.47
C ALA A 510 9.57 -30.70 -5.03
N LEU A 511 9.45 -29.53 -4.36
CA LEU A 511 8.77 -29.45 -3.06
C LEU A 511 7.25 -29.59 -3.19
N GLY A 512 6.65 -29.08 -4.28
CA GLY A 512 5.24 -29.27 -4.61
C GLY A 512 4.84 -30.75 -4.71
N GLU A 513 5.51 -31.51 -5.57
CA GLU A 513 5.29 -32.96 -5.76
C GLU A 513 5.43 -33.74 -4.44
N LEU A 514 6.44 -33.39 -3.63
CA LEU A 514 6.65 -33.97 -2.31
C LEU A 514 5.50 -33.69 -1.34
N CYS A 515 4.98 -32.46 -1.30
CA CYS A 515 3.86 -32.09 -0.42
C CYS A 515 2.49 -32.62 -0.91
N GLU A 516 2.29 -32.75 -2.22
CA GLU A 516 1.07 -33.33 -2.81
C GLU A 516 0.98 -34.85 -2.59
N THR A 517 2.11 -35.53 -2.36
CA THR A 517 2.18 -36.98 -2.11
C THR A 517 1.50 -37.36 -0.78
N LYS A 518 0.40 -38.14 -0.89
CA LYS A 518 -0.49 -38.49 0.23
C LYS A 518 -0.82 -39.99 0.28
N PHE A 519 -1.07 -40.52 1.49
CA PHE A 519 -1.50 -41.91 1.69
C PHE A 519 -2.73 -41.96 2.60
N GLY A 520 -3.87 -42.39 2.04
CA GLY A 520 -5.17 -42.31 2.72
C GLY A 520 -5.55 -40.86 3.02
N LYS A 521 -5.31 -40.42 4.27
CA LYS A 521 -5.56 -39.06 4.75
C LYS A 521 -4.29 -38.29 5.19
N THR A 522 -3.14 -38.96 5.26
CA THR A 522 -1.89 -38.35 5.75
C THR A 522 -1.03 -37.87 4.59
N HIS A 523 -0.28 -36.79 4.83
CA HIS A 523 0.76 -36.29 3.93
C HIS A 523 2.13 -36.39 4.64
N PRO A 524 2.86 -37.52 4.54
CA PRO A 524 4.06 -37.76 5.34
C PRO A 524 5.14 -36.68 5.19
N VAL A 525 5.33 -36.13 3.98
CA VAL A 525 6.31 -35.07 3.77
C VAL A 525 5.84 -33.73 4.34
N CYS A 526 4.54 -33.42 4.33
CA CYS A 526 4.02 -32.23 5.03
C CYS A 526 4.26 -32.33 6.55
N ASN A 527 3.99 -33.50 7.14
CA ASN A 527 4.29 -33.76 8.56
C ASN A 527 5.79 -33.54 8.85
N LEU A 528 6.67 -34.11 8.02
CA LEU A 528 8.11 -33.95 8.17
C LEU A 528 8.54 -32.47 8.04
N VAL A 529 8.04 -31.75 7.03
CA VAL A 529 8.30 -30.32 6.80
C VAL A 529 7.88 -29.46 8.01
N ALA A 530 6.72 -29.71 8.60
CA ALA A 530 6.24 -28.99 9.78
C ALA A 530 7.03 -29.35 11.06
N SER A 531 7.59 -30.56 11.13
CA SER A 531 8.44 -31.02 12.24
C SER A 531 9.88 -30.49 12.20
N LEU A 532 10.32 -29.88 11.09
CA LEU A 532 11.70 -29.42 10.94
C LEU A 532 12.06 -28.38 12.03
N PRO A 533 13.27 -28.44 12.63
CA PRO A 533 13.71 -27.47 13.66
C PRO A 533 13.71 -26.01 13.21
N LEU A 534 13.63 -25.76 11.90
CA LEU A 534 13.55 -24.45 11.26
C LEU A 534 12.20 -24.21 10.55
N TRP A 535 11.14 -24.94 10.91
CA TRP A 535 9.77 -24.57 10.48
C TRP A 535 9.41 -23.18 11.02
N LEU A 536 9.52 -23.01 12.34
CA LEU A 536 9.34 -21.75 13.06
C LEU A 536 10.58 -21.43 13.89
N PRO A 537 11.58 -20.71 13.34
CA PRO A 537 12.78 -20.33 14.06
C PRO A 537 12.46 -19.35 15.20
N LYS A 538 13.03 -19.60 16.38
CA LYS A 538 12.99 -18.66 17.50
C LYS A 538 13.78 -17.40 17.15
N SER A 539 13.25 -16.22 17.46
CA SER A 539 13.94 -14.95 17.21
C SER A 539 15.25 -14.87 17.99
N LEU A 540 16.30 -14.40 17.32
CA LEU A 540 17.66 -14.25 17.85
C LEU A 540 18.02 -12.78 18.09
N SER A 541 17.29 -11.85 17.47
CA SER A 541 17.47 -10.39 17.63
C SER A 541 16.14 -9.64 17.45
N PRO A 542 16.11 -8.30 17.61
CA PRO A 542 14.93 -7.47 17.35
C PRO A 542 14.44 -7.45 15.89
N GLY A 543 15.18 -8.09 14.96
CA GLY A 543 14.86 -8.19 13.53
C GLY A 543 14.11 -9.46 13.15
N CYS A 544 13.10 -9.81 13.94
CA CYS A 544 12.34 -11.07 13.84
C CYS A 544 11.78 -11.35 12.44
N GLY A 545 11.25 -10.36 11.70
CA GLY A 545 10.75 -10.56 10.33
C GLY A 545 11.86 -10.92 9.34
N ARG A 546 13.04 -10.29 9.45
CA ARG A 546 14.19 -10.60 8.58
C ARG A 546 14.84 -11.93 8.92
N GLU A 547 14.82 -12.31 10.20
CA GLU A 547 15.25 -13.64 10.66
C GLU A 547 14.31 -14.73 10.16
N LEU A 548 12.99 -14.55 10.33
CA LEU A 548 11.98 -15.50 9.87
C LEU A 548 12.09 -15.76 8.36
N GLN A 549 12.25 -14.72 7.53
CA GLN A 549 12.48 -14.86 6.08
C GLN A 549 13.74 -15.68 5.76
N ARG A 550 14.84 -15.52 6.49
CA ARG A 550 16.15 -16.14 6.15
C ARG A 550 16.34 -17.54 6.74
N LEU A 551 15.81 -17.75 7.94
CA LEU A 551 16.04 -18.94 8.75
C LEU A 551 14.92 -19.98 8.62
N SER A 552 13.67 -19.57 8.35
CA SER A 552 12.58 -20.54 8.22
C SER A 552 12.70 -21.37 6.93
N TYR A 553 12.14 -22.58 6.97
CA TYR A 553 12.16 -23.51 5.85
C TYR A 553 11.48 -22.94 4.60
N LEU A 554 10.22 -22.49 4.74
CA LEU A 554 9.48 -21.85 3.65
C LEU A 554 10.02 -20.46 3.28
N GLY A 555 10.77 -19.81 4.19
CA GLY A 555 11.41 -18.52 3.97
C GLY A 555 12.31 -18.45 2.74
N ALA A 556 12.98 -19.56 2.41
CA ALA A 556 13.76 -19.71 1.18
C ALA A 556 12.88 -19.52 -0.07
N PHE A 557 11.82 -20.32 -0.19
CA PHE A 557 10.98 -20.42 -1.38
C PHE A 557 10.12 -19.16 -1.58
N PHE A 558 9.63 -18.53 -0.51
CA PHE A 558 8.89 -17.26 -0.62
C PHE A 558 9.77 -16.07 -1.02
N SER A 559 11.10 -16.16 -0.94
CA SER A 559 12.01 -15.01 -1.15
C SER A 559 12.33 -14.68 -2.62
N PHE A 560 11.83 -15.42 -3.62
CA PHE A 560 12.03 -15.09 -5.03
C PHE A 560 11.44 -13.72 -5.37
N SER A 561 12.27 -12.79 -5.83
CA SER A 561 11.90 -11.37 -5.92
C SER A 561 12.41 -10.72 -7.20
N VAL A 562 11.62 -9.80 -7.74
CA VAL A 562 12.03 -8.92 -8.85
C VAL A 562 12.56 -7.57 -8.36
N PHE A 563 12.49 -7.30 -7.05
CA PHE A 563 12.85 -6.01 -6.49
C PHE A 563 14.37 -5.87 -6.37
N ALA A 564 14.89 -4.73 -6.84
CA ALA A 564 16.32 -4.41 -6.87
C ALA A 564 16.99 -4.27 -5.48
N GLU A 565 16.19 -4.20 -4.41
CA GLU A 565 16.63 -4.25 -3.02
C GLU A 565 16.77 -5.69 -2.47
N ASP A 566 16.17 -6.67 -3.16
CA ASP A 566 16.12 -8.08 -2.75
C ASP A 566 17.09 -8.92 -3.57
N ASP A 567 17.05 -8.77 -4.89
CA ASP A 567 17.89 -9.48 -5.86
C ASP A 567 18.47 -8.50 -6.89
N VAL A 568 19.81 -8.49 -6.97
CA VAL A 568 20.56 -7.64 -7.90
C VAL A 568 20.72 -8.31 -9.27
N LYS A 569 20.70 -9.65 -9.36
CA LYS A 569 20.88 -10.41 -10.61
C LYS A 569 19.82 -10.05 -11.64
N VAL A 570 18.56 -9.94 -11.20
CA VAL A 570 17.41 -9.51 -12.03
C VAL A 570 17.66 -8.11 -12.63
N VAL A 571 18.20 -7.18 -11.85
CA VAL A 571 18.52 -5.81 -12.30
C VAL A 571 19.63 -5.81 -13.36
N GLU A 572 20.64 -6.65 -13.15
CA GLU A 572 21.82 -6.74 -14.01
C GLU A 572 21.56 -7.51 -15.31
N LYS A 573 20.67 -8.52 -15.30
CA LYS A 573 20.23 -9.20 -16.52
C LYS A 573 19.26 -8.36 -17.35
N TYR A 574 18.20 -7.83 -16.74
CA TYR A 574 17.07 -7.28 -17.49
C TYR A 574 17.10 -5.75 -17.68
N PHE A 575 17.78 -5.01 -16.80
CA PHE A 575 17.73 -3.53 -16.80
C PHE A 575 19.11 -2.85 -16.90
N SER A 576 20.18 -3.61 -17.18
CA SER A 576 21.55 -3.11 -17.32
C SER A 576 21.84 -2.37 -18.63
N GLY A 577 21.03 -2.59 -19.68
CA GLY A 577 21.27 -2.09 -21.03
C GLY A 577 21.40 -0.57 -21.17
N PRO A 578 22.00 -0.08 -22.28
CA PRO A 578 22.30 1.34 -22.47
C PRO A 578 21.06 2.22 -22.72
N ALA A 579 19.94 1.64 -23.18
CA ALA A 579 18.68 2.33 -23.39
C ALA A 579 17.51 1.53 -22.79
N ILE A 580 16.97 2.01 -21.67
CA ILE A 580 15.72 1.50 -21.08
C ILE A 580 14.58 2.21 -21.83
N THR A 581 14.15 1.64 -22.95
CA THR A 581 12.98 2.13 -23.71
C THR A 581 11.68 1.70 -23.00
N LEU A 582 10.60 2.45 -23.19
CA LEU A 582 9.31 2.13 -22.58
C LEU A 582 8.80 0.74 -22.98
N GLU A 583 8.95 0.39 -24.27
CA GLU A 583 8.46 -0.88 -24.80
C GLU A 583 9.30 -2.08 -24.32
N ASN A 584 10.64 -1.99 -24.33
CA ASN A 584 11.48 -3.05 -23.79
C ASN A 584 11.19 -3.26 -22.29
N THR A 585 10.95 -2.16 -21.56
CA THR A 585 10.55 -2.22 -20.13
C THR A 585 9.21 -2.95 -19.95
N ARG A 586 8.23 -2.70 -20.83
CA ARG A 586 6.91 -3.35 -20.82
C ARG A 586 7.04 -4.86 -21.04
N VAL A 587 7.73 -5.29 -22.11
CA VAL A 587 7.91 -6.71 -22.46
C VAL A 587 8.69 -7.46 -21.37
N VAL A 588 9.76 -6.86 -20.83
CA VAL A 588 10.51 -7.41 -19.69
C VAL A 588 9.63 -7.54 -18.45
N SER A 589 8.82 -6.52 -18.14
CA SER A 589 7.90 -6.56 -16.99
C SER A 589 6.88 -7.69 -17.12
N GLN A 590 6.29 -7.88 -18.30
CA GLN A 590 5.34 -8.97 -18.55
C GLN A 590 5.98 -10.36 -18.37
N SER A 591 7.23 -10.54 -18.81
CA SER A 591 7.98 -11.79 -18.61
C SER A 591 8.25 -12.06 -17.11
N LEU A 592 8.73 -11.05 -16.37
CA LEU A 592 8.96 -11.13 -14.93
C LEU A 592 7.65 -11.34 -14.13
N GLN A 593 6.54 -10.76 -14.58
CA GLN A 593 5.21 -10.96 -14.00
C GLN A 593 4.73 -12.41 -14.20
N HIS A 594 4.93 -12.98 -15.39
CA HIS A 594 4.65 -14.39 -15.65
C HIS A 594 5.50 -15.33 -14.78
N TYR A 595 6.80 -15.04 -14.61
CA TYR A 595 7.66 -15.80 -13.70
C TYR A 595 7.23 -15.71 -12.23
N LEU A 596 6.84 -14.52 -11.76
CA LEU A 596 6.25 -14.35 -10.42
C LEU A 596 4.97 -15.15 -10.25
N GLU A 597 4.03 -15.06 -11.20
CA GLU A 597 2.76 -15.77 -11.17
C GLU A 597 2.97 -17.30 -11.11
N LEU A 598 3.86 -17.86 -11.94
CA LEU A 598 4.23 -19.27 -11.87
C LEU A 598 4.82 -19.66 -10.50
N GLY A 599 5.79 -18.89 -9.99
CA GLY A 599 6.42 -19.18 -8.71
C GLY A 599 5.42 -19.14 -7.54
N ARG A 600 4.50 -18.19 -7.58
CA ARG A 600 3.43 -18.01 -6.59
C ARG A 600 2.37 -19.12 -6.65
N GLN A 601 2.04 -19.62 -7.84
CA GLN A 601 1.14 -20.78 -8.00
C GLN A 601 1.73 -22.04 -7.36
N GLU A 602 3.03 -22.33 -7.53
CA GLU A 602 3.68 -23.46 -6.84
C GLU A 602 3.77 -23.23 -5.31
N LEU A 603 4.08 -22.01 -4.86
CA LEU A 603 4.05 -21.65 -3.42
C LEU A 603 2.67 -21.87 -2.79
N PHE A 604 1.59 -21.58 -3.52
CA PHE A 604 0.23 -21.88 -3.07
C PHE A 604 -0.02 -23.38 -2.97
N LYS A 605 0.37 -24.21 -3.96
CA LYS A 605 0.21 -25.68 -3.86
C LYS A 605 0.90 -26.24 -2.63
N ILE A 606 2.14 -25.80 -2.35
CA ILE A 606 2.93 -26.21 -1.19
C ILE A 606 2.19 -25.87 0.11
N LEU A 607 1.83 -24.61 0.33
CA LEU A 607 1.17 -24.20 1.58
C LEU A 607 -0.25 -24.77 1.71
N HIS A 608 -1.00 -24.85 0.61
CA HIS A 608 -2.34 -25.43 0.57
C HIS A 608 -2.32 -26.93 0.94
N SER A 609 -1.35 -27.70 0.45
CA SER A 609 -1.21 -29.13 0.83
C SER A 609 -0.93 -29.31 2.32
N ILE A 610 -0.08 -28.45 2.90
CA ILE A 610 0.21 -28.44 4.35
C ILE A 610 -1.03 -28.00 5.18
N LEU A 611 -1.90 -27.14 4.63
CA LEU A 611 -3.16 -26.72 5.27
C LEU A 611 -4.30 -27.75 5.12
N LEU A 612 -4.37 -28.48 4.00
CA LEU A 612 -5.34 -29.55 3.79
C LEU A 612 -5.11 -30.69 4.80
N ASN A 613 -3.87 -31.11 4.96
CA ASN A 613 -3.45 -32.14 5.92
C ASN A 613 -3.78 -31.71 7.37
N GLY A 614 -4.66 -32.46 8.03
CA GLY A 614 -5.21 -32.09 9.34
C GLY A 614 -4.16 -31.96 10.44
N GLU A 615 -3.12 -32.80 10.39
CA GLU A 615 -2.04 -32.87 11.37
C GLU A 615 -1.11 -31.64 11.31
N THR A 616 -1.02 -30.95 10.16
CA THR A 616 -0.14 -29.79 9.97
C THR A 616 -0.85 -28.45 9.84
N ARG A 617 -2.19 -28.43 9.79
CA ARG A 617 -2.99 -27.19 9.65
C ARG A 617 -2.69 -26.16 10.73
N GLU A 618 -2.60 -26.58 12.00
CA GLU A 618 -2.26 -25.70 13.12
C GLU A 618 -0.83 -25.13 13.02
N ALA A 619 0.12 -25.94 12.55
CA ALA A 619 1.50 -25.50 12.34
C ALA A 619 1.61 -24.48 11.18
N ALA A 620 0.78 -24.64 10.13
CA ALA A 620 0.68 -23.70 9.00
C ALA A 620 -0.03 -22.39 9.37
N LEU A 621 -1.16 -22.44 10.09
CA LEU A 621 -1.82 -21.24 10.61
C LEU A 621 -0.91 -20.47 11.58
N SER A 622 -0.17 -21.18 12.43
CA SER A 622 0.83 -20.58 13.33
C SER A 622 2.01 -19.98 12.57
N TYR A 623 2.46 -20.59 11.46
CA TYR A 623 3.46 -20.01 10.57
C TYR A 623 2.96 -18.73 9.89
N MET A 624 1.75 -18.76 9.34
CA MET A 624 1.11 -17.59 8.71
C MET A 624 0.96 -16.42 9.70
N ALA A 625 0.51 -16.70 10.92
CA ALA A 625 0.41 -15.71 11.99
C ALA A 625 1.79 -15.17 12.42
N ALA A 626 2.81 -16.02 12.53
CA ALA A 626 4.17 -15.59 12.83
C ALA A 626 4.75 -14.66 11.74
N VAL A 627 4.47 -14.91 10.46
CA VAL A 627 4.87 -14.03 9.34
C VAL A 627 4.23 -12.64 9.46
N VAL A 628 2.95 -12.56 9.84
CA VAL A 628 2.26 -11.28 10.11
C VAL A 628 2.86 -10.59 11.34
N ASN A 629 2.84 -11.23 12.50
CA ASN A 629 3.23 -10.62 13.77
C ASN A 629 4.71 -10.19 13.79
N ALA A 630 5.62 -10.95 13.15
CA ALA A 630 7.03 -10.57 13.03
C ALA A 630 7.28 -9.36 12.10
N ASN A 631 6.26 -8.94 11.33
CA ASN A 631 6.35 -7.86 10.35
C ASN A 631 5.53 -6.61 10.68
N MET A 632 4.85 -6.52 11.83
CA MET A 632 4.03 -5.33 12.18
C MET A 632 4.76 -3.99 12.02
N LYS A 633 6.07 -3.94 12.31
CA LYS A 633 6.94 -2.76 12.10
C LYS A 633 7.00 -2.27 10.65
N LYS A 634 6.57 -3.06 9.66
CA LYS A 634 6.56 -2.73 8.23
C LYS A 634 5.52 -1.67 7.86
N ALA A 635 4.50 -1.47 8.70
CA ALA A 635 3.54 -0.36 8.60
C ALA A 635 4.18 1.02 8.85
N GLN A 636 5.25 1.08 9.66
CA GLN A 636 5.83 2.33 10.16
C GLN A 636 6.27 3.29 9.05
N MET A 637 6.05 4.60 9.27
CA MET A 637 6.40 5.64 8.30
C MET A 637 7.87 5.57 7.83
N GLN A 638 8.81 5.17 8.68
CA GLN A 638 10.21 4.93 8.34
C GLN A 638 10.67 3.54 8.84
N THR A 639 10.28 2.50 8.10
CA THR A 639 10.72 1.11 8.32
C THR A 639 12.24 0.95 8.20
N ASP A 640 12.87 0.15 9.08
CA ASP A 640 14.22 -0.38 8.87
C ASP A 640 14.15 -1.75 8.17
N ASP A 641 14.62 -1.81 6.91
CA ASP A 641 14.73 -3.02 6.07
C ASP A 641 15.57 -4.16 6.69
N ARG A 642 16.29 -3.88 7.80
CA ARG A 642 17.03 -4.88 8.59
C ARG A 642 16.14 -5.66 9.55
N LEU A 643 15.02 -5.08 9.98
CA LEU A 643 14.16 -5.65 11.02
C LEU A 643 13.02 -6.50 10.44
N VAL A 644 12.53 -6.13 9.26
CA VAL A 644 11.36 -6.73 8.59
C VAL A 644 11.76 -7.62 7.42
N SER A 645 10.82 -8.46 6.96
CA SER A 645 10.94 -9.19 5.69
C SER A 645 10.85 -8.26 4.49
N THR A 646 11.45 -8.68 3.37
CA THR A 646 11.50 -7.87 2.15
C THR A 646 10.15 -7.70 1.44
N ASP A 647 10.09 -6.73 0.53
CA ASP A 647 8.88 -6.45 -0.26
C ASP A 647 8.50 -7.64 -1.15
N GLY A 648 9.46 -8.30 -1.81
CA GLY A 648 9.18 -9.49 -2.63
C GLY A 648 8.60 -10.65 -1.82
N PHE A 649 9.21 -10.98 -0.67
CA PHE A 649 8.72 -12.03 0.22
C PHE A 649 7.30 -11.75 0.72
N MET A 650 7.04 -10.52 1.19
CA MET A 650 5.73 -10.16 1.73
C MET A 650 4.63 -10.12 0.66
N LEU A 651 4.95 -9.71 -0.58
CA LEU A 651 3.99 -9.71 -1.69
C LEU A 651 3.71 -11.12 -2.22
N ASN A 652 4.70 -12.03 -2.20
CA ASN A 652 4.48 -13.45 -2.52
C ASN A 652 3.62 -14.14 -1.45
N PHE A 653 3.88 -13.85 -0.17
CA PHE A 653 3.05 -14.33 0.94
C PHE A 653 1.61 -13.83 0.83
N LEU A 654 1.43 -12.52 0.57
CA LEU A 654 0.11 -11.93 0.31
C LEU A 654 -0.64 -12.65 -0.83
N TRP A 655 0.00 -12.84 -1.99
CA TRP A 655 -0.64 -13.51 -3.13
C TRP A 655 -1.17 -14.90 -2.76
N VAL A 656 -0.40 -15.68 -1.99
CA VAL A 656 -0.84 -17.02 -1.53
C VAL A 656 -2.02 -16.91 -0.56
N LEU A 657 -2.04 -15.92 0.33
CA LEU A 657 -3.18 -15.68 1.22
C LEU A 657 -4.44 -15.20 0.48
N GLN A 658 -4.30 -14.37 -0.56
CA GLN A 658 -5.41 -14.00 -1.46
C GLN A 658 -6.00 -15.23 -2.17
N GLN A 659 -5.14 -16.13 -2.67
CA GLN A 659 -5.56 -17.35 -3.35
C GLN A 659 -6.25 -18.35 -2.41
N LEU A 660 -5.80 -18.46 -1.15
CA LEU A 660 -6.51 -19.20 -0.10
C LEU A 660 -7.88 -18.56 0.22
N SER A 661 -7.92 -17.22 0.32
CA SER A 661 -9.13 -16.47 0.66
C SER A 661 -10.18 -16.40 -0.45
N THR A 662 -9.82 -16.72 -1.70
CA THR A 662 -10.73 -16.67 -2.87
C THR A 662 -11.96 -17.56 -2.73
N LYS A 663 -11.93 -18.60 -1.87
CA LYS A 663 -13.07 -19.50 -1.59
C LYS A 663 -13.83 -19.16 -0.30
N ILE A 664 -13.42 -18.12 0.42
CA ILE A 664 -14.08 -17.73 1.68
C ILE A 664 -15.37 -16.98 1.36
N LYS A 665 -16.49 -17.49 1.86
CA LYS A 665 -17.74 -16.73 1.86
C LYS A 665 -17.76 -15.79 3.05
N LEU A 666 -18.17 -14.54 2.83
CA LEU A 666 -18.26 -13.53 3.88
C LEU A 666 -19.23 -13.90 5.03
N GLU A 667 -20.27 -14.70 4.74
CA GLU A 667 -21.18 -15.28 5.76
C GLU A 667 -20.49 -16.22 6.76
N THR A 668 -19.25 -16.65 6.50
CA THR A 668 -18.46 -17.55 7.36
C THR A 668 -17.33 -16.86 8.12
N VAL A 669 -17.20 -15.53 7.99
CA VAL A 669 -16.20 -14.72 8.68
C VAL A 669 -16.84 -14.08 9.92
N ASP A 670 -16.28 -14.35 11.09
CA ASP A 670 -16.70 -13.72 12.35
C ASP A 670 -16.15 -12.27 12.42
N PRO A 671 -17.00 -11.22 12.41
CA PRO A 671 -16.54 -9.83 12.47
C PRO A 671 -15.86 -9.48 13.79
N THR A 672 -16.09 -10.24 14.86
CA THR A 672 -15.53 -9.99 16.20
C THR A 672 -14.18 -10.65 16.41
N TYR A 673 -13.67 -11.45 15.46
CA TYR A 673 -12.46 -12.26 15.65
C TYR A 673 -11.19 -11.48 16.02
N ILE A 674 -11.07 -10.21 15.61
CA ILE A 674 -9.92 -9.38 16.02
C ILE A 674 -9.90 -9.05 17.53
N PHE A 675 -11.05 -9.27 18.21
CA PHE A 675 -11.23 -9.16 19.67
C PHE A 675 -11.34 -10.52 20.36
N HIS A 676 -11.17 -11.63 19.63
CA HIS A 676 -11.33 -12.98 20.17
C HIS A 676 -10.08 -13.40 21.00
N PRO A 677 -10.19 -14.03 22.19
CA PRO A 677 -9.03 -14.38 23.02
C PRO A 677 -8.00 -15.32 22.36
N ARG A 678 -8.44 -16.17 21.42
CA ARG A 678 -7.57 -17.02 20.57
C ARG A 678 -7.19 -16.38 19.22
N CYS A 679 -7.35 -15.07 19.04
CA CYS A 679 -6.92 -14.40 17.82
C CYS A 679 -5.40 -14.54 17.66
N ARG A 680 -4.93 -15.07 16.52
CA ARG A 680 -3.50 -15.29 16.28
C ARG A 680 -2.73 -14.00 15.94
N ILE A 681 -3.41 -12.87 15.78
CA ILE A 681 -2.83 -11.60 15.33
C ILE A 681 -2.67 -10.67 16.52
N THR A 682 -1.45 -10.18 16.75
CA THR A 682 -1.15 -9.28 17.86
C THR A 682 -1.28 -7.83 17.41
N LEU A 683 -2.40 -7.18 17.77
CA LEU A 683 -2.53 -5.73 17.63
C LEU A 683 -1.58 -5.00 18.61
N PRO A 684 -0.94 -3.89 18.20
CA PRO A 684 -0.27 -2.97 19.12
C PRO A 684 -1.26 -2.30 20.08
N ASN A 685 -0.79 -1.98 21.30
CA ASN A 685 -1.59 -1.25 22.30
C ASN A 685 -1.74 0.25 21.94
N ASP A 686 -0.86 0.76 21.08
CA ASP A 686 -0.83 2.12 20.53
C ASP A 686 -1.56 2.24 19.18
N GLU A 687 -2.19 1.16 18.69
CA GLU A 687 -2.96 1.14 17.45
C GLU A 687 -4.26 1.96 17.57
N THR A 688 -4.44 2.95 16.68
CA THR A 688 -5.60 3.84 16.71
C THR A 688 -6.89 3.15 16.26
N ARG A 689 -8.03 3.72 16.65
CA ARG A 689 -9.35 3.12 16.51
C ARG A 689 -10.26 4.01 15.69
N VAL A 690 -11.13 3.41 14.87
CA VAL A 690 -11.97 4.16 13.93
C VAL A 690 -12.83 5.21 14.65
N ASN A 691 -13.40 4.89 15.82
CA ASN A 691 -14.20 5.86 16.59
C ASN A 691 -14.24 5.64 18.12
N ALA A 692 -13.13 5.20 18.72
CA ALA A 692 -13.04 4.94 20.16
C ALA A 692 -11.71 5.43 20.75
N THR A 693 -11.64 5.67 22.06
CA THR A 693 -10.38 5.68 22.81
C THR A 693 -9.98 4.25 23.19
N MET A 694 -8.73 4.07 23.65
CA MET A 694 -8.33 2.79 24.26
C MET A 694 -9.02 2.52 25.60
N GLU A 695 -9.56 3.55 26.27
CA GLU A 695 -10.35 3.40 27.50
C GLU A 695 -11.73 2.79 27.17
N ASP A 696 -12.45 3.41 26.22
CA ASP A 696 -13.74 2.89 25.69
C ASP A 696 -13.63 1.44 25.19
N VAL A 697 -12.51 1.10 24.52
CA VAL A 697 -12.23 -0.26 24.04
C VAL A 697 -11.94 -1.23 25.18
N ASN A 698 -11.17 -0.84 26.20
CA ASN A 698 -10.88 -1.72 27.34
C ASN A 698 -12.13 -2.02 28.18
N ASP A 699 -12.99 -1.01 28.39
CA ASP A 699 -14.26 -1.16 29.10
C ASP A 699 -15.22 -2.07 28.29
N TRP A 700 -15.33 -1.85 26.98
CA TRP A 700 -16.13 -2.72 26.11
C TRP A 700 -15.58 -4.15 26.01
N LEU A 701 -14.27 -4.34 25.97
CA LEU A 701 -13.67 -5.68 26.02
C LEU A 701 -13.93 -6.36 27.35
N THR A 702 -13.95 -5.62 28.47
CA THR A 702 -14.28 -6.17 29.79
C THR A 702 -15.76 -6.59 29.88
N GLU A 703 -16.67 -5.82 29.27
CA GLU A 703 -18.08 -6.20 29.06
C GLU A 703 -18.20 -7.47 28.18
N LEU A 704 -17.42 -7.54 27.09
CA LEU A 704 -17.44 -8.64 26.11
C LEU A 704 -16.81 -9.96 26.63
N TYR A 705 -15.88 -9.88 27.58
CA TYR A 705 -15.25 -11.02 28.26
C TYR A 705 -15.95 -11.44 29.56
N GLY A 706 -17.17 -10.94 29.83
CA GLY A 706 -17.98 -11.31 31.01
C GLY A 706 -18.42 -12.79 31.04
N ASP A 707 -19.25 -13.15 32.02
CA ASP A 707 -19.59 -14.54 32.41
C ASP A 707 -20.07 -15.47 31.28
N GLN A 708 -20.60 -14.92 30.18
CA GLN A 708 -20.90 -15.66 28.95
C GLN A 708 -20.41 -14.87 27.72
N PRO A 709 -19.15 -15.07 27.28
CA PRO A 709 -18.61 -14.36 26.14
C PRO A 709 -19.28 -14.85 24.83
N PRO A 710 -19.65 -13.96 23.89
CA PRO A 710 -20.44 -14.32 22.69
C PRO A 710 -19.63 -15.01 21.59
N PHE A 711 -18.42 -15.50 21.91
CA PHE A 711 -17.44 -15.96 20.94
C PHE A 711 -17.67 -17.42 20.50
N SER A 712 -17.59 -17.64 19.19
CA SER A 712 -17.51 -18.99 18.61
C SER A 712 -16.06 -19.42 18.39
N GLU A 713 -15.77 -20.73 18.38
CA GLU A 713 -14.40 -21.18 18.08
C GLU A 713 -13.97 -20.72 16.68
N PRO A 714 -12.81 -20.01 16.54
CA PRO A 714 -12.36 -19.52 15.26
C PRO A 714 -12.16 -20.63 14.24
N LYS A 715 -12.74 -20.45 13.06
CA LYS A 715 -12.65 -21.38 11.94
C LYS A 715 -11.67 -20.84 10.91
N PHE A 716 -11.05 -21.74 10.16
CA PHE A 716 -10.11 -21.41 9.07
C PHE A 716 -10.55 -20.25 8.16
N PRO A 717 -11.83 -20.11 7.71
CA PRO A 717 -12.25 -18.97 6.90
C PRO A 717 -12.07 -17.62 7.62
N THR A 718 -12.47 -17.52 8.89
CA THR A 718 -12.23 -16.33 9.72
C THR A 718 -10.74 -16.06 9.87
N GLU A 719 -9.96 -17.05 10.31
CA GLU A 719 -8.52 -16.89 10.56
C GLU A 719 -7.77 -16.47 9.29
N CYS A 720 -8.04 -17.14 8.17
CA CYS A 720 -7.41 -16.87 6.89
C CYS A 720 -7.80 -15.50 6.32
N PHE A 721 -9.07 -15.07 6.48
CA PHE A 721 -9.50 -13.74 6.06
C PHE A 721 -8.72 -12.64 6.79
N PHE A 722 -8.68 -12.68 8.13
CA PHE A 722 -7.97 -11.68 8.92
C PHE A 722 -6.44 -11.74 8.74
N LEU A 723 -5.86 -12.93 8.55
CA LEU A 723 -4.44 -13.06 8.18
C LEU A 723 -4.16 -12.46 6.80
N THR A 724 -5.08 -12.58 5.84
CA THR A 724 -4.97 -11.94 4.51
C THR A 724 -5.07 -10.42 4.62
N LEU A 725 -5.98 -9.90 5.46
CA LEU A 725 -6.15 -8.47 5.74
C LEU A 725 -4.90 -7.83 6.35
N HIS A 726 -4.30 -8.46 7.37
CA HIS A 726 -3.06 -7.95 7.94
C HIS A 726 -1.85 -8.16 7.01
N ALA A 727 -1.83 -9.23 6.20
CA ALA A 727 -0.82 -9.37 5.14
C ALA A 727 -0.96 -8.30 4.05
N HIS A 728 -2.18 -7.85 3.73
CA HIS A 728 -2.45 -6.68 2.88
C HIS A 728 -1.76 -5.43 3.46
N HIS A 729 -2.16 -5.04 4.67
CA HIS A 729 -1.62 -3.88 5.39
C HIS A 729 -0.08 -3.86 5.41
N LEU A 730 0.54 -5.00 5.71
CA LEU A 730 2.00 -5.11 5.85
C LEU A 730 2.77 -5.32 4.53
N SER A 731 2.11 -5.49 3.37
CA SER A 731 2.82 -5.77 2.11
C SER A 731 2.53 -4.78 0.99
N ILE A 732 1.26 -4.62 0.58
CA ILE A 732 0.92 -3.82 -0.60
C ILE A 732 1.13 -2.34 -0.33
N LEU A 733 0.69 -1.83 0.83
CA LEU A 733 0.78 -0.41 1.17
C LEU A 733 2.21 0.05 1.45
N PRO A 734 3.05 -0.65 2.24
CA PRO A 734 4.48 -0.34 2.34
C PRO A 734 5.17 -0.31 0.97
N SER A 735 4.80 -1.20 0.05
CA SER A 735 5.33 -1.23 -1.33
C SER A 735 4.88 -0.01 -2.15
N CYS A 736 3.60 0.36 -2.07
CA CYS A 736 3.06 1.60 -2.67
C CYS A 736 3.73 2.85 -2.09
N ARG A 737 3.82 2.95 -0.76
CA ARG A 737 4.53 4.02 -0.02
C ARG A 737 5.99 4.12 -0.48
N ARG A 738 6.71 2.99 -0.64
CA ARG A 738 8.09 2.93 -1.16
C ARG A 738 8.20 3.39 -2.61
N TYR A 739 7.26 2.97 -3.48
CA TYR A 739 7.21 3.36 -4.89
C TYR A 739 6.99 4.87 -5.05
N ILE A 740 6.03 5.47 -4.35
CA ILE A 740 5.76 6.92 -4.40
C ILE A 740 6.97 7.73 -3.88
N ARG A 741 7.70 7.23 -2.87
CA ARG A 741 8.97 7.83 -2.42
C ARG A 741 10.06 7.74 -3.50
N ARG A 742 10.20 6.58 -4.16
CA ARG A 742 11.16 6.37 -5.27
C ARG A 742 10.87 7.31 -6.45
N LEU A 743 9.61 7.49 -6.83
CA LEU A 743 9.22 8.46 -7.86
C LEU A 743 9.58 9.90 -7.50
N ARG A 744 9.36 10.32 -6.24
CA ARG A 744 9.73 11.66 -5.76
C ARG A 744 11.25 11.87 -5.78
N ALA A 745 12.03 10.91 -5.28
CA ALA A 745 13.49 10.96 -5.35
C ALA A 745 14.04 11.02 -6.78
N ILE A 746 13.40 10.31 -7.74
CA ILE A 746 13.74 10.40 -9.17
C ILE A 746 13.46 11.80 -9.74
N ARG A 747 12.32 12.42 -9.40
CA ARG A 747 11.98 13.79 -9.85
C ARG A 747 12.95 14.83 -9.28
N GLU A 748 13.22 14.76 -7.98
CA GLU A 748 14.14 15.67 -7.29
C GLU A 748 15.58 15.54 -7.82
N LEU A 749 16.08 14.31 -7.97
CA LEU A 749 17.43 14.07 -8.46
C LEU A 749 17.60 14.40 -9.95
N ASN A 750 16.57 14.20 -10.78
CA ASN A 750 16.55 14.71 -12.16
C ASN A 750 16.68 16.23 -12.18
N ARG A 751 15.88 16.94 -11.37
CA ARG A 751 15.96 18.40 -11.27
C ARG A 751 17.36 18.83 -10.85
N THR A 752 17.94 18.25 -9.80
CA THR A 752 19.31 18.58 -9.37
C THR A 752 20.35 18.32 -10.47
N VAL A 753 20.18 17.27 -11.29
CA VAL A 753 21.05 17.01 -12.45
C VAL A 753 20.89 18.07 -13.55
N GLU A 754 19.68 18.60 -13.77
CA GLU A 754 19.41 19.65 -14.75
C GLU A 754 19.86 21.04 -14.27
N ASP A 755 19.53 21.41 -13.04
CA ASP A 755 19.97 22.64 -12.36
C ASP A 755 21.51 22.76 -12.39
N LEU A 756 22.23 21.64 -12.24
CA LEU A 756 23.70 21.60 -12.32
C LEU A 756 24.27 21.67 -13.74
N LYS A 757 23.58 21.13 -14.77
CA LYS A 757 23.98 21.30 -16.18
C LYS A 757 23.78 22.75 -16.62
N ASN A 758 22.60 23.31 -16.34
CA ASN A 758 22.19 24.62 -16.83
C ASN A 758 23.10 25.73 -16.27
N ASN A 759 23.55 25.57 -15.03
CA ASN A 759 24.52 26.44 -14.40
C ASN A 759 26.00 26.06 -14.67
N GLU A 760 26.31 25.14 -15.60
CA GLU A 760 27.71 24.70 -15.85
C GLU A 760 28.63 25.88 -16.14
N SER A 761 28.20 26.85 -16.95
CA SER A 761 28.96 28.07 -17.26
C SER A 761 29.37 28.90 -16.04
N GLN A 762 28.61 28.85 -14.95
CA GLN A 762 28.89 29.61 -13.73
C GLN A 762 29.93 28.94 -12.83
N TRP A 763 30.08 27.61 -12.90
CA TRP A 763 30.95 26.85 -12.00
C TRP A 763 32.09 26.08 -12.67
N LYS A 764 32.09 25.90 -14.00
CA LYS A 764 33.07 25.10 -14.76
C LYS A 764 34.53 25.51 -14.56
N ASP A 765 34.74 26.80 -14.33
CA ASP A 765 36.05 27.45 -14.15
C ASP A 765 36.29 27.92 -12.71
N SER A 766 35.38 27.57 -11.78
CA SER A 766 35.52 27.80 -10.34
C SER A 766 36.52 26.82 -9.71
N PRO A 767 37.21 27.17 -8.61
CA PRO A 767 37.97 26.21 -7.80
C PRO A 767 37.14 24.99 -7.34
N LEU A 768 35.81 25.10 -7.29
CA LEU A 768 34.89 24.00 -6.95
C LEU A 768 34.48 23.12 -8.15
N ALA A 769 34.94 23.41 -9.37
CA ALA A 769 34.49 22.74 -10.59
C ALA A 769 34.70 21.22 -10.59
N THR A 770 35.76 20.72 -9.95
CA THR A 770 36.01 19.27 -9.80
C THR A 770 34.96 18.64 -8.88
N ARG A 771 34.64 19.28 -7.75
CA ARG A 771 33.57 18.86 -6.83
C ARG A 771 32.20 18.87 -7.52
N HIS A 772 31.92 19.85 -8.37
CA HIS A 772 30.67 19.93 -9.13
C HIS A 772 30.59 18.87 -10.24
N ARG A 773 31.68 18.60 -10.97
CA ARG A 773 31.75 17.47 -11.93
C ARG A 773 31.56 16.12 -11.23
N GLU A 774 32.17 15.91 -10.07
CA GLU A 774 31.95 14.71 -9.26
C GLU A 774 30.52 14.59 -8.74
N MET A 775 29.93 15.67 -8.22
CA MET A 775 28.53 15.72 -7.80
C MET A 775 27.61 15.34 -8.96
N LEU A 776 27.76 15.96 -10.12
CA LEU A 776 26.97 15.67 -11.31
C LEU A 776 27.14 14.20 -11.76
N LYS A 777 28.34 13.62 -11.66
CA LYS A 777 28.59 12.18 -11.92
C LYS A 777 27.88 11.29 -10.90
N ARG A 778 27.97 11.59 -9.61
CA ARG A 778 27.32 10.85 -8.51
C ARG A 778 25.79 10.88 -8.66
N CYS A 779 25.21 12.05 -8.89
CA CYS A 779 23.77 12.23 -9.12
C CYS A 779 23.29 11.48 -10.36
N LYS A 780 24.00 11.57 -11.50
CA LYS A 780 23.68 10.80 -12.72
C LYS A 780 23.73 9.28 -12.49
N THR A 781 24.69 8.77 -11.71
CA THR A 781 24.78 7.33 -11.36
C THR A 781 23.65 6.90 -10.42
N GLN A 782 23.36 7.67 -9.37
CA GLN A 782 22.24 7.39 -8.46
C GLN A 782 20.89 7.43 -9.19
N LEU A 783 20.69 8.40 -10.09
CA LEU A 783 19.51 8.49 -10.95
C LEU A 783 19.35 7.24 -11.82
N LYS A 784 20.42 6.79 -12.50
CA LYS A 784 20.40 5.53 -13.27
C LYS A 784 20.05 4.32 -12.38
N LYS A 785 20.57 4.23 -11.15
CA LYS A 785 20.18 3.17 -10.21
C LYS A 785 18.69 3.26 -9.86
N LEU A 786 18.20 4.44 -9.45
CA LEU A 786 16.80 4.63 -9.06
C LEU A 786 15.82 4.31 -10.21
N VAL A 787 16.15 4.68 -11.46
CA VAL A 787 15.34 4.35 -12.64
C VAL A 787 15.29 2.84 -12.88
N ARG A 788 16.40 2.11 -12.72
CA ARG A 788 16.40 0.63 -12.77
C ARG A 788 15.55 0.02 -11.65
N CYS A 789 15.72 0.49 -10.41
CA CYS A 789 14.89 0.07 -9.28
C CYS A 789 13.39 0.40 -9.50
N LYS A 790 13.07 1.50 -10.20
CA LYS A 790 11.70 1.87 -10.57
C LYS A 790 11.13 0.84 -11.55
N ALA A 791 11.83 0.50 -12.63
CA ALA A 791 11.41 -0.53 -13.58
C ALA A 791 11.21 -1.91 -12.93
N CYS A 792 12.08 -2.29 -11.98
CA CYS A 792 11.91 -3.51 -11.19
C CYS A 792 10.61 -3.52 -10.36
N ALA A 793 10.23 -2.37 -9.78
CA ALA A 793 8.97 -2.24 -9.05
C ALA A 793 7.76 -2.08 -9.97
N ASP A 794 7.89 -1.53 -11.18
CA ASP A 794 6.81 -1.56 -12.18
C ASP A 794 6.40 -3.01 -12.45
N ALA A 795 7.38 -3.89 -12.70
CA ALA A 795 7.14 -5.31 -12.88
C ALA A 795 6.48 -5.96 -11.65
N GLY A 796 7.03 -5.75 -10.45
CA GLY A 796 6.58 -6.44 -9.23
C GLY A 796 5.30 -5.90 -8.57
N LEU A 797 4.91 -4.64 -8.83
CA LEU A 797 3.81 -3.95 -8.16
C LEU A 797 2.68 -3.50 -9.10
N LEU A 798 2.97 -3.21 -10.37
CA LEU A 798 1.99 -2.70 -11.35
C LEU A 798 1.47 -3.79 -12.31
N ASP A 799 1.51 -5.05 -11.87
CA ASP A 799 0.76 -6.14 -12.50
C ASP A 799 -0.75 -5.91 -12.25
N GLU A 800 -1.51 -5.69 -13.33
CA GLU A 800 -2.95 -5.49 -13.22
C GLU A 800 -3.68 -6.69 -12.61
N SER A 801 -3.21 -7.93 -12.84
CA SER A 801 -3.88 -9.13 -12.32
C SER A 801 -3.72 -9.25 -10.80
N PHE A 802 -2.56 -8.90 -10.27
CA PHE A 802 -2.32 -8.78 -8.83
C PHE A 802 -3.05 -7.58 -8.21
N LEU A 803 -3.07 -6.42 -8.88
CA LEU A 803 -3.82 -5.25 -8.39
C LEU A 803 -5.34 -5.49 -8.38
N ARG A 804 -5.90 -6.20 -9.37
CA ARG A 804 -7.31 -6.68 -9.37
C ARG A 804 -7.58 -7.63 -8.21
N ARG A 805 -6.69 -8.60 -7.95
CA ARG A 805 -6.79 -9.50 -6.77
C ARG A 805 -6.78 -8.71 -5.45
N CYS A 806 -5.97 -7.65 -5.36
CA CYS A 806 -5.97 -6.75 -4.21
C CYS A 806 -7.30 -5.96 -4.08
N LEU A 807 -7.83 -5.40 -5.18
CA LEU A 807 -9.12 -4.68 -5.17
C LEU A 807 -10.28 -5.61 -4.77
N ASN A 808 -10.33 -6.82 -5.31
CA ASN A 808 -11.38 -7.79 -5.00
C ASN A 808 -11.36 -8.21 -3.52
N PHE A 809 -10.17 -8.35 -2.89
CA PHE A 809 -10.09 -8.57 -1.45
C PHE A 809 -10.52 -7.34 -0.62
N TYR A 810 -10.12 -6.13 -1.02
CA TYR A 810 -10.64 -4.91 -0.37
C TYR A 810 -12.15 -4.72 -0.58
N GLY A 811 -12.73 -5.22 -1.67
CA GLY A 811 -14.18 -5.33 -1.85
C GLY A 811 -14.84 -6.20 -0.77
N LEU A 812 -14.28 -7.38 -0.47
CA LEU A 812 -14.77 -8.24 0.62
C LEU A 812 -14.60 -7.57 2.00
N LEU A 813 -13.52 -6.80 2.23
CA LEU A 813 -13.36 -5.98 3.43
C LEU A 813 -14.44 -4.88 3.52
N ILE A 814 -14.70 -4.17 2.42
CA ILE A 814 -15.75 -3.16 2.34
C ILE A 814 -17.12 -3.77 2.68
N GLN A 815 -17.45 -4.93 2.09
CA GLN A 815 -18.69 -5.64 2.40
C GLN A 815 -18.76 -6.05 3.88
N LEU A 816 -17.64 -6.41 4.52
CA LEU A 816 -17.59 -6.67 5.96
C LEU A 816 -17.87 -5.39 6.77
N LEU A 817 -17.16 -4.31 6.48
CA LEU A 817 -17.32 -3.02 7.17
C LEU A 817 -18.74 -2.47 7.04
N LEU A 818 -19.33 -2.51 5.84
CA LEU A 818 -20.70 -2.07 5.59
C LEU A 818 -21.74 -2.92 6.34
N ARG A 819 -21.54 -4.23 6.48
CA ARG A 819 -22.42 -5.11 7.30
C ARG A 819 -22.28 -4.88 8.81
N ILE A 820 -21.11 -4.43 9.29
CA ILE A 820 -20.92 -4.06 10.71
C ILE A 820 -21.54 -2.68 10.99
N LEU A 821 -21.55 -1.78 9.98
CA LEU A 821 -22.21 -0.47 10.05
C LEU A 821 -23.73 -0.56 10.02
N ASP A 822 -24.27 -1.31 9.06
CA ASP A 822 -25.71 -1.55 8.88
C ASP A 822 -25.98 -3.01 8.44
N PRO A 823 -26.61 -3.84 9.29
CA PRO A 823 -27.00 -5.20 8.94
C PRO A 823 -27.95 -5.32 7.73
N ALA A 824 -28.59 -4.23 7.29
CA ALA A 824 -29.44 -4.20 6.10
C ALA A 824 -28.66 -4.18 4.77
N TYR A 825 -27.32 -4.04 4.79
CA TYR A 825 -26.48 -4.08 3.58
C TYR A 825 -26.82 -5.29 2.68
N PRO A 826 -27.10 -5.10 1.37
CA PRO A 826 -26.79 -3.91 0.55
C PRO A 826 -27.78 -2.73 0.64
N ASP A 827 -28.97 -2.94 1.17
CA ASP A 827 -30.08 -1.96 1.17
C ASP A 827 -29.97 -0.94 2.32
N ILE A 828 -28.79 -0.33 2.47
CA ILE A 828 -28.45 0.62 3.55
C ILE A 828 -29.40 1.83 3.55
N THR A 829 -30.04 2.08 4.68
CA THR A 829 -30.88 3.28 4.88
C THR A 829 -30.06 4.42 5.47
N LEU A 830 -30.07 5.61 4.84
CA LEU A 830 -29.42 6.82 5.35
C LEU A 830 -30.43 7.90 5.80
N PRO A 831 -30.08 8.74 6.79
CA PRO A 831 -28.83 8.76 7.55
C PRO A 831 -28.64 7.51 8.43
N LEU A 832 -27.40 7.11 8.69
CA LEU A 832 -27.12 6.03 9.65
C LEU A 832 -27.55 6.47 11.07
N ASN A 833 -27.58 5.51 12.00
CA ASN A 833 -27.83 5.80 13.41
C ASN A 833 -26.81 6.82 13.96
N SER A 834 -27.21 7.61 14.96
CA SER A 834 -26.28 8.47 15.70
C SER A 834 -25.35 7.64 16.59
N ASP A 835 -25.85 6.53 17.13
CA ASP A 835 -25.06 5.60 17.93
C ASP A 835 -24.24 4.66 17.03
N VAL A 836 -22.92 4.87 17.03
CA VAL A 836 -21.98 4.06 16.25
C VAL A 836 -21.79 2.68 16.91
N PRO A 837 -21.91 1.57 16.17
CA PRO A 837 -21.74 0.23 16.74
C PRO A 837 -20.37 0.05 17.42
N LYS A 838 -20.35 -0.37 18.69
CA LYS A 838 -19.10 -0.55 19.49
C LYS A 838 -18.04 -1.37 18.73
N VAL A 839 -18.48 -2.45 18.07
CA VAL A 839 -17.62 -3.32 17.23
C VAL A 839 -16.90 -2.51 16.15
N PHE A 840 -17.59 -1.64 15.41
CA PHE A 840 -17.01 -0.79 14.38
C PHE A 840 -16.06 0.26 14.97
N ALA A 841 -16.50 0.94 16.03
CA ALA A 841 -15.73 1.99 16.69
C ALA A 841 -14.37 1.48 17.21
N ALA A 842 -14.32 0.22 17.68
CA ALA A 842 -13.15 -0.45 18.23
C ALA A 842 -12.20 -1.08 17.19
N LEU A 843 -12.58 -1.13 15.90
CA LEU A 843 -11.71 -1.65 14.84
C LEU A 843 -10.42 -0.80 14.72
N PRO A 844 -9.29 -1.39 14.29
CA PRO A 844 -8.10 -0.64 13.92
C PRO A 844 -8.42 0.38 12.81
N GLU A 845 -7.97 1.62 12.98
CA GLU A 845 -8.24 2.71 12.03
C GLU A 845 -7.77 2.37 10.61
N PHE A 846 -6.65 1.64 10.50
CA PHE A 846 -6.09 1.25 9.21
C PHE A 846 -7.00 0.32 8.38
N TYR A 847 -8.03 -0.33 8.95
CA TYR A 847 -9.01 -1.07 8.16
C TYR A 847 -9.78 -0.17 7.18
N VAL A 848 -9.88 1.13 7.48
CA VAL A 848 -10.48 2.15 6.61
C VAL A 848 -9.39 2.95 5.86
N GLU A 849 -8.24 3.24 6.50
CA GLU A 849 -7.10 3.92 5.83
C GLU A 849 -6.55 3.10 4.65
N ASP A 850 -6.40 1.78 4.81
CA ASP A 850 -5.81 0.89 3.81
C ASP A 850 -6.58 0.92 2.49
N VAL A 851 -7.91 0.91 2.58
CA VAL A 851 -8.82 1.03 1.44
C VAL A 851 -8.62 2.38 0.75
N ALA A 852 -8.57 3.48 1.52
CA ALA A 852 -8.41 4.82 0.99
C ALA A 852 -7.03 5.05 0.34
N GLU A 853 -5.93 4.60 0.95
CA GLU A 853 -4.59 4.73 0.36
C GLU A 853 -4.41 3.82 -0.86
N PHE A 854 -4.96 2.61 -0.84
CA PHE A 854 -4.87 1.71 -2.01
C PHE A 854 -5.70 2.22 -3.19
N LEU A 855 -6.93 2.69 -2.97
CA LEU A 855 -7.74 3.33 -4.02
C LEU A 855 -7.03 4.56 -4.59
N PHE A 856 -6.45 5.42 -3.75
CA PHE A 856 -5.65 6.57 -4.18
C PHE A 856 -4.46 6.16 -5.07
N PHE A 857 -3.75 5.08 -4.73
CA PHE A 857 -2.67 4.52 -5.55
C PHE A 857 -3.18 3.99 -6.90
N ILE A 858 -4.27 3.21 -6.89
CA ILE A 858 -4.89 2.65 -8.09
C ILE A 858 -5.33 3.76 -9.06
N VAL A 859 -6.07 4.76 -8.57
CA VAL A 859 -6.55 5.90 -9.37
C VAL A 859 -5.42 6.66 -10.07
N GLN A 860 -4.26 6.79 -9.41
CA GLN A 860 -3.09 7.48 -9.98
C GLN A 860 -2.26 6.63 -10.95
N TYR A 861 -2.07 5.33 -10.66
CA TYR A 861 -1.07 4.51 -11.36
C TYR A 861 -1.65 3.36 -12.20
N SER A 862 -2.86 2.89 -11.92
CA SER A 862 -3.52 1.80 -12.67
C SER A 862 -5.06 1.94 -12.69
N PRO A 863 -5.62 3.08 -13.16
CA PRO A 863 -7.07 3.33 -13.09
C PRO A 863 -7.91 2.32 -13.88
N GLN A 864 -7.31 1.59 -14.83
CA GLN A 864 -7.96 0.50 -15.56
C GLN A 864 -8.26 -0.75 -14.70
N ALA A 865 -7.75 -0.82 -13.47
CA ALA A 865 -8.13 -1.85 -12.50
C ALA A 865 -9.46 -1.56 -11.79
N LEU A 866 -10.03 -0.35 -11.91
CA LEU A 866 -11.28 0.06 -11.22
C LEU A 866 -12.57 -0.46 -11.89
N TYR A 867 -12.47 -1.30 -12.92
CA TYR A 867 -13.59 -1.79 -13.72
C TYR A 867 -13.88 -3.28 -13.45
N GLU A 868 -13.98 -3.62 -12.16
CA GLU A 868 -14.19 -4.98 -11.63
C GLU A 868 -15.59 -5.11 -10.98
N PRO A 869 -16.06 -6.32 -10.65
CA PRO A 869 -17.39 -6.51 -10.03
C PRO A 869 -17.56 -5.80 -8.68
N CYS A 870 -16.49 -5.70 -7.87
CA CYS A 870 -16.53 -5.03 -6.56
C CYS A 870 -16.66 -3.50 -6.62
N THR A 871 -16.63 -2.90 -7.82
CA THR A 871 -16.67 -1.43 -7.99
C THR A 871 -17.95 -0.80 -7.45
N GLN A 872 -19.07 -1.52 -7.42
CA GLN A 872 -20.31 -1.04 -6.79
C GLN A 872 -20.16 -0.90 -5.25
N ASP A 873 -19.52 -1.86 -4.60
CA ASP A 873 -19.24 -1.82 -3.16
C ASP A 873 -18.31 -0.65 -2.80
N ILE A 874 -17.29 -0.41 -3.63
CA ILE A 874 -16.36 0.71 -3.48
C ILE A 874 -17.10 2.05 -3.60
N VAL A 875 -18.03 2.20 -4.55
CA VAL A 875 -18.88 3.40 -4.67
C VAL A 875 -19.78 3.57 -3.44
N MET A 876 -20.46 2.51 -3.00
CA MET A 876 -21.31 2.54 -1.80
C MET A 876 -20.51 2.97 -0.57
N PHE A 877 -19.33 2.38 -0.35
CA PHE A 877 -18.41 2.73 0.74
C PHE A 877 -17.97 4.19 0.71
N LEU A 878 -17.48 4.68 -0.44
CA LEU A 878 -17.05 6.08 -0.56
C LEU A 878 -18.20 7.04 -0.24
N VAL A 879 -19.41 6.77 -0.74
CA VAL A 879 -20.59 7.62 -0.45
C VAL A 879 -21.01 7.51 1.02
N VAL A 880 -21.13 6.31 1.59
CA VAL A 880 -21.56 6.11 2.99
C VAL A 880 -20.58 6.74 3.97
N MET A 881 -19.27 6.52 3.80
CA MET A 881 -18.25 7.07 4.72
C MET A 881 -18.08 8.60 4.58
N LEU A 882 -18.24 9.16 3.36
CA LEU A 882 -18.24 10.61 3.17
C LEU A 882 -19.52 11.30 3.65
N CYS A 883 -20.65 10.59 3.67
CA CYS A 883 -21.91 11.14 4.19
C CYS A 883 -21.98 11.11 5.72
N ASN A 884 -21.51 10.03 6.37
CA ASN A 884 -21.68 9.75 7.80
C ASN A 884 -20.36 9.96 8.59
N GLN A 885 -19.75 11.14 8.44
CA GLN A 885 -18.39 11.44 8.94
C GLN A 885 -18.23 11.31 10.46
N ASN A 886 -19.33 11.37 11.23
CA ASN A 886 -19.35 11.10 12.67
C ASN A 886 -18.94 9.67 13.05
N TYR A 887 -18.87 8.75 12.08
CA TYR A 887 -18.35 7.40 12.25
C TYR A 887 -16.82 7.31 12.22
N ILE A 888 -16.10 8.38 11.86
CA ILE A 888 -14.63 8.42 11.84
C ILE A 888 -14.15 9.55 12.77
N ARG A 889 -13.37 9.21 13.81
CA ARG A 889 -12.82 10.19 14.76
C ARG A 889 -11.69 11.04 14.17
N ASN A 890 -10.93 10.50 13.23
CA ASN A 890 -9.79 11.21 12.62
C ASN A 890 -10.23 12.03 11.38
N PRO A 891 -10.20 13.38 11.42
CA PRO A 891 -10.57 14.19 10.26
C PRO A 891 -9.61 13.99 9.08
N TYR A 892 -8.36 13.55 9.30
CA TYR A 892 -7.41 13.28 8.22
C TYR A 892 -7.76 12.04 7.40
N LEU A 893 -8.43 11.05 7.99
CA LEU A 893 -8.93 9.89 7.27
C LEU A 893 -10.15 10.25 6.38
N VAL A 894 -11.06 11.09 6.89
CA VAL A 894 -12.14 11.69 6.07
C VAL A 894 -11.54 12.52 4.93
N ALA A 895 -10.52 13.33 5.22
CA ALA A 895 -9.79 14.09 4.20
C ALA A 895 -9.12 13.19 3.15
N LYS A 896 -8.66 12.00 3.53
CA LYS A 896 -8.11 11.01 2.58
C LYS A 896 -9.18 10.42 1.66
N LEU A 897 -10.38 10.15 2.17
CA LEU A 897 -11.53 9.73 1.35
C LEU A 897 -11.96 10.84 0.37
N VAL A 898 -11.94 12.11 0.81
CA VAL A 898 -12.16 13.28 -0.07
C VAL A 898 -11.05 13.38 -1.13
N GLU A 899 -9.78 13.15 -0.77
CA GLU A 899 -8.67 13.14 -1.72
C GLU A 899 -8.82 12.01 -2.77
N VAL A 900 -9.33 10.83 -2.39
CA VAL A 900 -9.68 9.76 -3.35
C VAL A 900 -10.75 10.24 -4.33
N MET A 901 -11.84 10.85 -3.87
CA MET A 901 -12.91 11.36 -4.74
C MET A 901 -12.43 12.53 -5.62
N PHE A 902 -11.53 13.37 -5.13
CA PHE A 902 -10.89 14.41 -5.93
C PHE A 902 -10.02 13.81 -7.05
N MET A 903 -9.21 12.80 -6.73
CA MET A 903 -8.35 12.14 -7.72
C MET A 903 -9.13 11.34 -8.78
N THR A 904 -10.37 10.93 -8.51
CA THR A 904 -11.23 10.22 -9.50
C THR A 904 -11.97 11.18 -10.43
N ASN A 905 -12.05 12.46 -10.11
CA ASN A 905 -12.75 13.49 -10.88
C ASN A 905 -12.22 13.56 -12.34
N PRO A 906 -13.09 13.59 -13.38
CA PRO A 906 -12.66 13.68 -14.78
C PRO A 906 -11.69 14.82 -15.09
N ALA A 907 -11.80 15.96 -14.37
CA ALA A 907 -10.92 17.12 -14.54
C ALA A 907 -9.49 16.88 -14.02
N VAL A 908 -9.29 15.89 -13.15
CA VAL A 908 -8.00 15.51 -12.55
C VAL A 908 -7.45 14.24 -13.21
N GLN A 909 -8.31 13.24 -13.44
CA GLN A 909 -8.00 11.97 -14.08
C GLN A 909 -9.11 11.59 -15.08
N PRO A 910 -8.95 11.93 -16.37
CA PRO A 910 -9.95 11.59 -17.40
C PRO A 910 -10.26 10.08 -17.52
N ARG A 911 -9.33 9.21 -17.10
CA ARG A 911 -9.49 7.74 -17.18
C ARG A 911 -10.49 7.16 -16.18
N THR A 912 -10.86 7.89 -15.15
CA THR A 912 -11.80 7.46 -14.10
C THR A 912 -13.20 8.05 -14.26
N GLN A 913 -13.49 8.71 -15.38
CA GLN A 913 -14.79 9.36 -15.65
C GLN A 913 -15.98 8.46 -15.29
N LYS A 914 -16.06 7.25 -15.83
CA LYS A 914 -17.15 6.30 -15.55
C LYS A 914 -17.29 5.93 -14.07
N PHE A 915 -16.19 5.84 -13.34
CA PHE A 915 -16.19 5.54 -11.92
C PHE A 915 -16.67 6.75 -11.10
N PHE A 916 -16.28 7.97 -11.48
CA PHE A 916 -16.81 9.20 -10.88
C PHE A 916 -18.31 9.37 -11.18
N GLU A 917 -18.75 9.09 -12.40
CA GLU A 917 -20.17 9.11 -12.80
C GLU A 917 -21.01 8.13 -11.95
N MET A 918 -20.46 6.97 -11.56
CA MET A 918 -21.12 6.04 -10.62
C MET A 918 -21.27 6.63 -9.21
N ILE A 919 -20.27 7.36 -8.70
CA ILE A 919 -20.33 8.04 -7.39
C ILE A 919 -21.31 9.22 -7.44
N GLU A 920 -21.24 10.03 -8.49
CA GLU A 920 -22.06 11.24 -8.65
C GLU A 920 -23.55 10.92 -8.79
N ASN A 921 -23.90 9.89 -9.57
CA ASN A 921 -25.30 9.52 -9.83
C ASN A 921 -25.85 8.48 -8.83
N HIS A 922 -25.10 8.15 -7.76
CA HIS A 922 -25.56 7.21 -6.73
C HIS A 922 -26.77 7.77 -5.95
N PRO A 923 -27.85 7.01 -5.67
CA PRO A 923 -29.08 7.53 -5.05
C PRO A 923 -28.92 8.14 -3.65
N LEU A 924 -27.84 7.81 -2.94
CA LEU A 924 -27.46 8.43 -1.66
C LEU A 924 -26.61 9.69 -1.86
N SER A 925 -25.81 9.74 -2.93
CA SER A 925 -24.91 10.85 -3.25
C SER A 925 -25.69 12.12 -3.60
N THR A 926 -26.68 11.98 -4.49
CA THR A 926 -27.56 13.08 -4.91
C THR A 926 -28.36 13.72 -3.79
N LYS A 927 -28.55 13.01 -2.65
CA LYS A 927 -29.31 13.50 -1.48
C LYS A 927 -28.45 14.04 -0.35
N LEU A 928 -27.27 13.47 -0.12
CA LEU A 928 -26.51 13.68 1.13
C LEU A 928 -25.05 14.12 0.94
N LEU A 929 -24.46 13.93 -0.24
CA LEU A 929 -23.04 14.24 -0.42
C LEU A 929 -22.76 15.75 -0.37
N VAL A 930 -23.64 16.57 -0.96
CA VAL A 930 -23.56 18.04 -0.93
C VAL A 930 -23.53 18.61 0.51
N PRO A 931 -24.52 18.36 1.39
CA PRO A 931 -24.49 18.88 2.75
C PRO A 931 -23.33 18.31 3.58
N SER A 932 -22.99 17.03 3.43
CA SER A 932 -21.88 16.43 4.18
C SER A 932 -20.51 16.99 3.75
N LEU A 933 -20.28 17.31 2.48
CA LEU A 933 -19.06 17.99 2.05
C LEU A 933 -19.04 19.48 2.45
N MET A 934 -20.17 20.20 2.49
CA MET A 934 -20.24 21.57 3.06
C MET A 934 -19.88 21.56 4.55
N LYS A 935 -20.44 20.61 5.31
CA LYS A 935 -20.13 20.42 6.73
C LYS A 935 -18.64 20.17 6.92
N PHE A 936 -18.06 19.22 6.20
CA PHE A 936 -16.63 18.88 6.33
C PHE A 936 -15.72 20.08 6.03
N TYR A 937 -16.03 20.86 4.98
CA TYR A 937 -15.33 22.09 4.63
C TYR A 937 -15.27 23.09 5.81
N THR A 938 -16.31 23.14 6.65
CA THR A 938 -16.36 24.00 7.83
C THR A 938 -15.77 23.38 9.10
N ASP A 939 -15.80 22.07 9.25
CA ASP A 939 -15.24 21.37 10.42
C ASP A 939 -13.70 21.23 10.35
N VAL A 940 -13.10 21.18 9.16
CA VAL A 940 -11.62 21.21 8.98
C VAL A 940 -10.94 22.54 9.34
N GLU A 941 -11.66 23.52 9.89
CA GLU A 941 -11.05 24.73 10.46
C GLU A 941 -10.29 24.45 11.76
N HIS A 942 -10.63 23.37 12.49
CA HIS A 942 -10.02 22.99 13.76
C HIS A 942 -9.76 21.47 13.79
N THR A 943 -8.66 21.00 13.20
CA THR A 943 -8.31 19.56 13.23
C THR A 943 -7.45 19.17 14.44
N GLY A 944 -6.99 20.15 15.22
CA GLY A 944 -6.20 19.96 16.45
C GLY A 944 -4.73 19.62 16.23
N ALA A 945 -4.24 19.70 14.99
CA ALA A 945 -2.89 19.31 14.60
C ALA A 945 -1.99 20.50 14.32
N THR A 946 -0.68 20.36 14.55
CA THR A 946 0.30 21.45 14.37
C THR A 946 0.50 21.94 12.93
N SER A 947 -0.16 21.32 11.95
CA SER A 947 -0.17 21.71 10.53
C SER A 947 -1.56 22.13 10.01
N GLU A 948 -2.60 22.12 10.86
CA GLU A 948 -4.01 22.30 10.48
C GLU A 948 -4.24 23.52 9.59
N PHE A 949 -3.57 24.63 9.92
CA PHE A 949 -3.67 25.90 9.20
C PHE A 949 -3.35 25.80 7.70
N TYR A 950 -2.40 24.95 7.30
CA TYR A 950 -2.03 24.77 5.89
C TYR A 950 -2.78 23.61 5.23
N ASP A 951 -3.01 22.53 6.00
CA ASP A 951 -3.68 21.33 5.50
C ASP A 951 -5.13 21.65 5.07
N LYS A 952 -5.84 22.49 5.84
CA LYS A 952 -7.25 22.86 5.56
C LYS A 952 -7.45 23.44 4.16
N PHE A 953 -6.55 24.29 3.66
CA PHE A 953 -6.70 24.89 2.33
C PHE A 953 -6.58 23.84 1.21
N THR A 954 -5.74 22.82 1.39
CA THR A 954 -5.60 21.72 0.43
C THR A 954 -6.85 20.84 0.43
N ILE A 955 -7.39 20.54 1.61
CA ILE A 955 -8.66 19.79 1.75
C ILE A 955 -9.81 20.58 1.13
N ARG A 956 -9.91 21.89 1.42
CA ARG A 956 -10.92 22.78 0.86
C ARG A 956 -10.82 22.94 -0.65
N TYR A 957 -9.61 22.94 -1.22
CA TYR A 957 -9.38 22.89 -2.66
C TYR A 957 -9.94 21.59 -3.28
N HIS A 958 -9.63 20.42 -2.70
CA HIS A 958 -10.19 19.15 -3.15
C HIS A 958 -11.73 19.15 -3.12
N ILE A 959 -12.33 19.65 -2.03
CA ILE A 959 -13.77 19.81 -1.89
C ILE A 959 -14.32 20.74 -2.96
N SER A 960 -13.75 21.93 -3.16
CA SER A 960 -14.19 22.90 -4.18
C SER A 960 -14.22 22.31 -5.59
N THR A 961 -13.19 21.55 -6.00
CA THR A 961 -13.19 20.91 -7.33
C THR A 961 -14.28 19.83 -7.44
N ILE A 962 -14.53 19.04 -6.39
CA ILE A 962 -15.66 18.09 -6.34
C ILE A 962 -16.99 18.85 -6.46
N PHE A 963 -17.18 19.94 -5.70
CA PHE A 963 -18.38 20.79 -5.75
C PHE A 963 -18.63 21.35 -7.15
N LYS A 964 -17.59 21.83 -7.86
CA LYS A 964 -17.71 22.32 -9.25
C LYS A 964 -18.26 21.26 -10.20
N SER A 965 -17.97 19.97 -9.98
CA SER A 965 -18.53 18.86 -10.77
C SER A 965 -19.96 18.52 -10.36
N LEU A 966 -20.23 18.30 -9.06
CA LEU A 966 -21.59 18.02 -8.57
C LEU A 966 -22.59 19.12 -8.98
N TRP A 967 -22.14 20.37 -9.01
CA TRP A 967 -22.92 21.54 -9.45
C TRP A 967 -23.21 21.58 -10.96
N GLN A 968 -22.46 20.86 -11.79
CA GLN A 968 -22.76 20.71 -13.22
C GLN A 968 -23.82 19.62 -13.45
N ASN A 969 -23.96 18.65 -12.54
CA ASN A 969 -24.98 17.61 -12.63
C ASN A 969 -26.31 18.09 -12.02
N ILE A 970 -27.34 18.17 -12.86
CA ILE A 970 -28.69 18.63 -12.51
C ILE A 970 -29.32 17.81 -11.37
N ALA A 971 -28.94 16.54 -11.21
CA ALA A 971 -29.47 15.66 -10.15
C ALA A 971 -29.17 16.17 -8.72
N HIS A 972 -28.12 16.97 -8.52
CA HIS A 972 -27.75 17.54 -7.22
C HIS A 972 -28.41 18.91 -6.96
N HIS A 973 -28.99 19.56 -7.98
CA HIS A 973 -29.47 20.95 -7.88
C HIS A 973 -30.55 21.15 -6.83
N GLY A 974 -31.43 20.15 -6.60
CA GLY A 974 -32.46 20.21 -5.56
C GLY A 974 -31.85 20.36 -4.16
N THR A 975 -30.98 19.42 -3.77
CA THR A 975 -30.28 19.41 -2.48
C THR A 975 -29.39 20.63 -2.28
N PHE A 976 -28.73 21.12 -3.35
CA PHE A 976 -28.06 22.42 -3.32
C PHE A 976 -29.01 23.55 -2.94
N MET A 977 -30.16 23.67 -3.61
CA MET A 977 -31.14 24.73 -3.35
C MET A 977 -31.79 24.62 -1.95
N GLU A 978 -31.94 23.41 -1.40
CA GLU A 978 -32.42 23.19 -0.03
C GLU A 978 -31.43 23.74 1.01
N GLU A 979 -30.14 23.36 0.93
CA GLU A 979 -29.08 23.91 1.79
C GLU A 979 -28.89 25.41 1.59
N PHE A 980 -29.01 25.92 0.37
CA PHE A 980 -28.88 27.35 0.09
C PHE A 980 -30.01 28.21 0.69
N ASN A 981 -31.23 27.69 0.77
CA ASN A 981 -32.38 28.44 1.30
C ASN A 981 -32.59 28.22 2.82
N SER A 982 -32.15 27.09 3.38
CA SER A 982 -32.43 26.71 4.78
C SER A 982 -31.21 26.36 5.63
N GLY A 983 -30.08 26.03 5.00
CA GLY A 983 -28.91 25.45 5.64
C GLY A 983 -28.13 26.43 6.51
N LYS A 984 -28.08 26.15 7.83
CA LYS A 984 -27.14 26.82 8.73
C LYS A 984 -25.69 26.51 8.35
N GLN A 985 -25.43 25.34 7.77
CA GLN A 985 -24.10 24.96 7.27
C GLN A 985 -23.67 25.83 6.09
N PHE A 986 -24.58 26.20 5.16
CA PHE A 986 -24.23 27.06 4.04
C PHE A 986 -23.75 28.46 4.47
N VAL A 987 -24.34 29.04 5.53
CA VAL A 987 -23.90 30.34 6.09
C VAL A 987 -22.49 30.23 6.71
N ARG A 988 -22.20 29.12 7.40
CA ARG A 988 -20.87 28.81 7.96
C ARG A 988 -19.85 28.51 6.85
N TYR A 989 -20.27 27.87 5.76
CA TYR A 989 -19.47 27.61 4.57
C TYR A 989 -19.08 28.90 3.85
N ILE A 990 -20.02 29.83 3.62
CA ILE A 990 -19.71 31.17 3.13
C ILE A 990 -18.75 31.90 4.07
N ASN A 991 -18.93 31.80 5.40
CA ASN A 991 -18.02 32.41 6.35
C ASN A 991 -16.57 31.90 6.19
N MET A 992 -16.37 30.59 6.03
CA MET A 992 -15.04 30.02 5.77
C MET A 992 -14.49 30.45 4.42
N LEU A 993 -15.31 30.50 3.35
CA LEU A 993 -14.89 31.07 2.06
C LEU A 993 -14.41 32.53 2.20
N ILE A 994 -15.12 33.39 2.95
CA ILE A 994 -14.70 34.78 3.19
C ILE A 994 -13.35 34.81 3.92
N ASN A 995 -13.17 33.99 4.96
CA ASN A 995 -11.90 33.89 5.70
C ASN A 995 -10.75 33.49 4.76
N ASP A 996 -10.94 32.44 3.95
CA ASP A 996 -9.91 31.87 3.10
C ASP A 996 -9.56 32.79 1.92
N THR A 997 -10.54 33.41 1.24
CA THR A 997 -10.26 34.42 0.20
C THR A 997 -9.54 35.65 0.77
N THR A 998 -9.89 36.07 1.99
CA THR A 998 -9.19 37.20 2.64
C THR A 998 -7.71 36.87 2.87
N PHE A 999 -7.41 35.71 3.45
CA PHE A 999 -6.02 35.31 3.74
C PHE A 999 -5.21 34.97 2.47
N LEU A 1000 -5.75 34.13 1.59
CA LEU A 1000 -5.02 33.62 0.43
C LEU A 1000 -4.70 34.72 -0.59
N LEU A 1001 -5.58 35.72 -0.76
CA LEU A 1001 -5.26 36.87 -1.63
C LEU A 1001 -4.27 37.84 -0.98
N ASP A 1002 -4.39 38.14 0.32
CA ASP A 1002 -3.44 39.08 0.97
C ASP A 1002 -2.00 38.52 0.97
N GLU A 1003 -1.81 37.27 1.39
CA GLU A 1003 -0.49 36.61 1.37
C GLU A 1003 0.05 36.40 -0.05
N SER A 1004 -0.79 36.07 -1.04
CA SER A 1004 -0.30 35.88 -2.41
C SER A 1004 0.08 37.19 -3.10
N LEU A 1005 -0.67 38.28 -2.86
CA LEU A 1005 -0.37 39.61 -3.39
C LEU A 1005 0.85 40.24 -2.71
N GLU A 1006 0.99 40.13 -1.38
CA GLU A 1006 2.21 40.61 -0.70
C GLU A 1006 3.43 39.73 -1.05
N SER A 1007 3.26 38.42 -1.30
CA SER A 1007 4.35 37.58 -1.82
C SER A 1007 4.74 37.95 -3.26
N LEU A 1008 3.80 38.28 -4.15
CA LEU A 1008 4.10 38.84 -5.48
C LEU A 1008 4.87 40.16 -5.38
N LYS A 1009 4.49 41.02 -4.43
CA LYS A 1009 5.21 42.27 -4.15
C LYS A 1009 6.65 42.02 -3.68
N ARG A 1010 6.88 41.08 -2.77
CA ARG A 1010 8.26 40.67 -2.36
C ARG A 1010 9.06 40.10 -3.54
N ILE A 1011 8.44 39.35 -4.44
CA ILE A 1011 9.08 38.88 -5.69
C ILE A 1011 9.48 40.06 -6.57
N HIS A 1012 8.59 41.04 -6.77
CA HIS A 1012 8.88 42.23 -7.58
C HIS A 1012 10.01 43.10 -7.00
N GLU A 1013 10.01 43.33 -5.68
CA GLU A 1013 11.07 44.05 -4.97
C GLU A 1013 12.46 43.41 -5.22
N VAL A 1014 12.58 42.09 -5.06
CA VAL A 1014 13.86 41.39 -5.29
C VAL A 1014 14.21 41.31 -6.79
N GLN A 1015 13.21 41.24 -7.70
CA GLN A 1015 13.45 41.28 -9.14
C GLN A 1015 14.03 42.64 -9.60
N GLU A 1016 13.49 43.77 -9.15
CA GLU A 1016 14.05 45.08 -9.49
C GLU A 1016 15.42 45.34 -8.82
N GLU A 1017 15.70 44.78 -7.63
CA GLU A 1017 17.05 44.76 -7.05
C GLU A 1017 18.05 43.99 -7.92
N MET A 1018 17.71 42.77 -8.35
CA MET A 1018 18.57 41.93 -9.21
C MET A 1018 18.80 42.53 -10.61
N LYS A 1019 17.84 43.32 -11.08
CA LYS A 1019 17.88 44.04 -12.36
C LYS A 1019 18.86 45.23 -12.31
N ASN A 1020 19.02 45.88 -11.16
CA ASN A 1020 20.04 46.91 -10.95
C ASN A 1020 21.42 46.30 -10.65
N LYS A 1021 22.06 45.76 -11.69
CA LYS A 1021 23.36 45.06 -11.60
C LYS A 1021 24.44 45.83 -10.86
N GLU A 1022 24.52 47.15 -11.03
CA GLU A 1022 25.55 47.97 -10.37
C GLU A 1022 25.41 47.95 -8.85
N GLN A 1023 24.18 47.95 -8.31
CA GLN A 1023 23.94 47.81 -6.87
C GLN A 1023 23.99 46.34 -6.43
N TRP A 1024 23.49 45.42 -7.25
CA TRP A 1024 23.50 43.99 -6.95
C TRP A 1024 24.92 43.43 -6.80
N ASP A 1025 25.83 43.76 -7.72
CA ASP A 1025 27.21 43.27 -7.71
C ASP A 1025 28.08 43.91 -6.59
N GLN A 1026 27.60 44.99 -5.97
CA GLN A 1026 28.19 45.57 -4.74
C GLN A 1026 27.76 44.82 -3.46
N LEU A 1027 26.68 44.03 -3.48
CA LEU A 1027 26.25 43.26 -2.32
C LEU A 1027 27.23 42.10 -2.03
N PRO A 1028 27.54 41.82 -0.74
CA PRO A 1028 28.27 40.61 -0.37
C PRO A 1028 27.59 39.35 -0.91
N ARG A 1029 28.37 38.38 -1.39
CA ARG A 1029 27.84 37.14 -2.00
C ARG A 1029 26.87 36.38 -1.09
N ASP A 1030 27.08 36.41 0.23
CA ASP A 1030 26.16 35.79 1.19
C ASP A 1030 24.78 36.48 1.21
N GLN A 1031 24.73 37.80 1.00
CA GLN A 1031 23.49 38.57 0.88
C GLN A 1031 22.82 38.34 -0.48
N GLN A 1032 23.59 38.30 -1.57
CA GLN A 1032 23.08 37.90 -2.90
C GLN A 1032 22.44 36.50 -2.85
N GLN A 1033 23.11 35.53 -2.22
CA GLN A 1033 22.60 34.17 -2.07
C GLN A 1033 21.39 34.10 -1.13
N ALA A 1034 21.36 34.89 -0.06
CA ALA A 1034 20.18 35.00 0.81
C ALA A 1034 18.97 35.59 0.06
N ARG A 1035 19.14 36.67 -0.71
CA ARG A 1035 18.10 37.25 -1.57
C ARG A 1035 17.59 36.27 -2.63
N GLN A 1036 18.47 35.54 -3.31
CA GLN A 1036 18.08 34.51 -4.28
C GLN A 1036 17.34 33.34 -3.62
N SER A 1037 17.76 32.93 -2.42
CA SER A 1037 17.07 31.90 -1.63
C SER A 1037 15.67 32.36 -1.18
N GLN A 1038 15.53 33.64 -0.79
CA GLN A 1038 14.25 34.23 -0.47
C GLN A 1038 13.33 34.30 -1.70
N LEU A 1039 13.82 34.79 -2.83
CA LEU A 1039 13.08 34.82 -4.10
C LEU A 1039 12.56 33.41 -4.45
N ALA A 1040 13.42 32.39 -4.43
CA ALA A 1040 13.03 31.00 -4.73
C ALA A 1040 11.98 30.42 -3.75
N GLN A 1041 11.91 30.93 -2.52
CA GLN A 1041 10.89 30.56 -1.53
C GLN A 1041 9.59 31.33 -1.73
N ASP A 1042 9.64 32.66 -1.93
CA ASP A 1042 8.46 33.47 -2.22
C ASP A 1042 7.79 33.05 -3.55
N GLU A 1043 8.56 32.78 -4.61
CA GLU A 1043 8.03 32.22 -5.87
C GLU A 1043 7.26 30.90 -5.68
N ARG A 1044 7.68 30.07 -4.71
CA ARG A 1044 7.02 28.81 -4.39
C ARG A 1044 5.74 29.03 -3.58
N VAL A 1045 5.77 29.96 -2.62
CA VAL A 1045 4.63 30.31 -1.77
C VAL A 1045 3.53 30.99 -2.61
N SER A 1046 3.90 32.02 -3.37
CA SER A 1046 3.00 32.76 -4.27
C SER A 1046 2.23 31.83 -5.21
N ARG A 1047 2.92 30.95 -5.96
CA ARG A 1047 2.25 29.96 -6.84
C ARG A 1047 1.27 29.06 -6.08
N SER A 1048 1.62 28.63 -4.87
CA SER A 1048 0.78 27.73 -4.07
C SER A 1048 -0.50 28.43 -3.60
N TYR A 1049 -0.40 29.67 -3.10
CA TYR A 1049 -1.57 30.41 -2.62
C TYR A 1049 -2.42 30.98 -3.76
N LEU A 1050 -1.83 31.40 -4.89
CA LEU A 1050 -2.59 31.88 -6.05
C LEU A 1050 -3.50 30.80 -6.65
N ALA A 1051 -3.03 29.55 -6.73
CA ALA A 1051 -3.86 28.43 -7.20
C ALA A 1051 -5.07 28.20 -6.28
N LEU A 1052 -4.85 28.23 -4.95
CA LEU A 1052 -5.91 28.07 -3.94
C LEU A 1052 -6.90 29.25 -3.93
N ALA A 1053 -6.38 30.48 -3.98
CA ALA A 1053 -7.18 31.71 -4.06
C ALA A 1053 -8.06 31.76 -5.32
N THR A 1054 -7.51 31.38 -6.48
CA THR A 1054 -8.24 31.37 -7.75
C THR A 1054 -9.43 30.41 -7.68
N GLU A 1055 -9.25 29.18 -7.18
CA GLU A 1055 -10.36 28.25 -6.96
C GLU A 1055 -11.40 28.77 -5.97
N THR A 1056 -10.99 29.51 -4.94
CA THR A 1056 -11.91 30.06 -3.92
C THR A 1056 -12.72 31.22 -4.48
N VAL A 1057 -12.10 32.09 -5.29
CA VAL A 1057 -12.79 33.20 -6.00
C VAL A 1057 -13.72 32.67 -7.10
N ASP A 1058 -13.31 31.65 -7.85
CA ASP A 1058 -14.17 30.92 -8.78
C ASP A 1058 -15.43 30.39 -8.07
N MET A 1059 -15.26 29.74 -6.90
CA MET A 1059 -16.39 29.23 -6.11
C MET A 1059 -17.34 30.34 -5.65
N PHE A 1060 -16.81 31.48 -5.18
CA PHE A 1060 -17.64 32.65 -4.91
C PHE A 1060 -18.45 33.08 -6.13
N HIS A 1061 -17.78 33.31 -7.27
CA HIS A 1061 -18.39 33.81 -8.51
C HIS A 1061 -19.50 32.89 -9.04
N ILE A 1062 -19.32 31.56 -8.92
CA ILE A 1062 -20.32 30.56 -9.28
C ILE A 1062 -21.55 30.65 -8.36
N LEU A 1063 -21.34 30.76 -7.04
CA LEU A 1063 -22.40 30.77 -6.04
C LEU A 1063 -23.18 32.10 -6.01
N THR A 1064 -22.50 33.25 -6.04
CA THR A 1064 -23.16 34.57 -6.02
C THR A 1064 -24.01 34.82 -7.25
N LYS A 1065 -23.69 34.17 -8.38
CA LYS A 1065 -24.45 34.25 -9.63
C LYS A 1065 -25.85 33.65 -9.54
N GLN A 1066 -26.06 32.63 -8.69
CA GLN A 1066 -27.37 31.97 -8.53
C GLN A 1066 -28.02 32.20 -7.15
N VAL A 1067 -27.22 32.45 -6.10
CA VAL A 1067 -27.64 32.29 -4.70
C VAL A 1067 -27.38 33.57 -3.89
N GLN A 1068 -27.93 34.71 -4.32
CA GLN A 1068 -27.57 36.02 -3.78
C GLN A 1068 -27.97 36.23 -2.30
N LYS A 1069 -29.14 35.72 -1.88
CA LYS A 1069 -29.76 36.07 -0.58
C LYS A 1069 -28.89 35.78 0.66
N PRO A 1070 -28.20 34.62 0.78
CA PRO A 1070 -27.43 34.29 1.99
C PRO A 1070 -26.17 35.14 2.18
N PHE A 1071 -25.44 35.48 1.10
CA PHE A 1071 -24.30 36.40 1.15
C PHE A 1071 -24.65 37.77 1.72
N LEU A 1072 -25.92 38.18 1.58
CA LEU A 1072 -26.45 39.46 2.04
C LEU A 1072 -26.96 39.43 3.49
N ARG A 1073 -26.80 38.33 4.27
CA ARG A 1073 -27.20 38.28 5.70
C ARG A 1073 -26.40 39.32 6.52
N PRO A 1074 -26.97 39.95 7.58
CA PRO A 1074 -26.31 41.02 8.34
C PRO A 1074 -24.88 40.69 8.81
N GLU A 1075 -24.65 39.46 9.23
CA GLU A 1075 -23.39 38.93 9.75
C GLU A 1075 -22.36 38.54 8.65
N LEU A 1076 -22.77 38.52 7.38
CA LEU A 1076 -21.94 38.19 6.21
C LEU A 1076 -21.73 39.40 5.26
N GLY A 1077 -22.78 40.14 4.94
CA GLY A 1077 -22.78 41.18 3.89
C GLY A 1077 -21.68 42.25 4.05
N PRO A 1078 -21.54 42.91 5.23
CA PRO A 1078 -20.48 43.86 5.51
C PRO A 1078 -19.07 43.24 5.45
N ARG A 1079 -18.93 41.95 5.79
CA ARG A 1079 -17.65 41.24 5.72
C ARG A 1079 -17.25 40.92 4.29
N LEU A 1080 -18.22 40.52 3.46
CA LEU A 1080 -18.03 40.30 2.04
C LEU A 1080 -17.67 41.61 1.33
N ALA A 1081 -18.38 42.70 1.63
CA ALA A 1081 -18.09 44.03 1.09
C ALA A 1081 -16.66 44.49 1.47
N ALA A 1082 -16.28 44.43 2.75
CA ALA A 1082 -14.92 44.80 3.18
C ALA A 1082 -13.81 43.92 2.55
N MET A 1083 -14.04 42.60 2.41
CA MET A 1083 -13.09 41.69 1.74
C MET A 1083 -12.93 42.04 0.26
N LEU A 1084 -14.02 42.30 -0.45
CA LEU A 1084 -13.99 42.67 -1.87
C LEU A 1084 -13.40 44.08 -2.08
N ASN A 1085 -13.71 45.04 -1.20
CA ASN A 1085 -13.15 46.40 -1.24
C ASN A 1085 -11.64 46.37 -1.04
N PHE A 1086 -11.15 45.61 -0.04
CA PHE A 1086 -9.72 45.44 0.22
C PHE A 1086 -8.99 44.82 -0.98
N ASN A 1087 -9.56 43.79 -1.61
CA ASN A 1087 -8.97 43.16 -2.79
C ASN A 1087 -8.98 44.08 -4.02
N LEU A 1088 -10.04 44.87 -4.24
CA LEU A 1088 -10.02 45.94 -5.25
C LEU A 1088 -8.95 47.01 -4.91
N GLN A 1089 -8.77 47.36 -3.64
CA GLN A 1089 -7.78 48.35 -3.20
C GLN A 1089 -6.34 47.89 -3.51
N GLN A 1090 -6.04 46.61 -3.35
CA GLN A 1090 -4.73 46.03 -3.71
C GLN A 1090 -4.52 45.95 -5.24
N LEU A 1091 -5.53 45.50 -5.99
CA LEU A 1091 -5.45 45.32 -7.46
C LEU A 1091 -5.56 46.62 -8.27
N CYS A 1092 -6.32 47.61 -7.77
CA CYS A 1092 -6.64 48.84 -8.49
C CYS A 1092 -6.14 50.13 -7.82
N GLY A 1093 -5.78 50.10 -6.54
CA GLY A 1093 -5.20 51.25 -5.84
C GLY A 1093 -3.75 51.58 -6.24
N PRO A 1094 -3.10 52.55 -5.56
CA PRO A 1094 -1.80 53.09 -5.98
C PRO A 1094 -0.65 52.07 -5.96
N LYS A 1095 -0.71 51.07 -5.07
CA LYS A 1095 0.28 49.99 -4.93
C LYS A 1095 0.18 48.89 -5.99
N CYS A 1096 -0.80 48.94 -6.92
CA CYS A 1096 -0.97 47.89 -7.92
C CYS A 1096 0.24 47.76 -8.88
N ARG A 1097 1.14 48.74 -8.90
CA ARG A 1097 2.40 48.71 -9.66
C ARG A 1097 3.38 47.70 -9.08
N ASP A 1098 3.40 47.59 -7.75
CA ASP A 1098 4.27 46.73 -6.95
C ASP A 1098 4.01 45.23 -7.21
N LEU A 1099 2.86 44.89 -7.81
CA LEU A 1099 2.46 43.53 -8.19
C LEU A 1099 3.01 43.09 -9.57
N LYS A 1100 3.81 43.92 -10.25
CA LYS A 1100 4.25 43.70 -11.64
C LYS A 1100 5.50 42.81 -11.72
N VAL A 1101 5.35 41.54 -11.34
CA VAL A 1101 6.40 40.51 -11.48
C VAL A 1101 6.73 40.16 -12.93
N GLU A 1102 7.96 39.71 -13.18
CA GLU A 1102 8.33 39.07 -14.44
C GLU A 1102 7.66 37.70 -14.61
N ASN A 1103 7.18 37.42 -15.82
CA ASN A 1103 6.49 36.18 -16.23
C ASN A 1103 5.35 35.77 -15.26
N PRO A 1104 4.28 36.56 -15.09
CA PRO A 1104 3.22 36.31 -14.09
C PRO A 1104 2.53 34.94 -14.22
N GLU A 1105 2.45 34.41 -15.44
CA GLU A 1105 1.97 33.05 -15.75
C GLU A 1105 2.73 31.96 -14.96
N LYS A 1106 4.01 32.17 -14.65
CA LYS A 1106 4.86 31.28 -13.82
C LYS A 1106 4.26 31.03 -12.43
N TYR A 1107 3.41 31.93 -11.94
CA TYR A 1107 2.76 31.85 -10.62
C TYR A 1107 1.25 31.59 -10.73
N GLY A 1108 0.69 31.57 -11.95
CA GLY A 1108 -0.76 31.55 -12.18
C GLY A 1108 -1.45 32.91 -11.95
N PHE A 1109 -0.70 34.01 -12.00
CA PHE A 1109 -1.26 35.33 -11.70
C PHE A 1109 -1.94 35.96 -12.94
N GLU A 1110 -3.27 35.89 -12.99
CA GLU A 1110 -4.10 36.47 -14.06
C GLU A 1110 -4.88 37.71 -13.56
N PRO A 1111 -4.23 38.87 -13.31
CA PRO A 1111 -4.87 40.01 -12.64
C PRO A 1111 -6.08 40.57 -13.38
N LYS A 1112 -6.15 40.42 -14.72
CA LYS A 1112 -7.35 40.80 -15.50
C LYS A 1112 -8.55 39.92 -15.17
N LYS A 1113 -8.36 38.60 -15.09
CA LYS A 1113 -9.41 37.61 -14.80
C LYS A 1113 -9.86 37.73 -13.34
N LEU A 1114 -8.92 37.87 -12.41
CA LEU A 1114 -9.23 38.10 -11.00
C LEU A 1114 -10.07 39.37 -10.80
N LEU A 1115 -9.70 40.49 -11.47
CA LEU A 1115 -10.50 41.72 -11.45
C LEU A 1115 -11.87 41.54 -12.13
N ASP A 1116 -11.94 40.78 -13.23
CA ASP A 1116 -13.20 40.44 -13.91
C ASP A 1116 -14.17 39.70 -12.98
N GLN A 1117 -13.68 38.68 -12.26
CA GLN A 1117 -14.48 37.86 -11.36
C GLN A 1117 -14.91 38.63 -10.11
N LEU A 1118 -14.00 39.40 -9.50
CA LEU A 1118 -14.33 40.25 -8.35
C LEU A 1118 -15.38 41.30 -8.72
N THR A 1119 -15.24 41.99 -9.86
CA THR A 1119 -16.23 42.99 -10.31
C THR A 1119 -17.57 42.38 -10.74
N ASP A 1120 -17.59 41.13 -11.21
CA ASP A 1120 -18.83 40.38 -11.43
C ASP A 1120 -19.55 40.09 -10.10
N ILE A 1121 -18.85 39.77 -9.02
CA ILE A 1121 -19.49 39.51 -7.71
C ILE A 1121 -20.25 40.77 -7.22
N TYR A 1122 -19.70 41.97 -7.40
CA TYR A 1122 -20.42 43.22 -7.13
C TYR A 1122 -21.69 43.37 -8.00
N LEU A 1123 -21.59 43.08 -9.31
CA LEU A 1123 -22.71 43.18 -10.25
C LEU A 1123 -23.80 42.13 -10.01
N GLN A 1124 -23.42 40.96 -9.51
CA GLN A 1124 -24.34 39.88 -9.12
C GLN A 1124 -25.05 40.17 -7.79
N LEU A 1125 -24.47 41.01 -6.92
CA LEU A 1125 -25.03 41.36 -5.61
C LEU A 1125 -25.63 42.79 -5.56
N ASP A 1126 -25.73 43.50 -6.70
CA ASP A 1126 -26.28 44.87 -6.77
C ASP A 1126 -27.73 44.94 -6.24
N CYS A 1127 -27.84 45.41 -5.01
CA CYS A 1127 -29.08 45.74 -4.32
C CYS A 1127 -28.80 46.79 -3.25
N ALA A 1128 -29.83 47.50 -2.78
CA ALA A 1128 -29.69 48.55 -1.78
C ALA A 1128 -29.02 48.06 -0.47
N ARG A 1129 -29.23 46.79 -0.08
CA ARG A 1129 -28.61 46.21 1.14
C ARG A 1129 -27.10 45.95 0.96
N PHE A 1130 -26.66 45.61 -0.25
CA PHE A 1130 -25.22 45.46 -0.55
C PHE A 1130 -24.54 46.81 -0.78
N ALA A 1131 -25.21 47.74 -1.48
CA ALA A 1131 -24.72 49.11 -1.63
C ALA A 1131 -24.48 49.79 -0.26
N LYS A 1132 -25.37 49.57 0.73
CA LYS A 1132 -25.11 50.00 2.11
C LYS A 1132 -23.90 49.29 2.73
N ALA A 1133 -23.78 47.97 2.58
CA ALA A 1133 -22.65 47.21 3.12
C ALA A 1133 -21.29 47.65 2.54
N ILE A 1134 -21.25 48.15 1.30
CA ILE A 1134 -20.05 48.77 0.69
C ILE A 1134 -19.81 50.18 1.29
N ALA A 1135 -20.86 51.00 1.42
CA ALA A 1135 -20.79 52.35 1.99
C ALA A 1135 -20.36 52.37 3.47
N ASP A 1136 -20.73 51.34 4.23
CA ASP A 1136 -20.39 51.19 5.65
C ASP A 1136 -18.92 50.76 5.88
N ASP A 1137 -18.17 50.31 4.85
CA ASP A 1137 -16.74 49.97 4.97
C ASP A 1137 -15.82 51.21 4.85
N GLN A 1138 -15.70 51.93 5.97
CA GLN A 1138 -14.80 53.08 6.10
C GLN A 1138 -13.29 52.75 5.96
N ARG A 1139 -12.87 51.48 5.78
CA ARG A 1139 -11.45 51.09 5.73
C ARG A 1139 -10.89 51.01 4.30
N SER A 1140 -11.63 50.40 3.38
CA SER A 1140 -11.13 50.11 2.03
C SER A 1140 -12.01 50.64 0.90
N TYR A 1141 -13.25 51.08 1.17
CA TYR A 1141 -14.00 51.89 0.20
C TYR A 1141 -13.34 53.26 -0.02
N SER A 1142 -13.29 53.70 -1.28
CA SER A 1142 -13.15 55.11 -1.65
C SER A 1142 -13.78 55.32 -3.03
N LYS A 1143 -14.23 56.56 -3.30
CA LYS A 1143 -14.81 56.92 -4.59
C LYS A 1143 -13.79 56.81 -5.72
N GLU A 1144 -12.59 57.32 -5.48
CA GLU A 1144 -11.46 57.33 -6.41
C GLU A 1144 -11.03 55.91 -6.77
N LEU A 1145 -11.15 54.95 -5.84
CA LEU A 1145 -10.90 53.54 -6.10
C LEU A 1145 -11.92 52.99 -7.11
N PHE A 1146 -13.22 53.26 -6.95
CA PHE A 1146 -14.25 52.80 -7.88
C PHE A 1146 -14.13 53.47 -9.25
N GLU A 1147 -13.78 54.76 -9.30
CA GLU A 1147 -13.47 55.47 -10.55
C GLU A 1147 -12.24 54.88 -11.26
N GLU A 1148 -11.16 54.55 -10.55
CA GLU A 1148 -9.98 53.91 -11.14
C GLU A 1148 -10.23 52.44 -11.54
N VAL A 1149 -11.11 51.70 -10.84
CA VAL A 1149 -11.60 50.38 -11.26
C VAL A 1149 -12.36 50.47 -12.58
N ILE A 1150 -13.28 51.44 -12.73
CA ILE A 1150 -13.99 51.71 -14.00
C ILE A 1150 -13.02 52.08 -15.13
N SER A 1151 -12.06 52.96 -14.83
CA SER A 1151 -10.97 53.36 -15.72
C SER A 1151 -10.14 52.15 -16.19
N LYS A 1152 -9.74 51.26 -15.27
CA LYS A 1152 -8.98 50.04 -15.58
C LYS A 1152 -9.79 49.03 -16.39
N MET A 1153 -11.04 48.74 -16.01
CA MET A 1153 -11.93 47.86 -16.78
C MET A 1153 -12.10 48.34 -18.22
N ARG A 1154 -12.32 49.65 -18.42
CA ARG A 1154 -12.51 50.27 -19.74
C ARG A 1154 -11.22 50.28 -20.57
N LYS A 1155 -10.06 50.62 -19.98
CA LYS A 1155 -8.75 50.65 -20.65
C LYS A 1155 -8.23 49.26 -21.02
N ALA A 1156 -8.47 48.26 -20.18
CA ALA A 1156 -7.92 46.91 -20.35
C ALA A 1156 -8.83 45.94 -21.13
N GLY A 1157 -10.04 46.39 -21.49
CA GLY A 1157 -11.03 45.61 -22.26
C GLY A 1157 -11.68 44.47 -21.48
N ILE A 1158 -11.85 44.62 -20.16
CA ILE A 1158 -12.24 43.52 -19.26
C ILE A 1158 -13.75 43.26 -19.32
N LYS A 1159 -14.56 44.31 -19.10
CA LYS A 1159 -16.03 44.23 -19.10
C LYS A 1159 -16.63 44.88 -20.35
N SER A 1160 -17.82 44.43 -20.73
CA SER A 1160 -18.63 45.11 -21.76
C SER A 1160 -19.08 46.50 -21.30
N THR A 1161 -19.37 47.40 -22.25
CA THR A 1161 -19.85 48.75 -21.93
C THR A 1161 -21.08 48.74 -21.00
N ILE A 1162 -22.03 47.83 -21.26
CA ILE A 1162 -23.24 47.65 -20.44
C ILE A 1162 -22.89 47.25 -19.00
N ALA A 1163 -21.91 46.36 -18.80
CA ALA A 1163 -21.47 45.97 -17.45
C ALA A 1163 -20.70 47.09 -16.73
N ILE A 1164 -19.90 47.88 -17.47
CA ILE A 1164 -19.19 49.04 -16.92
C ILE A 1164 -20.18 50.13 -16.46
N GLU A 1165 -21.20 50.45 -17.26
CA GLU A 1165 -22.20 51.45 -16.84
C GLU A 1165 -23.09 50.93 -15.69
N LYS A 1166 -23.37 49.62 -15.60
CA LYS A 1166 -23.99 49.03 -14.39
C LYS A 1166 -23.12 49.19 -13.15
N PHE A 1167 -21.80 48.96 -13.26
CA PHE A 1167 -20.88 49.14 -12.14
C PHE A 1167 -20.78 50.61 -11.71
N LYS A 1168 -20.84 51.54 -12.68
CA LYS A 1168 -20.93 52.99 -12.43
C LYS A 1168 -22.21 53.37 -11.68
N LEU A 1169 -23.37 52.83 -12.08
CA LEU A 1169 -24.63 53.02 -11.36
C LEU A 1169 -24.59 52.43 -9.93
N LEU A 1170 -23.88 51.32 -9.71
CA LEU A 1170 -23.63 50.82 -8.35
C LEU A 1170 -22.75 51.77 -7.53
N ALA A 1171 -21.66 52.29 -8.11
CA ALA A 1171 -20.80 53.27 -7.46
C ALA A 1171 -21.57 54.56 -7.08
N GLU A 1172 -22.47 55.04 -7.95
CA GLU A 1172 -23.33 56.20 -7.70
C GLU A 1172 -24.33 55.96 -6.56
N LYS A 1173 -24.95 54.77 -6.47
CA LYS A 1173 -25.80 54.39 -5.32
C LYS A 1173 -25.00 54.36 -4.00
N VAL A 1174 -23.77 53.83 -4.03
CA VAL A 1174 -22.91 53.76 -2.85
C VAL A 1174 -22.51 55.16 -2.40
N GLU A 1175 -22.10 56.03 -3.32
CA GLU A 1175 -21.78 57.44 -3.05
C GLU A 1175 -22.99 58.21 -2.47
N GLU A 1176 -24.21 57.98 -2.98
CA GLU A 1176 -25.43 58.56 -2.39
C GLU A 1176 -25.64 58.11 -0.94
N ILE A 1177 -25.42 56.83 -0.64
CA ILE A 1177 -25.52 56.29 0.72
C ILE A 1177 -24.40 56.84 1.62
N VAL A 1178 -23.15 56.94 1.15
CA VAL A 1178 -22.04 57.56 1.90
C VAL A 1178 -22.33 59.03 2.19
N ALA A 1179 -22.77 59.80 1.20
CA ALA A 1179 -23.14 61.20 1.37
C ALA A 1179 -24.37 61.39 2.28
N LYS A 1180 -25.29 60.42 2.32
CA LYS A 1180 -26.41 60.41 3.26
C LYS A 1180 -25.97 60.04 4.67
N ASN A 1181 -25.14 59.02 4.83
CA ASN A 1181 -24.56 58.61 6.12
C ASN A 1181 -23.78 59.78 6.73
N ALA A 1182 -22.88 60.43 5.99
CA ALA A 1182 -22.10 61.58 6.47
C ALA A 1182 -22.93 62.83 6.80
N ARG A 1183 -24.15 62.98 6.24
CA ARG A 1183 -25.11 64.03 6.62
C ARG A 1183 -25.98 63.66 7.82
N ALA A 1184 -25.99 62.39 8.21
CA ALA A 1184 -26.75 61.82 9.32
C ALA A 1184 -25.84 61.24 10.41
N GLU A 1185 -24.54 61.59 10.39
CA GLU A 1185 -23.52 61.12 11.32
C GLU A 1185 -23.61 61.88 12.65
N ILE A 1186 -24.70 61.62 13.37
CA ILE A 1186 -24.89 62.03 14.76
C ILE A 1186 -23.84 61.30 15.62
N ASP A 1187 -23.12 62.06 16.44
CA ASP A 1187 -22.08 61.50 17.29
C ASP A 1187 -22.70 60.79 18.51
N TYR A 1188 -22.94 59.48 18.35
CA TYR A 1188 -23.36 58.59 19.41
C TYR A 1188 -22.19 58.11 20.30
N SER A 1189 -21.01 58.74 20.26
CA SER A 1189 -19.85 58.35 21.10
C SER A 1189 -20.05 58.65 22.60
N ASP A 1190 -21.12 59.33 22.97
CA ASP A 1190 -21.59 59.52 24.36
C ASP A 1190 -22.68 58.54 24.81
N ALA A 1191 -23.05 57.56 23.98
CA ALA A 1191 -24.03 56.52 24.33
C ALA A 1191 -23.68 55.82 25.67
N PRO A 1192 -24.64 55.59 26.58
CA PRO A 1192 -24.45 54.79 27.79
C PRO A 1192 -23.78 53.44 27.49
N ASP A 1193 -22.87 52.99 28.36
CA ASP A 1193 -22.13 51.73 28.17
C ASP A 1193 -23.07 50.51 28.04
N GLU A 1194 -24.23 50.54 28.71
CA GLU A 1194 -25.29 49.53 28.62
C GLU A 1194 -25.98 49.44 27.26
N PHE A 1195 -25.87 50.47 26.41
CA PHE A 1195 -26.37 50.47 25.03
C PHE A 1195 -25.31 50.03 24.01
N ARG A 1196 -24.06 49.78 24.44
CA ARG A 1196 -22.93 49.40 23.58
C ARG A 1196 -22.70 47.90 23.57
N ASP A 1197 -22.29 47.39 22.42
CA ASP A 1197 -21.80 46.03 22.30
C ASP A 1197 -20.47 45.86 23.06
N PRO A 1198 -20.36 44.90 24.01
CA PRO A 1198 -19.19 44.72 24.86
C PRO A 1198 -17.93 44.21 24.14
N LEU A 1199 -18.05 43.71 22.90
CA LEU A 1199 -16.92 43.26 22.09
C LEU A 1199 -16.44 44.36 21.12
N MET A 1200 -17.38 45.09 20.50
CA MET A 1200 -17.10 46.04 19.42
C MET A 1200 -17.07 47.53 19.83
N ASP A 1201 -17.62 47.90 21.00
CA ASP A 1201 -17.72 49.30 21.47
C ASP A 1201 -18.45 50.18 20.43
N THR A 1202 -19.63 49.69 20.03
CA THR A 1202 -20.58 50.25 19.06
C THR A 1202 -22.01 50.10 19.56
N LEU A 1203 -22.92 51.04 19.26
CA LEU A 1203 -24.32 50.97 19.67
C LEU A 1203 -25.01 49.67 19.20
N MET A 1204 -25.73 48.97 20.09
CA MET A 1204 -26.47 47.75 19.75
C MET A 1204 -27.73 48.06 18.95
N THR A 1205 -28.06 47.21 17.98
CA THR A 1205 -29.23 47.36 17.09
C THR A 1205 -30.28 46.26 17.31
N ASP A 1206 -29.85 45.05 17.67
CA ASP A 1206 -30.70 43.95 18.11
C ASP A 1206 -30.06 43.26 19.32
N PRO A 1207 -30.19 43.82 20.54
CA PRO A 1207 -29.56 43.27 21.73
C PRO A 1207 -30.13 41.88 22.08
N VAL A 1208 -29.22 40.94 22.35
CA VAL A 1208 -29.51 39.58 22.82
C VAL A 1208 -28.71 39.26 24.08
N ARG A 1209 -29.33 38.52 24.99
CA ARG A 1209 -28.73 38.01 26.22
C ARG A 1209 -28.17 36.62 25.99
N LEU A 1210 -26.96 36.38 26.50
CA LEU A 1210 -26.29 35.09 26.51
C LEU A 1210 -26.56 34.37 27.84
N PRO A 1211 -26.42 33.03 27.91
CA PRO A 1211 -26.53 32.26 29.17
C PRO A 1211 -25.54 32.70 30.27
N SER A 1212 -24.43 33.34 29.89
CA SER A 1212 -23.47 33.98 30.80
C SER A 1212 -24.00 35.25 31.47
N GLY A 1213 -25.17 35.75 31.06
CA GLY A 1213 -25.80 36.98 31.54
C GLY A 1213 -25.40 38.24 30.78
N THR A 1214 -24.35 38.19 29.95
CA THR A 1214 -23.92 39.32 29.10
C THR A 1214 -24.94 39.61 28.00
N ILE A 1215 -25.13 40.90 27.68
CA ILE A 1215 -25.95 41.36 26.56
C ILE A 1215 -25.03 41.93 25.47
N MET A 1216 -25.29 41.61 24.21
CA MET A 1216 -24.52 42.08 23.05
C MET A 1216 -25.39 42.08 21.77
N ASP A 1217 -24.93 42.64 20.65
CA ASP A 1217 -25.74 42.67 19.42
C ASP A 1217 -25.80 41.30 18.73
N ARG A 1218 -26.99 40.89 18.25
CA ARG A 1218 -27.20 39.61 17.58
C ARG A 1218 -26.22 39.38 16.42
N SER A 1219 -25.98 40.38 15.58
CA SER A 1219 -25.09 40.24 14.41
C SER A 1219 -23.63 39.98 14.82
N ILE A 1220 -23.22 40.51 15.97
CA ILE A 1220 -21.85 40.37 16.50
C ILE A 1220 -21.66 38.99 17.14
N ILE A 1221 -22.62 38.50 17.95
CA ILE A 1221 -22.53 37.14 18.50
C ILE A 1221 -22.71 36.07 17.42
N LEU A 1222 -23.62 36.24 16.45
CA LEU A 1222 -23.74 35.30 15.33
C LEU A 1222 -22.44 35.24 14.51
N ARG A 1223 -21.79 36.38 14.27
CA ARG A 1223 -20.46 36.44 13.62
C ARG A 1223 -19.39 35.66 14.40
N HIS A 1224 -19.41 35.70 15.73
CA HIS A 1224 -18.49 34.88 16.54
C HIS A 1224 -18.83 33.39 16.41
N LEU A 1225 -20.11 33.02 16.56
CA LEU A 1225 -20.59 31.63 16.46
C LEU A 1225 -20.32 30.97 15.10
N LEU A 1226 -20.25 31.74 14.00
CA LEU A 1226 -19.85 31.24 12.69
C LEU A 1226 -18.37 30.81 12.60
N ASN A 1227 -17.52 31.21 13.55
CA ASN A 1227 -16.11 30.80 13.64
C ASN A 1227 -15.87 29.83 14.82
N SER A 1228 -16.49 30.05 15.98
CA SER A 1228 -16.36 29.19 17.17
C SER A 1228 -17.70 29.09 17.92
N PRO A 1229 -18.24 27.88 18.18
CA PRO A 1229 -19.53 27.70 18.86
C PRO A 1229 -19.40 27.86 20.39
N THR A 1230 -18.89 29.02 20.82
CA THR A 1230 -18.57 29.33 22.22
C THR A 1230 -19.04 30.72 22.61
N ASP A 1231 -19.24 30.95 23.91
CA ASP A 1231 -19.37 32.28 24.49
C ASP A 1231 -17.99 33.00 24.43
N PRO A 1232 -17.89 34.23 23.90
CA PRO A 1232 -16.61 34.91 23.71
C PRO A 1232 -15.95 35.39 25.01
N PHE A 1233 -16.67 35.42 26.13
CA PHE A 1233 -16.19 35.90 27.44
C PHE A 1233 -15.77 34.75 28.36
N ASN A 1234 -16.52 33.64 28.39
CA ASN A 1234 -16.26 32.50 29.29
C ASN A 1234 -15.86 31.18 28.58
N ARG A 1235 -15.92 31.13 27.24
CA ARG A 1235 -15.58 29.98 26.38
C ARG A 1235 -16.43 28.71 26.57
N GLN A 1236 -17.54 28.77 27.29
CA GLN A 1236 -18.51 27.67 27.36
C GLN A 1236 -19.20 27.49 25.99
N THR A 1237 -19.67 26.28 25.70
CA THR A 1237 -20.39 25.97 24.44
C THR A 1237 -21.65 26.83 24.32
N LEU A 1238 -21.84 27.47 23.17
CA LEU A 1238 -22.96 28.37 22.92
C LEU A 1238 -23.54 28.14 21.52
N THR A 1239 -24.87 28.20 21.40
CA THR A 1239 -25.58 28.07 20.11
C THR A 1239 -26.56 29.23 19.90
N GLU A 1240 -26.90 29.51 18.64
CA GLU A 1240 -27.89 30.54 18.27
C GLU A 1240 -29.25 30.38 18.98
N SER A 1241 -29.64 29.13 19.27
CA SER A 1241 -30.88 28.79 20.00
C SER A 1241 -30.85 29.13 21.50
N MET A 1242 -29.69 29.51 22.05
CA MET A 1242 -29.52 29.94 23.45
C MET A 1242 -29.50 31.47 23.60
N LEU A 1243 -29.77 32.23 22.52
CA LEU A 1243 -29.71 33.70 22.50
C LEU A 1243 -31.10 34.32 22.70
N GLU A 1244 -31.35 34.82 23.91
CA GLU A 1244 -32.64 35.43 24.27
C GLU A 1244 -32.72 36.88 23.75
N PRO A 1245 -33.77 37.29 23.00
CA PRO A 1245 -33.94 38.69 22.60
C PRO A 1245 -34.23 39.59 23.81
N VAL A 1246 -33.66 40.81 23.84
CA VAL A 1246 -33.91 41.81 24.89
C VAL A 1246 -34.71 43.00 24.33
N PRO A 1247 -36.05 42.86 24.15
CA PRO A 1247 -36.86 43.90 23.49
C PRO A 1247 -36.90 45.21 24.29
N GLU A 1248 -36.92 45.16 25.62
CA GLU A 1248 -36.97 46.34 26.49
C GLU A 1248 -35.75 47.26 26.28
N LEU A 1249 -34.54 46.68 26.27
CA LEU A 1249 -33.30 47.42 25.99
C LEU A 1249 -33.28 47.96 24.55
N LYS A 1250 -33.83 47.21 23.60
CA LYS A 1250 -33.96 47.65 22.21
C LYS A 1250 -34.87 48.88 22.08
N GLU A 1251 -35.98 48.92 22.82
CA GLU A 1251 -36.86 50.08 22.88
C GLU A 1251 -36.22 51.27 23.60
N GLN A 1252 -35.45 51.04 24.67
CA GLN A 1252 -34.66 52.08 25.36
C GLN A 1252 -33.62 52.72 24.43
N ILE A 1253 -32.84 51.91 23.70
CA ILE A 1253 -31.89 52.40 22.69
C ILE A 1253 -32.61 53.21 21.61
N GLN A 1254 -33.75 52.73 21.10
CA GLN A 1254 -34.54 53.44 20.10
C GLN A 1254 -35.22 54.70 20.64
N ALA A 1255 -35.51 54.80 21.94
CA ALA A 1255 -35.97 56.02 22.58
C ALA A 1255 -34.82 57.04 22.67
N TRP A 1256 -33.66 56.64 23.20
CA TRP A 1256 -32.47 57.47 23.31
C TRP A 1256 -31.97 57.99 21.95
N MET A 1257 -31.95 57.16 20.90
CA MET A 1257 -31.62 57.59 19.54
C MET A 1257 -32.58 58.67 19.01
N ARG A 1258 -33.88 58.58 19.32
CA ARG A 1258 -34.87 59.59 18.92
C ARG A 1258 -34.74 60.89 19.72
N GLU A 1259 -34.44 60.77 21.02
CA GLU A 1259 -34.16 61.92 21.89
C GLU A 1259 -32.94 62.70 21.37
N LYS A 1260 -31.84 62.01 21.09
CA LYS A 1260 -30.64 62.56 20.41
C LYS A 1260 -30.96 63.23 19.07
N GLN A 1261 -31.72 62.55 18.21
CA GLN A 1261 -32.16 63.12 16.92
C GLN A 1261 -33.07 64.35 17.07
N SER A 1262 -33.71 64.54 18.23
CA SER A 1262 -34.51 65.73 18.55
C SER A 1262 -33.74 66.83 19.29
N SER A 1263 -32.52 66.57 19.77
CA SER A 1263 -31.66 67.56 20.43
C SER A 1263 -30.59 68.19 19.52
N ASP A 1264 -30.28 67.53 18.39
CA ASP A 1264 -29.36 68.04 17.36
C ASP A 1264 -30.10 68.79 16.21
N HIS A 1265 -31.30 69.30 16.48
CA HIS A 1265 -32.17 70.06 15.56
C HIS A 1265 -32.73 71.33 16.22
#